data_AF-A0A0Q7Q3Z6-F1
#
_entry.id   AF-A0A0Q7Q3Z6-F1
#
_cell.length_a   1.000
_cell.length_b   1.000
_cell.length_c   1.000
_cell.angle_alpha   90.00
_cell.angle_beta   90.00
_cell.angle_gamma   90.00
#
_symmetry.space_group_name_H-M   'P 1'
#
loop_
_entity.id
_entity.type
_entity.pdbx_description
1 polymer ?
#
loop_
_entity_poly.entity_id
_entity_poly.type
_entity_poly.pdbx_seq_one_letter_code
_entity_poly.pdbx_strand_id
1 'polypeptide(L)'
;MVDVVQPDLKITYPDLPVSDRREDIAAAIRDHQVVIVAGETGSGKTTQLPKICLELGRGLGGREGKLIGHTQPRRIAARSVAERIAEELGTELGDVIGYQVRFTDRTSRDSRVKLMTDGILLAELQRDRKLLKYDTLIIDEAHERSLNIDFILGYLKRLLPKRPDLKLIITSATIDPERFAKHFGLDSGGRVASASERIETPAPIIEVSGRTYPVEVRYRPLIQAGTTDEDGVDDEGEVVVRDQTEAIVEAVKELSAEGPGDILVFLPGEREIRDTADVLGDLNLRDRLEVVPLYSRLSSAEQHRVFEAPRSGRGRRVVLATNVAETSLTVPGIRYVVDSGVARISRFSVRTKVQRLPIEAISQASANQRSGRCGRVAAGVAIRLYSEEDFEARPEFTEPEILRTNLASVILQMTSLGLGEVGRFPFVEPPDKRNVQAGTQLLEELGAVTGPKLTRLGGRLARLPIDPRLGRMILEAERLGCVREVVVIAAALSLQDPRERPADLQAQADQQHARFKDPESDFMSWLNLWRYLKKQQKDLSSSAFRRMCKKEFLNYLRVREWQDFESQLRQVCKEMRVEAGQPADEPDSDGIHQALLSGLLSHIGALEERDTKSSAGRRPMREYLGARGARFAIFPGSGLARKNPQFLMAAELVETSRLWARQNAAINPEWAERLGAHLVKRNYSEPHWSAKRAAVMARERVLLYGVPLVADRLINYGNVDRELARELFIRHALVYGEWSTHHKFYAKNLALLKEAEELEHRARRRDIVVDEHTLFDFYDARIGADVVSGAHFDTWWKKERQRNGNLLTFDPRMLTHDTADEVQADDYPELWHAEGLTFDIGYHFEPGSVDDGLTIDVPVATLNRVEADQFSWNVPGLREELVTALIRSLPKNLRVNFVPAPNKAREFLAAVPAGDEPLLEALERWFRATTGVVVPRDAWDWDKVPEHLRPTFRVVDESGREQARGKDLEALKEPLRPKFAAAMAEVAADSGITVTGQTSWTFGVIESSFTQVRAGHEVRGYPALVDEGSTVGLQVFGSADEQEARHRLAVRRLLLLGTPSPVKEILDSLGNAEKLALAGSPYPNVTELLEDCRAAVLQQAIDARPPVRTPEEYAALAAVVATDLPAHVRGVMHDVFRVLEAWRRTDKTLSGRADMSTLSAITDMRAQLDRLVHRGFVADAGLPQLRELPRYLAAIDVRRERLDSQVAKDRQVMDQMSELQNAWLHRVEALPQGRPPGAALRKVRWMLEEYRVSLWAQHLGTAQTVSDARIRKALG
;
A
#
# COMPACT_ATOMS: atom_id res chain seq x y z
N MET A 1 -11.76 45.71 53.15
CA MET A 1 -12.13 47.04 52.63
C MET A 1 -10.90 47.92 52.65
N VAL A 2 -10.23 48.01 51.52
CA VAL A 2 -9.34 49.12 51.15
C VAL A 2 -9.89 49.54 49.79
N ASP A 3 -10.57 50.68 49.75
CA ASP A 3 -11.09 51.30 48.54
C ASP A 3 -9.91 51.70 47.65
N VAL A 4 -9.68 50.91 46.60
CA VAL A 4 -8.89 51.37 45.44
C VAL A 4 -9.89 51.96 44.47
N VAL A 5 -10.05 53.28 44.54
CA VAL A 5 -10.76 54.10 43.57
C VAL A 5 -10.07 53.89 42.20
N GLN A 6 -10.67 53.09 41.33
CA GLN A 6 -10.30 53.02 39.92
C GLN A 6 -10.95 54.21 39.17
N PRO A 7 -10.29 54.80 38.17
CA PRO A 7 -10.94 55.81 37.34
C PRO A 7 -12.15 55.19 36.63
N ASP A 8 -13.31 55.83 36.74
CA ASP A 8 -14.57 55.39 36.13
C ASP A 8 -14.42 55.27 34.61
N LEU A 9 -14.23 54.05 34.12
CA LEU A 9 -14.26 53.75 32.70
C LEU A 9 -15.72 53.92 32.24
N LYS A 10 -16.02 54.98 31.49
CA LYS A 10 -17.39 55.22 31.02
C LYS A 10 -17.74 54.30 29.85
N ILE A 11 -18.42 53.20 30.15
CA ILE A 11 -18.86 52.23 29.13
C ILE A 11 -20.21 52.68 28.54
N THR A 12 -20.24 52.92 27.23
CA THR A 12 -21.46 53.22 26.47
C THR A 12 -21.73 52.12 25.45
N TYR A 13 -22.99 51.89 25.09
CA TYR A 13 -23.37 50.86 24.11
C TYR A 13 -24.06 51.50 22.91
N PRO A 14 -23.64 51.17 21.66
CA PRO A 14 -24.36 51.58 20.47
C PRO A 14 -25.67 50.78 20.32
N ASP A 15 -26.63 51.32 19.55
CA ASP A 15 -27.88 50.65 19.22
C ASP A 15 -27.63 49.45 18.27
N LEU A 16 -27.31 48.30 18.86
CA LEU A 16 -27.00 47.04 18.19
C LEU A 16 -27.80 45.91 18.86
N PRO A 17 -28.13 44.82 18.14
CA PRO A 17 -28.92 43.73 18.71
C PRO A 17 -28.33 43.10 19.98
N VAL A 18 -27.00 43.02 20.10
CA VAL A 18 -26.34 42.55 21.33
C VAL A 18 -26.56 43.50 22.51
N SER A 19 -26.63 44.81 22.25
CA SER A 19 -26.90 45.82 23.28
C SER A 19 -28.32 45.69 23.83
N ASP A 20 -29.30 45.34 22.98
CA ASP A 20 -30.70 45.11 23.36
C ASP A 20 -30.84 43.92 24.33
N ARG A 21 -29.97 42.92 24.21
CA ARG A 21 -29.91 41.72 25.08
C ARG A 21 -28.81 41.81 26.15
N ARG A 22 -28.26 43.00 26.43
CA ARG A 22 -27.16 43.19 27.37
C ARG A 22 -27.46 42.64 28.76
N GLU A 23 -28.64 42.92 29.30
CA GLU A 23 -29.01 42.48 30.66
C GLU A 23 -29.07 40.95 30.76
N ASP A 24 -29.68 40.29 29.77
CA ASP A 24 -29.73 38.81 29.68
C ASP A 24 -28.32 38.20 29.60
N ILE A 25 -27.46 38.76 28.73
CA ILE A 25 -26.08 38.31 28.56
C ILE A 25 -25.30 38.52 29.86
N ALA A 26 -25.46 39.68 30.51
CA ALA A 26 -24.78 40.00 31.76
C ALA A 26 -25.22 39.09 32.91
N ALA A 27 -26.51 38.74 32.99
CA ALA A 27 -27.03 37.76 33.94
C ALA A 27 -26.45 36.36 33.66
N ALA A 28 -26.47 35.91 32.41
CA ALA A 28 -25.92 34.61 32.02
C ALA A 28 -24.42 34.49 32.39
N ILE A 29 -23.60 35.50 32.08
CA ILE A 29 -22.16 35.51 32.40
C ILE A 29 -21.93 35.52 33.91
N ARG A 30 -22.76 36.23 34.68
CA ARG A 30 -22.68 36.26 36.14
C ARG A 30 -22.94 34.87 36.72
N ASP A 31 -24.02 34.25 36.30
CA ASP A 31 -24.59 33.06 36.94
C ASP A 31 -23.96 31.75 36.46
N HIS A 32 -23.41 31.73 35.23
CA HIS A 32 -22.86 30.50 34.63
C HIS A 32 -21.37 30.64 34.35
N GLN A 33 -20.62 29.54 34.50
CA GLN A 33 -19.19 29.54 34.20
C GLN A 33 -18.90 29.62 32.69
N VAL A 34 -19.75 28.98 31.88
CA VAL A 34 -19.65 28.97 30.41
C VAL A 34 -20.95 29.52 29.82
N VAL A 35 -20.85 30.41 28.84
CA VAL A 35 -21.99 30.98 28.12
C VAL A 35 -21.71 30.92 26.62
N ILE A 36 -22.71 30.50 25.85
CA ILE A 36 -22.63 30.50 24.39
C ILE A 36 -23.51 31.62 23.87
N VAL A 37 -22.93 32.50 23.05
CA VAL A 37 -23.65 33.63 22.45
C VAL A 37 -23.73 33.40 20.94
N ALA A 38 -24.91 33.01 20.48
CA ALA A 38 -25.19 32.77 19.08
C ALA A 38 -25.83 34.00 18.44
N GLY A 39 -25.44 34.34 17.22
CA GLY A 39 -26.10 35.40 16.47
C GLY A 39 -25.33 35.76 15.21
N GLU A 40 -25.98 36.36 14.23
CA GLU A 40 -25.37 36.63 12.93
C GLU A 40 -24.17 37.60 13.00
N THR A 41 -23.28 37.55 12.00
CA THR A 41 -22.21 38.55 11.86
C THR A 41 -22.79 39.96 11.74
N GLY A 42 -22.26 40.92 12.49
CA GLY A 42 -22.77 42.30 12.51
C GLY A 42 -23.74 42.61 13.65
N SER A 43 -24.17 41.61 14.45
CA SER A 43 -25.01 41.85 15.64
C SER A 43 -24.31 42.58 16.80
N GLY A 44 -22.97 42.73 16.72
CA GLY A 44 -22.17 43.43 17.74
C GLY A 44 -21.47 42.52 18.76
N LYS A 45 -21.56 41.19 18.64
CA LYS A 45 -21.01 40.22 19.64
C LYS A 45 -19.55 40.51 19.98
N THR A 46 -18.71 40.56 18.94
CA THR A 46 -17.27 40.74 19.02
C THR A 46 -16.86 42.06 19.71
N THR A 47 -17.59 43.16 19.48
CA THR A 47 -17.22 44.47 20.03
C THR A 47 -17.86 44.75 21.39
N GLN A 48 -19.06 44.21 21.65
CA GLN A 48 -19.83 44.54 22.86
C GLN A 48 -19.61 43.56 24.02
N LEU A 49 -19.36 42.27 23.77
CA LEU A 49 -19.14 41.28 24.85
C LEU A 49 -18.00 41.64 25.81
N PRO A 50 -16.83 42.14 25.35
CA PRO A 50 -15.76 42.57 26.25
C PRO A 50 -16.19 43.73 27.16
N LYS A 51 -17.01 44.65 26.64
CA LYS A 51 -17.53 45.80 27.39
C LYS A 51 -18.51 45.36 28.48
N ILE A 52 -19.39 44.41 28.17
CA ILE A 52 -20.28 43.78 29.17
C ILE A 52 -19.45 43.10 30.27
N CYS A 53 -18.36 42.41 29.90
CA CYS A 53 -17.47 41.79 30.88
C CYS A 53 -16.77 42.83 31.79
N LEU A 54 -16.27 43.93 31.21
CA LEU A 54 -15.67 45.04 31.97
C LEU A 54 -16.68 45.64 32.97
N GLU A 55 -17.93 45.82 32.54
CA GLU A 55 -19.00 46.32 33.39
C GLU A 55 -19.33 45.39 34.57
N LEU A 56 -19.23 44.07 34.35
CA LEU A 56 -19.34 43.05 35.41
C LEU A 56 -18.10 42.98 36.33
N GLY A 57 -17.16 43.92 36.21
CA GLY A 57 -15.93 43.96 37.01
C GLY A 57 -14.90 42.90 36.66
N ARG A 58 -14.95 42.35 35.43
CA ARG A 58 -13.90 41.45 34.90
C ARG A 58 -12.78 42.25 34.26
N GLY A 59 -11.59 41.69 34.20
CA GLY A 59 -10.46 42.35 33.54
C GLY A 59 -9.93 43.56 34.31
N LEU A 60 -9.88 43.51 35.64
CA LEU A 60 -9.55 44.67 36.49
C LEU A 60 -8.16 45.30 36.24
N GLY A 61 -7.25 44.61 35.54
CA GLY A 61 -5.93 45.12 35.15
C GLY A 61 -4.96 45.38 36.32
N GLY A 62 -3.72 45.82 36.04
CA GLY A 62 -2.73 46.23 37.04
C GLY A 62 -1.84 45.13 37.63
N ARG A 63 -1.03 45.47 38.65
CA ARG A 63 0.04 44.61 39.22
C ARG A 63 -0.43 43.25 39.77
N GLU A 64 -1.71 43.14 40.16
CA GLU A 64 -2.33 41.94 40.73
C GLU A 64 -3.65 41.53 40.04
N GLY A 65 -4.10 42.27 39.02
CA GLY A 65 -5.38 42.03 38.35
C GLY A 65 -5.29 41.08 37.16
N LYS A 66 -6.40 40.41 36.88
CA LYS A 66 -6.56 39.50 35.72
C LYS A 66 -7.06 40.26 34.50
N LEU A 67 -6.87 39.67 33.32
CA LEU A 67 -7.31 40.20 32.03
C LEU A 67 -8.52 39.45 31.48
N ILE A 68 -9.27 40.13 30.61
CA ILE A 68 -10.16 39.49 29.64
C ILE A 68 -9.33 39.15 28.41
N GLY A 69 -9.18 37.86 28.11
CA GLY A 69 -8.56 37.40 26.87
C GLY A 69 -9.62 37.17 25.81
N HIS A 70 -9.47 37.73 24.62
CA HIS A 70 -10.46 37.59 23.56
C HIS A 70 -9.75 37.14 22.28
N THR A 71 -10.03 35.91 21.87
CA THR A 71 -9.38 35.32 20.71
C THR A 71 -10.14 35.61 19.43
N GLN A 72 -9.40 35.68 18.33
CA GLN A 72 -9.87 35.89 16.97
C GLN A 72 -9.09 34.96 16.02
N PRO A 73 -9.72 34.36 15.00
CA PRO A 73 -9.02 33.46 14.09
C PRO A 73 -7.98 34.17 13.21
N ARG A 74 -8.20 35.46 12.90
CA ARG A 74 -7.39 36.22 11.93
C ARG A 74 -6.68 37.41 12.58
N ARG A 75 -5.44 37.67 12.17
CA ARG A 75 -4.63 38.79 12.68
C ARG A 75 -5.28 40.15 12.43
N ILE A 76 -5.86 40.34 11.24
CA ILE A 76 -6.52 41.60 10.86
C ILE A 76 -7.73 41.85 11.75
N ALA A 77 -8.54 40.81 12.01
CA ALA A 77 -9.70 40.89 12.89
C ALA A 77 -9.30 41.24 14.33
N ALA A 78 -8.30 40.57 14.91
CA ALA A 78 -7.80 40.89 16.24
C ALA A 78 -7.40 42.37 16.40
N ARG A 79 -6.73 42.92 15.37
CA ARG A 79 -6.31 44.32 15.36
C ARG A 79 -7.49 45.28 15.17
N SER A 80 -8.33 45.08 14.16
CA SER A 80 -9.43 45.99 13.85
C SER A 80 -10.48 46.01 14.96
N VAL A 81 -10.74 44.87 15.59
CA VAL A 81 -11.63 44.78 16.76
C VAL A 81 -11.04 45.54 17.95
N ALA A 82 -9.73 45.40 18.20
CA ALA A 82 -9.07 46.15 19.27
C ALA A 82 -9.13 47.67 19.04
N GLU A 83 -8.81 48.12 17.82
CA GLU A 83 -8.93 49.53 17.42
C GLU A 83 -10.37 50.03 17.63
N ARG A 84 -11.37 49.26 17.19
CA ARG A 84 -12.78 49.63 17.32
C ARG A 84 -13.26 49.73 18.78
N ILE A 85 -12.90 48.76 19.63
CA ILE A 85 -13.31 48.79 21.05
C ILE A 85 -12.61 49.96 21.76
N ALA A 86 -11.35 50.24 21.44
CA ALA A 86 -10.63 51.38 22.00
C ALA A 86 -11.28 52.72 21.62
N GLU A 87 -11.67 52.88 20.35
CA GLU A 87 -12.42 54.04 19.86
C GLU A 87 -13.77 54.20 20.59
N GLU A 88 -14.54 53.13 20.73
CA GLU A 88 -15.84 53.16 21.41
C GLU A 88 -15.74 53.49 22.91
N LEU A 89 -14.64 53.13 23.57
CA LEU A 89 -14.38 53.45 24.97
C LEU A 89 -13.67 54.79 25.16
N GLY A 90 -13.26 55.46 24.08
CA GLY A 90 -12.49 56.70 24.15
C GLY A 90 -11.11 56.54 24.77
N THR A 91 -10.46 55.39 24.59
CA THR A 91 -9.13 55.07 25.14
C THR A 91 -8.08 54.93 24.03
N GLU A 92 -6.81 55.18 24.32
CA GLU A 92 -5.74 54.89 23.37
C GLU A 92 -5.47 53.37 23.25
N LEU A 93 -5.23 52.91 22.03
CA LEU A 93 -4.90 51.51 21.76
C LEU A 93 -3.55 51.14 22.37
N GLY A 94 -3.55 50.13 23.24
CA GLY A 94 -2.38 49.68 24.00
C GLY A 94 -2.47 49.99 25.50
N ASP A 95 -3.37 50.91 25.90
CA ASP A 95 -3.66 51.19 27.31
C ASP A 95 -4.65 50.15 27.82
N VAL A 96 -5.93 50.50 27.96
CA VAL A 96 -6.99 49.62 28.49
C VAL A 96 -7.31 48.46 27.54
N ILE A 97 -7.30 48.73 26.24
CA ILE A 97 -7.53 47.74 25.19
C ILE A 97 -6.22 47.52 24.45
N GLY A 98 -5.67 46.32 24.57
CA GLY A 98 -4.45 45.92 23.88
C GLY A 98 -4.70 44.77 22.90
N TYR A 99 -3.75 44.55 21.99
CA TYR A 99 -3.77 43.36 21.15
C TYR A 99 -2.41 42.68 21.02
N GLN A 100 -2.42 41.36 20.82
CA GLN A 100 -1.24 40.59 20.50
C GLN A 100 -1.53 39.61 19.36
N VAL A 101 -0.78 39.76 18.28
CA VAL A 101 -0.77 38.84 17.15
C VAL A 101 0.65 38.34 16.90
N ARG A 102 0.81 37.34 16.04
CA ARG A 102 2.16 36.92 15.62
C ARG A 102 2.92 38.14 15.10
N PHE A 103 4.14 38.35 15.59
CA PHE A 103 5.04 39.48 15.26
C PHE A 103 4.70 40.85 15.87
N THR A 104 3.59 41.02 16.58
CA THR A 104 3.23 42.33 17.13
C THR A 104 2.51 42.20 18.47
N ASP A 105 3.05 42.85 19.49
CA ASP A 105 2.45 42.97 20.81
C ASP A 105 2.27 44.46 21.14
N ARG A 106 1.03 44.87 21.33
CA ARG A 106 0.59 46.21 21.71
C ARG A 106 -0.26 46.09 22.97
N THR A 107 0.34 45.53 24.02
CA THR A 107 -0.26 45.44 25.36
C THR A 107 0.62 46.17 26.37
N SER A 108 0.00 46.72 27.41
CA SER A 108 0.68 47.38 28.53
C SER A 108 0.33 46.69 29.85
N ARG A 109 0.85 47.21 30.97
CA ARG A 109 0.48 46.72 32.31
C ARG A 109 -0.93 47.15 32.73
N ASP A 110 -1.47 48.18 32.09
CA ASP A 110 -2.78 48.75 32.37
C ASP A 110 -3.89 48.16 31.50
N SER A 111 -3.52 47.31 30.53
CA SER A 111 -4.47 46.57 29.71
C SER A 111 -5.41 45.76 30.57
N ARG A 112 -6.68 45.79 30.19
CA ARG A 112 -7.81 45.09 30.81
C ARG A 112 -8.39 44.04 29.87
N VAL A 113 -8.45 44.38 28.58
CA VAL A 113 -8.83 43.46 27.50
C VAL A 113 -7.63 43.26 26.59
N LYS A 114 -7.33 42.00 26.30
CA LYS A 114 -6.32 41.61 25.35
C LYS A 114 -6.97 40.86 24.19
N LEU A 115 -7.07 41.52 23.04
CA LEU A 115 -7.41 40.87 21.79
C LEU A 115 -6.21 40.07 21.29
N MET A 116 -6.40 38.83 20.87
CA MET A 116 -5.30 38.04 20.36
C MET A 116 -5.73 37.03 19.31
N THR A 117 -4.79 36.49 18.55
CA THR A 117 -5.11 35.32 17.72
C THR A 117 -5.14 34.04 18.55
N ASP A 118 -5.92 33.04 18.14
CA ASP A 118 -5.99 31.73 18.82
C ASP A 118 -4.60 31.12 19.09
N GLY A 119 -3.70 31.22 18.09
CA GLY A 119 -2.32 30.72 18.21
C GLY A 119 -1.48 31.43 19.29
N ILE A 120 -1.81 32.67 19.68
CA ILE A 120 -1.13 33.37 20.78
C ILE A 120 -1.57 32.79 22.12
N LEU A 121 -2.88 32.56 22.31
CA LEU A 121 -3.38 31.91 23.52
C LEU A 121 -2.80 30.49 23.66
N LEU A 122 -2.71 29.74 22.55
CA LEU A 122 -2.09 28.42 22.52
C LEU A 122 -0.61 28.46 22.91
N ALA A 123 0.14 29.47 22.46
CA ALA A 123 1.54 29.65 22.84
C ALA A 123 1.69 29.99 24.35
N GLU A 124 0.76 30.77 24.91
CA GLU A 124 0.77 31.08 26.35
C GLU A 124 0.50 29.85 27.22
N LEU A 125 -0.35 28.91 26.77
CA LEU A 125 -0.61 27.64 27.47
C LEU A 125 0.66 26.82 27.74
N GLN A 126 1.71 26.97 26.92
CA GLN A 126 2.99 26.31 27.16
C GLN A 126 3.71 26.82 28.41
N ARG A 127 3.55 28.11 28.72
CA ARG A 127 4.23 28.79 29.85
C ARG A 127 3.32 28.89 31.08
N ASP A 128 2.03 29.14 30.87
CA ASP A 128 1.00 29.26 31.90
C ASP A 128 -0.14 28.27 31.62
N ARG A 129 0.05 27.02 32.06
CA ARG A 129 -0.93 25.93 31.91
C ARG A 129 -2.25 26.19 32.65
N LYS A 130 -2.24 27.06 33.67
CA LYS A 130 -3.45 27.38 34.42
C LYS A 130 -4.16 28.60 33.87
N LEU A 131 -3.57 29.34 32.91
CA LEU A 131 -4.08 30.62 32.41
C LEU A 131 -4.42 31.59 33.55
N LEU A 132 -3.51 31.70 34.53
CA LEU A 132 -3.69 32.53 35.73
C LEU A 132 -3.78 34.02 35.41
N LYS A 133 -3.22 34.45 34.27
CA LYS A 133 -3.31 35.82 33.77
C LYS A 133 -4.75 36.25 33.43
N TYR A 134 -5.66 35.30 33.18
CA TYR A 134 -7.03 35.57 32.72
C TYR A 134 -8.09 35.19 33.76
N ASP A 135 -9.11 36.03 33.89
CA ASP A 135 -10.36 35.73 34.61
C ASP A 135 -11.52 35.40 33.68
N THR A 136 -11.42 35.81 32.41
CA THR A 136 -12.45 35.67 31.39
C THR A 136 -11.77 35.39 30.06
N LEU A 137 -12.26 34.39 29.34
CA LEU A 137 -11.86 34.10 27.97
C LEU A 137 -13.07 34.17 27.05
N ILE A 138 -12.93 34.92 25.96
CA ILE A 138 -13.91 35.02 24.87
C ILE A 138 -13.29 34.32 23.67
N ILE A 139 -13.84 33.18 23.28
CA ILE A 139 -13.47 32.46 22.06
C ILE A 139 -14.46 32.85 20.97
N ASP A 140 -14.04 33.78 20.12
CA ASP A 140 -14.90 34.36 19.08
C ASP A 140 -14.81 33.58 17.77
N GLU A 141 -15.86 33.67 16.96
CA GLU A 141 -15.92 33.01 15.64
C GLU A 141 -15.69 31.49 15.72
N ALA A 142 -16.17 30.84 16.79
CA ALA A 142 -15.94 29.40 17.02
C ALA A 142 -16.52 28.49 15.92
N HIS A 143 -17.44 29.03 15.11
CA HIS A 143 -17.98 28.39 13.91
C HIS A 143 -16.94 28.17 12.79
N GLU A 144 -15.80 28.87 12.78
CA GLU A 144 -14.73 28.57 11.81
C GLU A 144 -14.10 27.19 12.08
N ARG A 145 -14.26 26.64 13.29
CA ARG A 145 -13.79 25.29 13.69
C ARG A 145 -12.36 25.00 13.24
N SER A 146 -11.50 25.99 13.47
CA SER A 146 -10.05 25.88 13.21
C SER A 146 -9.41 24.91 14.20
N LEU A 147 -8.26 24.34 13.81
CA LEU A 147 -7.53 23.38 14.65
C LEU A 147 -7.14 23.97 16.02
N ASN A 148 -6.78 25.26 16.04
CA ASN A 148 -6.40 25.95 17.26
C ASN A 148 -7.60 26.15 18.20
N ILE A 149 -8.76 26.52 17.66
CA ILE A 149 -10.00 26.71 18.43
C ILE A 149 -10.40 25.39 19.09
N ASP A 150 -10.50 24.30 18.32
CA ASP A 150 -10.90 22.99 18.84
C ASP A 150 -9.94 22.50 19.93
N PHE A 151 -8.64 22.77 19.78
CA PHE A 151 -7.65 22.45 20.81
C PHE A 151 -7.85 23.27 22.08
N ILE A 152 -8.02 24.59 21.95
CA ILE A 152 -8.24 25.50 23.08
C ILE A 152 -9.50 25.09 23.83
N LEU A 153 -10.60 24.82 23.13
CA LEU A 153 -11.85 24.38 23.73
C LEU A 153 -11.68 23.06 24.52
N GLY A 154 -11.02 22.06 23.93
CA GLY A 154 -10.77 20.81 24.65
C GLY A 154 -9.81 20.97 25.83
N TYR A 155 -8.85 21.90 25.76
CA TYR A 155 -8.00 22.23 26.90
C TYR A 155 -8.82 22.88 28.03
N LEU A 156 -9.66 23.85 27.68
CA LEU A 156 -10.53 24.56 28.61
C LEU A 156 -11.53 23.62 29.27
N LYS A 157 -12.09 22.63 28.55
CA LYS A 157 -12.97 21.60 29.13
C LYS A 157 -12.31 20.85 30.28
N ARG A 158 -10.99 20.66 30.25
CA ARG A 158 -10.21 20.05 31.35
C ARG A 158 -9.79 21.04 32.44
N LEU A 159 -9.62 22.31 32.09
CA LEU A 159 -9.15 23.36 33.01
C LEU A 159 -10.29 23.92 33.85
N LEU A 160 -11.47 24.17 33.27
CA LEU A 160 -12.60 24.83 33.93
C LEU A 160 -13.04 24.17 35.24
N PRO A 161 -13.10 22.83 35.38
CA PRO A 161 -13.41 22.19 36.66
C PRO A 161 -12.39 22.52 37.77
N LYS A 162 -11.15 22.87 37.40
CA LYS A 162 -10.03 23.23 38.30
C LYS A 162 -9.89 24.75 38.49
N ARG A 163 -10.56 25.56 37.67
CA ARG A 163 -10.54 27.03 37.67
C ARG A 163 -11.99 27.56 37.68
N PRO A 164 -12.76 27.36 38.77
CA PRO A 164 -14.15 27.84 38.85
C PRO A 164 -14.28 29.36 38.74
N ASP A 165 -13.18 30.09 38.98
CA ASP A 165 -13.11 31.56 38.84
C ASP A 165 -13.02 32.04 37.39
N LEU A 166 -12.58 31.18 36.46
CA LEU A 166 -12.41 31.47 35.04
C LEU A 166 -13.75 31.37 34.31
N LYS A 167 -14.21 32.46 33.70
CA LYS A 167 -15.38 32.51 32.83
C LYS A 167 -14.99 32.22 31.38
N LEU A 168 -15.83 31.47 30.67
CA LEU A 168 -15.67 31.18 29.24
C LEU A 168 -16.91 31.65 28.47
N ILE A 169 -16.69 32.46 27.44
CA ILE A 169 -17.72 32.90 26.51
C ILE A 169 -17.34 32.36 25.14
N ILE A 170 -18.24 31.65 24.48
CA ILE A 170 -18.03 31.12 23.13
C ILE A 170 -19.03 31.80 22.22
N THR A 171 -18.56 32.42 21.14
CA THR A 171 -19.47 33.03 20.16
C THR A 171 -19.55 32.18 18.88
N SER A 172 -20.74 32.16 18.28
CA SER A 172 -20.97 31.52 16.99
C SER A 172 -21.85 32.39 16.11
N ALA A 173 -21.52 32.45 14.82
CA ALA A 173 -22.37 33.08 13.81
C ALA A 173 -23.40 32.12 13.20
N THR A 174 -23.28 30.83 13.49
CA THR A 174 -24.12 29.75 12.94
C THR A 174 -25.00 29.10 14.01
N ILE A 175 -26.06 28.42 13.56
CA ILE A 175 -27.12 27.79 14.37
C ILE A 175 -26.69 26.42 14.94
N ASP A 176 -25.38 26.14 15.08
CA ASP A 176 -24.90 24.98 15.87
C ASP A 176 -24.30 25.34 17.26
N PRO A 177 -24.92 26.23 18.07
CA PRO A 177 -24.47 26.48 19.44
C PRO A 177 -24.68 25.26 20.34
N GLU A 178 -25.57 24.34 19.95
CA GLU A 178 -25.88 23.14 20.72
C GLU A 178 -24.67 22.24 20.94
N ARG A 179 -23.81 22.04 19.94
CA ARG A 179 -22.60 21.22 20.12
C ARG A 179 -21.69 21.79 21.19
N PHE A 180 -21.50 23.12 21.21
CA PHE A 180 -20.71 23.78 22.26
C PHE A 180 -21.41 23.67 23.62
N ALA A 181 -22.75 23.79 23.65
CA ALA A 181 -23.54 23.75 24.89
C ALA A 181 -23.49 22.37 25.54
N LYS A 182 -23.64 21.33 24.73
CA LYS A 182 -23.45 19.94 25.14
C LYS A 182 -22.01 19.71 25.58
N HIS A 183 -21.02 20.18 24.80
CA HIS A 183 -19.61 19.99 25.13
C HIS A 183 -19.23 20.59 26.50
N PHE A 184 -19.73 21.78 26.85
CA PHE A 184 -19.45 22.46 28.12
C PHE A 184 -20.56 22.31 29.17
N GLY A 185 -21.44 21.32 29.01
CA GLY A 185 -22.52 21.06 29.98
C GLY A 185 -22.03 20.80 31.40
N LEU A 186 -22.92 21.04 32.36
CA LEU A 186 -22.69 20.97 33.78
C LEU A 186 -22.99 19.56 34.33
N ASP A 187 -22.27 19.21 35.40
CA ASP A 187 -22.51 18.04 36.23
C ASP A 187 -23.59 18.30 37.31
N SER A 188 -23.88 17.27 38.11
CA SER A 188 -24.81 17.35 39.25
C SER A 188 -24.41 18.37 40.33
N GLY A 189 -23.15 18.80 40.34
CA GLY A 189 -22.62 19.81 41.24
C GLY A 189 -22.65 21.23 40.67
N GLY A 190 -23.29 21.45 39.52
CA GLY A 190 -23.38 22.75 38.85
C GLY A 190 -22.05 23.25 38.28
N ARG A 191 -21.04 22.38 38.14
CA ARG A 191 -19.74 22.70 37.54
C ARG A 191 -19.65 22.12 36.15
N VAL A 192 -18.78 22.65 35.29
CA VAL A 192 -18.53 22.05 33.97
C VAL A 192 -18.11 20.59 34.16
N ALA A 193 -18.89 19.66 33.59
CA ALA A 193 -18.62 18.23 33.74
C ALA A 193 -17.25 17.88 33.16
N SER A 194 -16.50 16.99 33.82
CA SER A 194 -15.28 16.43 33.24
C SER A 194 -15.60 15.43 32.11
N ALA A 195 -14.59 14.98 31.37
CA ALA A 195 -14.76 14.05 30.25
C ALA A 195 -15.34 12.68 30.65
N SER A 196 -15.30 12.30 31.93
CA SER A 196 -15.82 11.04 32.47
C SER A 196 -17.16 11.18 33.19
N GLU A 197 -17.63 12.41 33.41
CA GLU A 197 -18.86 12.69 34.15
C GLU A 197 -20.05 12.84 33.22
N ARG A 198 -21.23 12.48 33.71
CA ARG A 198 -22.48 12.64 32.97
C ARG A 198 -22.86 14.12 32.99
N ILE A 199 -23.19 14.66 31.81
CA ILE A 199 -23.77 16.00 31.67
C ILE A 199 -25.23 15.93 32.09
N GLU A 200 -25.63 16.77 33.05
CA GLU A 200 -27.03 16.92 33.49
C GLU A 200 -27.72 18.06 32.77
N THR A 201 -27.04 19.21 32.64
CA THR A 201 -27.59 20.40 31.98
C THR A 201 -26.60 20.95 30.96
N PRO A 202 -27.02 21.32 29.73
CA PRO A 202 -26.15 21.97 28.77
C PRO A 202 -25.79 23.40 29.23
N ALA A 203 -24.68 23.95 28.75
CA ALA A 203 -24.34 25.36 29.01
C ALA A 203 -25.40 26.28 28.36
N PRO A 204 -25.73 27.44 28.98
CA PRO A 204 -26.75 28.34 28.46
C PRO A 204 -26.36 28.91 27.09
N ILE A 205 -27.33 28.92 26.18
CA ILE A 205 -27.23 29.55 24.86
C ILE A 205 -28.07 30.82 24.91
N ILE A 206 -27.45 31.96 24.59
CA ILE A 206 -28.13 33.24 24.38
C ILE A 206 -28.13 33.54 22.89
N GLU A 207 -29.31 33.50 22.29
CA GLU A 207 -29.51 33.88 20.89
C GLU A 207 -29.75 35.38 20.78
N VAL A 208 -28.94 36.01 19.93
CA VAL A 208 -29.05 37.41 19.57
C VAL A 208 -29.40 37.51 18.10
N SER A 209 -30.69 37.65 17.84
CA SER A 209 -31.24 37.84 16.50
C SER A 209 -30.66 39.12 15.87
N GLY A 210 -30.15 39.02 14.64
CA GLY A 210 -29.65 40.17 13.90
C GLY A 210 -30.78 41.12 13.47
N ARG A 211 -30.43 42.38 13.16
CA ARG A 211 -31.25 43.26 12.31
C ARG A 211 -30.82 43.04 10.86
N THR A 212 -31.09 41.86 10.30
CA THR A 212 -30.82 41.58 8.88
C THR A 212 -32.05 41.88 8.05
N TYR A 213 -31.84 42.51 6.91
CA TYR A 213 -32.88 42.72 5.92
C TYR A 213 -33.13 41.41 5.14
N PRO A 214 -34.37 41.18 4.67
CA PRO A 214 -34.68 39.97 3.91
C PRO A 214 -33.80 39.86 2.65
N VAL A 215 -33.33 38.65 2.38
CA VAL A 215 -32.56 38.31 1.18
C VAL A 215 -33.41 37.38 0.31
N GLU A 216 -33.69 37.81 -0.93
CA GLU A 216 -34.30 36.95 -1.93
C GLU A 216 -33.25 36.01 -2.52
N VAL A 217 -33.47 34.69 -2.48
CA VAL A 217 -32.55 33.69 -3.04
C VAL A 217 -33.12 33.21 -4.38
N ARG A 218 -32.31 33.29 -5.45
CA ARG A 218 -32.66 32.81 -6.79
C ARG A 218 -31.69 31.72 -7.23
N TYR A 219 -32.21 30.60 -7.71
CA TYR A 219 -31.41 29.49 -8.24
C TYR A 219 -31.27 29.60 -9.77
N ARG A 220 -30.05 29.46 -10.28
CA ARG A 220 -29.66 29.52 -11.69
C ARG A 220 -28.65 28.41 -11.99
N PRO A 221 -29.07 27.12 -12.01
CA PRO A 221 -28.15 26.00 -12.18
C PRO A 221 -27.38 26.10 -13.51
N LEU A 222 -26.10 25.71 -13.49
CA LEU A 222 -25.27 25.61 -14.70
C LEU A 222 -25.68 24.43 -15.61
N ILE A 223 -26.45 23.48 -15.08
CA ILE A 223 -26.97 22.32 -15.80
C ILE A 223 -28.48 22.52 -15.91
N GLN A 224 -29.00 22.70 -17.12
CA GLN A 224 -30.43 22.78 -17.34
C GLN A 224 -31.01 21.36 -17.44
N ALA A 225 -31.66 20.89 -16.37
CA ALA A 225 -32.63 19.82 -16.48
C ALA A 225 -33.90 20.43 -17.10
N GLY A 226 -34.14 20.16 -18.39
CA GLY A 226 -35.27 20.74 -19.10
C GLY A 226 -36.60 20.46 -18.39
N THR A 227 -37.41 21.50 -18.20
CA THR A 227 -38.82 21.39 -17.75
C THR A 227 -39.76 20.97 -18.89
N THR A 228 -39.20 20.74 -20.08
CA THR A 228 -39.83 20.39 -21.35
C THR A 228 -38.80 19.57 -22.14
N ASP A 229 -39.23 18.50 -22.83
CA ASP A 229 -38.38 17.54 -23.55
C ASP A 229 -37.48 18.16 -24.65
N GLU A 230 -37.54 19.48 -24.88
CA GLU A 230 -36.82 20.20 -25.94
C GLU A 230 -35.75 21.21 -25.43
N ASP A 231 -35.66 21.52 -24.12
CA ASP A 231 -34.85 22.67 -23.63
C ASP A 231 -33.56 22.30 -22.86
N GLY A 232 -33.30 21.02 -22.58
CA GLY A 232 -32.20 20.58 -21.71
C GLY A 232 -31.07 19.81 -22.40
N VAL A 233 -31.18 19.63 -23.72
CA VAL A 233 -30.40 18.66 -24.47
C VAL A 233 -29.98 19.28 -25.79
N ASP A 234 -28.71 19.17 -26.17
CA ASP A 234 -28.25 19.61 -27.49
C ASP A 234 -28.81 18.71 -28.62
N ASP A 235 -28.60 19.11 -29.88
CA ASP A 235 -29.06 18.39 -31.07
C ASP A 235 -28.57 16.90 -31.11
N GLU A 236 -27.61 16.53 -30.25
CA GLU A 236 -27.00 15.20 -30.14
C GLU A 236 -27.50 14.37 -28.94
N GLY A 237 -28.34 14.92 -28.07
CA GLY A 237 -28.84 14.19 -26.91
C GLY A 237 -28.03 14.39 -25.62
N GLU A 238 -27.07 15.33 -25.57
CA GLU A 238 -26.25 15.62 -24.38
C GLU A 238 -26.77 16.80 -23.55
N VAL A 239 -26.63 16.70 -22.23
CA VAL A 239 -27.07 17.74 -21.28
C VAL A 239 -26.24 19.01 -21.46
N VAL A 240 -26.90 20.14 -21.74
CA VAL A 240 -26.23 21.43 -21.93
C VAL A 240 -25.63 21.92 -20.60
N VAL A 241 -24.29 21.92 -20.52
CA VAL A 241 -23.54 22.49 -19.39
C VAL A 241 -23.10 23.91 -19.73
N ARG A 242 -23.64 24.90 -19.01
CA ARG A 242 -23.32 26.31 -19.19
C ARG A 242 -21.93 26.63 -18.64
N ASP A 243 -21.18 27.50 -19.33
CA ASP A 243 -19.93 28.03 -18.81
C ASP A 243 -20.19 28.90 -17.56
N GLN A 244 -19.40 28.69 -16.50
CA GLN A 244 -19.56 29.40 -15.24
C GLN A 244 -19.39 30.92 -15.40
N THR A 245 -18.46 31.36 -16.25
CA THR A 245 -18.18 32.79 -16.47
C THR A 245 -19.36 33.44 -17.17
N GLU A 246 -19.92 32.79 -18.19
CA GLU A 246 -21.12 33.27 -18.88
C GLU A 246 -22.32 33.37 -17.95
N ALA A 247 -22.55 32.35 -17.10
CA ALA A 247 -23.62 32.39 -16.11
C ALA A 247 -23.44 33.52 -15.08
N ILE A 248 -22.20 33.83 -14.67
CA ILE A 248 -21.90 34.99 -13.81
C ILE A 248 -22.23 36.29 -14.52
N VAL A 249 -21.86 36.42 -15.81
CA VAL A 249 -22.17 37.61 -16.61
C VAL A 249 -23.67 37.85 -16.68
N GLU A 250 -24.46 36.81 -16.90
CA GLU A 250 -25.93 36.91 -16.88
C GLU A 250 -26.49 37.26 -15.52
N ALA A 251 -25.99 36.63 -14.44
CA ALA A 251 -26.39 36.97 -13.09
C ALA A 251 -26.07 38.44 -12.76
N VAL A 252 -24.91 38.94 -13.19
CA VAL A 252 -24.53 40.36 -13.04
C VAL A 252 -25.46 41.27 -13.85
N LYS A 253 -25.86 40.88 -15.07
CA LYS A 253 -26.84 41.62 -15.88
C LYS A 253 -28.22 41.65 -15.21
N GLU A 254 -28.70 40.51 -14.70
CA GLU A 254 -29.96 40.37 -13.97
C GLU A 254 -29.97 41.29 -12.75
N LEU A 255 -28.95 41.20 -11.89
CA LEU A 255 -28.83 42.03 -10.69
C LEU A 255 -28.59 43.52 -11.01
N SER A 256 -28.03 43.82 -12.17
CA SER A 256 -27.88 45.21 -12.64
C SER A 256 -29.23 45.83 -12.99
N ALA A 257 -30.20 45.03 -13.45
CA ALA A 257 -31.54 45.50 -13.77
C ALA A 257 -32.44 45.76 -12.53
N GLU A 258 -32.16 45.11 -11.39
CA GLU A 258 -32.95 45.23 -10.14
C GLU A 258 -32.89 46.63 -9.49
N GLY A 259 -31.80 47.38 -9.70
CA GLY A 259 -31.60 48.71 -9.12
C GLY A 259 -30.23 48.89 -8.46
N PRO A 260 -29.96 50.02 -7.80
CA PRO A 260 -28.62 50.39 -7.33
C PRO A 260 -28.10 49.49 -6.21
N GLY A 261 -26.78 49.33 -6.13
CA GLY A 261 -26.08 48.55 -5.11
C GLY A 261 -24.96 47.70 -5.72
N ASP A 262 -23.92 47.43 -4.92
CA ASP A 262 -22.75 46.69 -5.38
C ASP A 262 -22.98 45.18 -5.34
N ILE A 263 -22.27 44.47 -6.22
CA ILE A 263 -22.38 43.01 -6.40
C ILE A 263 -21.13 42.34 -5.83
N LEU A 264 -21.31 41.30 -5.02
CA LEU A 264 -20.25 40.43 -4.53
C LEU A 264 -20.36 39.05 -5.20
N VAL A 265 -19.33 38.63 -5.92
CA VAL A 265 -19.28 37.33 -6.60
C VAL A 265 -18.30 36.42 -5.86
N PHE A 266 -18.75 35.24 -5.45
CA PHE A 266 -17.91 34.23 -4.81
C PHE A 266 -17.35 33.24 -5.83
N LEU A 267 -16.02 33.10 -5.88
CA LEU A 267 -15.28 32.24 -6.79
C LEU A 267 -14.24 31.37 -6.06
N PRO A 268 -13.90 30.17 -6.58
CA PRO A 268 -13.05 29.22 -5.87
C PRO A 268 -11.57 29.61 -5.86
N GLY A 269 -11.10 30.51 -6.74
CA GLY A 269 -9.68 30.84 -6.82
C GLY A 269 -9.32 32.06 -7.68
N GLU A 270 -8.01 32.36 -7.68
CA GLU A 270 -7.43 33.52 -8.38
C GLU A 270 -7.59 33.45 -9.91
N ARG A 271 -7.50 32.24 -10.49
CA ARG A 271 -7.67 32.04 -11.93
C ARG A 271 -9.09 32.40 -12.34
N GLU A 272 -10.07 31.82 -11.65
CA GLU A 272 -11.48 32.02 -11.93
C GLU A 272 -11.89 33.48 -11.73
N ILE A 273 -11.33 34.17 -10.72
CA ILE A 273 -11.49 35.61 -10.51
C ILE A 273 -10.97 36.42 -11.70
N ARG A 274 -9.81 36.07 -12.25
CA ARG A 274 -9.24 36.80 -13.40
C ARG A 274 -10.04 36.58 -14.66
N ASP A 275 -10.32 35.32 -14.99
CA ASP A 275 -11.09 34.94 -16.18
C ASP A 275 -12.46 35.65 -16.17
N THR A 276 -13.10 35.74 -14.99
CA THR A 276 -14.35 36.50 -14.80
C THR A 276 -14.14 38.02 -14.90
N ALA A 277 -13.04 38.56 -14.37
CA ALA A 277 -12.76 39.99 -14.40
C ALA A 277 -12.58 40.51 -15.83
N ASP A 278 -11.86 39.76 -16.66
CA ASP A 278 -11.58 40.11 -18.05
C ASP A 278 -12.89 40.21 -18.85
N VAL A 279 -13.76 39.18 -18.73
CA VAL A 279 -15.06 39.17 -19.43
C VAL A 279 -16.01 40.26 -18.91
N LEU A 280 -16.02 40.52 -17.60
CA LEU A 280 -16.84 41.60 -17.03
C LEU A 280 -16.34 43.00 -17.41
N GLY A 281 -15.03 43.16 -17.65
CA GLY A 281 -14.43 44.42 -18.06
C GLY A 281 -14.89 44.89 -19.45
N ASP A 282 -15.19 43.93 -20.33
CA ASP A 282 -15.64 44.18 -21.71
C ASP A 282 -17.17 44.39 -21.82
N LEU A 283 -17.92 44.23 -20.73
CA LEU A 283 -19.37 44.44 -20.72
C LEU A 283 -19.74 45.93 -20.77
N ASN A 284 -20.48 46.30 -21.81
CA ASN A 284 -21.02 47.64 -21.96
C ASN A 284 -22.46 47.71 -21.39
N LEU A 285 -22.58 47.96 -20.08
CA LEU A 285 -23.88 48.15 -19.41
C LEU A 285 -24.23 49.64 -19.27
N ARG A 286 -25.52 49.95 -18.99
CA ARG A 286 -25.99 51.33 -18.75
C ARG A 286 -25.23 52.01 -17.60
N ASP A 287 -24.88 51.25 -16.56
CA ASP A 287 -24.00 51.67 -15.48
C ASP A 287 -22.57 51.20 -15.76
N ARG A 288 -21.57 52.07 -15.56
CA ARG A 288 -20.15 51.68 -15.68
C ARG A 288 -19.78 50.73 -14.53
N LEU A 289 -19.31 49.53 -14.85
CA LEU A 289 -18.85 48.56 -13.84
C LEU A 289 -17.42 48.88 -13.38
N GLU A 290 -17.20 48.93 -12.06
CA GLU A 290 -15.88 48.89 -11.43
C GLU A 290 -15.63 47.46 -10.92
N VAL A 291 -14.86 46.67 -11.67
CA VAL A 291 -14.53 45.28 -11.27
C VAL A 291 -13.32 45.29 -10.34
N VAL A 292 -13.47 44.73 -9.14
CA VAL A 292 -12.42 44.72 -8.10
C VAL A 292 -12.18 43.31 -7.58
N PRO A 293 -10.98 42.72 -7.75
CA PRO A 293 -10.67 41.41 -7.21
C PRO A 293 -10.40 41.46 -5.70
N LEU A 294 -10.75 40.38 -4.98
CA LEU A 294 -10.51 40.20 -3.55
C LEU A 294 -10.10 38.76 -3.20
N TYR A 295 -8.80 38.52 -3.09
CA TYR A 295 -8.26 37.23 -2.65
C TYR A 295 -6.97 37.41 -1.84
N SER A 296 -6.60 36.37 -1.08
CA SER A 296 -5.56 36.46 -0.03
C SER A 296 -4.17 36.88 -0.52
N ARG A 297 -3.81 36.60 -1.77
CA ARG A 297 -2.50 36.94 -2.36
C ARG A 297 -2.37 38.42 -2.79
N LEU A 298 -3.47 39.19 -2.84
CA LEU A 298 -3.43 40.62 -3.18
C LEU A 298 -2.60 41.42 -2.17
N SER A 299 -1.98 42.50 -2.62
CA SER A 299 -1.27 43.43 -1.73
C SER A 299 -2.24 44.13 -0.77
N SER A 300 -1.74 44.58 0.39
CA SER A 300 -2.56 45.31 1.37
C SER A 300 -3.26 46.54 0.78
N ALA A 301 -2.62 47.21 -0.19
CA ALA A 301 -3.20 48.35 -0.88
C ALA A 301 -4.35 47.92 -1.82
N GLU A 302 -4.21 46.79 -2.51
CA GLU A 302 -5.28 46.21 -3.35
C GLU A 302 -6.47 45.73 -2.54
N GLN A 303 -6.23 45.04 -1.43
CA GLN A 303 -7.30 44.64 -0.52
C GLN A 303 -8.03 45.86 0.07
N HIS A 304 -7.31 46.96 0.33
CA HIS A 304 -7.92 48.21 0.81
C HIS A 304 -8.83 48.89 -0.21
N ARG A 305 -8.59 48.71 -1.53
CA ARG A 305 -9.43 49.33 -2.57
C ARG A 305 -10.90 48.93 -2.46
N VAL A 306 -11.18 47.73 -1.94
CA VAL A 306 -12.54 47.24 -1.72
C VAL A 306 -13.30 48.07 -0.68
N PHE A 307 -12.60 48.76 0.23
CA PHE A 307 -13.19 49.65 1.23
C PHE A 307 -13.22 51.12 0.82
N GLU A 308 -12.52 51.51 -0.25
CA GLU A 308 -12.56 52.87 -0.79
C GLU A 308 -13.93 53.12 -1.44
N ALA A 309 -14.46 54.34 -1.35
CA ALA A 309 -15.66 54.71 -2.11
C ALA A 309 -15.38 54.62 -3.63
N PRO A 310 -16.37 54.25 -4.47
CA PRO A 310 -16.19 54.17 -5.92
C PRO A 310 -15.62 55.47 -6.50
N ARG A 311 -14.54 55.37 -7.29
CA ARG A 311 -13.80 56.55 -7.79
C ARG A 311 -14.60 57.45 -8.72
N SER A 312 -15.71 56.94 -9.26
CA SER A 312 -16.68 57.70 -10.04
C SER A 312 -18.04 57.54 -9.36
N GLY A 313 -18.61 58.64 -8.85
CA GLY A 313 -19.93 58.65 -8.18
C GLY A 313 -21.14 58.29 -9.06
N ARG A 314 -20.94 57.49 -10.13
CA ARG A 314 -21.95 57.01 -11.08
C ARG A 314 -21.69 55.57 -11.59
N GLY A 315 -20.83 54.77 -10.93
CA GLY A 315 -20.54 53.39 -11.34
C GLY A 315 -20.89 52.36 -10.28
N ARG A 316 -21.26 51.14 -10.69
CA ARG A 316 -21.54 49.99 -9.80
C ARG A 316 -20.28 49.17 -9.60
N ARG A 317 -19.98 48.77 -8.36
CA ARG A 317 -18.85 47.89 -8.10
C ARG A 317 -19.24 46.42 -8.18
N VAL A 318 -18.37 45.63 -8.82
CA VAL A 318 -18.46 44.16 -8.81
C VAL A 318 -17.20 43.63 -8.13
N VAL A 319 -17.35 43.09 -6.92
CA VAL A 319 -16.26 42.54 -6.14
C VAL A 319 -16.17 41.04 -6.40
N LEU A 320 -15.07 40.59 -7.00
CA LEU A 320 -14.82 39.17 -7.30
C LEU A 320 -13.97 38.58 -6.19
N ALA A 321 -14.56 37.76 -5.31
CA ALA A 321 -13.95 37.35 -4.07
C ALA A 321 -13.86 35.83 -3.88
N THR A 322 -12.82 35.40 -3.17
CA THR A 322 -12.80 34.06 -2.55
C THR A 322 -13.56 34.08 -1.21
N ASN A 323 -13.53 32.98 -0.46
CA ASN A 323 -14.12 32.86 0.89
C ASN A 323 -13.60 33.90 1.90
N VAL A 324 -12.59 34.71 1.55
CA VAL A 324 -12.12 35.85 2.36
C VAL A 324 -13.27 36.80 2.74
N ALA A 325 -14.25 36.99 1.84
CA ALA A 325 -15.42 37.84 2.09
C ALA A 325 -16.55 37.15 2.87
N GLU A 326 -16.46 35.83 3.12
CA GLU A 326 -17.54 35.01 3.66
C GLU A 326 -17.79 35.21 5.16
N THR A 327 -16.76 35.44 5.97
CA THR A 327 -16.90 35.59 7.45
C THR A 327 -16.32 36.92 7.92
N SER A 328 -15.00 37.03 7.98
CA SER A 328 -14.29 38.04 8.77
C SER A 328 -14.11 39.41 8.10
N LEU A 329 -14.58 39.59 6.86
CA LEU A 329 -14.48 40.86 6.14
C LEU A 329 -15.87 41.37 5.74
N THR A 330 -16.17 42.60 6.09
CA THR A 330 -17.43 43.26 5.72
C THR A 330 -17.15 44.27 4.61
N VAL A 331 -17.45 43.89 3.37
CA VAL A 331 -17.37 44.82 2.24
C VAL A 331 -18.56 45.78 2.31
N PRO A 332 -18.34 47.10 2.34
CA PRO A 332 -19.44 48.07 2.38
C PRO A 332 -20.18 48.11 1.04
N GLY A 333 -21.45 48.52 1.04
CA GLY A 333 -22.23 48.79 -0.19
C GLY A 333 -22.79 47.56 -0.91
N ILE A 334 -22.49 46.34 -0.46
CA ILE A 334 -23.00 45.10 -1.07
C ILE A 334 -24.51 44.98 -0.86
N ARG A 335 -25.25 44.92 -1.97
CA ARG A 335 -26.69 44.67 -2.01
C ARG A 335 -27.05 43.40 -2.79
N TYR A 336 -26.10 42.88 -3.57
CA TYR A 336 -26.35 41.68 -4.38
C TYR A 336 -25.19 40.70 -4.24
N VAL A 337 -25.51 39.41 -4.30
CA VAL A 337 -24.52 38.32 -4.24
C VAL A 337 -24.71 37.38 -5.42
N VAL A 338 -23.62 36.92 -6.01
CA VAL A 338 -23.57 35.78 -6.93
C VAL A 338 -22.69 34.71 -6.29
N ASP A 339 -23.24 33.53 -6.05
CA ASP A 339 -22.53 32.42 -5.43
C ASP A 339 -22.32 31.28 -6.44
N SER A 340 -21.06 31.01 -6.79
CA SER A 340 -20.68 29.86 -7.62
C SER A 340 -20.94 28.51 -6.94
N GLY A 341 -21.18 28.51 -5.63
CA GLY A 341 -21.49 27.29 -4.88
C GLY A 341 -20.29 26.39 -4.59
N VAL A 342 -19.09 26.80 -4.98
CA VAL A 342 -17.85 26.02 -4.79
C VAL A 342 -16.78 26.83 -4.08
N ALA A 343 -15.83 26.12 -3.48
CA ALA A 343 -14.66 26.71 -2.84
C ALA A 343 -13.47 25.75 -2.87
N ARG A 344 -12.25 26.29 -2.76
CA ARG A 344 -11.05 25.47 -2.51
C ARG A 344 -10.96 25.13 -1.02
N ILE A 345 -11.11 23.85 -0.69
CA ILE A 345 -11.02 23.33 0.68
C ILE A 345 -9.74 22.54 0.83
N SER A 346 -8.98 22.77 1.91
CA SER A 346 -7.75 22.02 2.14
C SER A 346 -8.05 20.65 2.74
N ARG A 347 -7.55 19.58 2.09
CA ARG A 347 -7.66 18.19 2.57
C ARG A 347 -6.31 17.50 2.62
N PHE A 348 -6.03 16.83 3.72
CA PHE A 348 -4.84 15.99 3.87
C PHE A 348 -5.12 14.55 3.41
N SER A 349 -4.29 14.05 2.50
CA SER A 349 -4.31 12.65 2.08
C SER A 349 -3.42 11.82 3.01
N VAL A 350 -4.03 10.95 3.83
CA VAL A 350 -3.29 10.06 4.74
C VAL A 350 -2.34 9.11 4.00
N ARG A 351 -2.76 8.63 2.82
CA ARG A 351 -2.00 7.65 2.03
C ARG A 351 -0.72 8.25 1.47
N THR A 352 -0.83 9.40 0.80
CA THR A 352 0.31 10.07 0.16
C THR A 352 1.03 11.03 1.08
N LYS A 353 0.47 11.34 2.27
CA LYS A 353 0.91 12.39 3.21
C LYS A 353 1.00 13.78 2.56
N VAL A 354 0.16 14.02 1.55
CA VAL A 354 0.13 15.24 0.75
C VAL A 354 -1.11 16.06 1.08
N GLN A 355 -0.94 17.38 1.20
CA GLN A 355 -2.04 18.32 1.29
C GLN A 355 -2.57 18.66 -0.11
N ARG A 356 -3.88 18.53 -0.28
CA ARG A 356 -4.62 18.81 -1.51
C ARG A 356 -5.53 20.02 -1.29
N LEU A 357 -5.81 20.74 -2.36
CA LEU A 357 -6.71 21.90 -2.39
C LEU A 357 -7.77 21.71 -3.49
N PRO A 358 -8.59 20.63 -3.43
CA PRO A 358 -9.67 20.41 -4.37
C PRO A 358 -10.68 21.56 -4.33
N ILE A 359 -11.35 21.78 -5.48
CA ILE A 359 -12.55 22.59 -5.55
C ILE A 359 -13.72 21.66 -5.20
N GLU A 360 -14.50 22.02 -4.18
CA GLU A 360 -15.63 21.23 -3.68
C GLU A 360 -16.85 22.14 -3.50
N ALA A 361 -18.04 21.55 -3.47
CA ALA A 361 -19.27 22.25 -3.12
C ALA A 361 -19.20 22.76 -1.66
N ILE A 362 -19.70 23.97 -1.43
CA ILE A 362 -19.80 24.55 -0.09
C ILE A 362 -20.98 23.95 0.69
N SER A 363 -20.91 24.01 2.02
CA SER A 363 -22.02 23.61 2.91
C SER A 363 -23.21 24.57 2.84
N GLN A 364 -24.37 24.14 3.34
CA GLN A 364 -25.55 25.01 3.43
C GLN A 364 -25.27 26.23 4.31
N ALA A 365 -24.59 26.06 5.44
CA ALA A 365 -24.18 27.16 6.32
C ALA A 365 -23.30 28.18 5.60
N SER A 366 -22.30 27.73 4.83
CA SER A 366 -21.46 28.63 4.03
C SER A 366 -22.27 29.36 2.95
N ALA A 367 -23.15 28.67 2.24
CA ALA A 367 -24.04 29.29 1.24
C ALA A 367 -24.96 30.35 1.87
N ASN A 368 -25.54 30.06 3.04
CA ASN A 368 -26.37 31.02 3.78
C ASN A 368 -25.56 32.22 4.27
N GLN A 369 -24.33 32.02 4.74
CA GLN A 369 -23.43 33.11 5.12
C GLN A 369 -23.03 34.00 3.94
N ARG A 370 -22.82 33.41 2.75
CA ARG A 370 -22.55 34.14 1.50
C ARG A 370 -23.76 34.98 1.09
N SER A 371 -24.95 34.39 1.05
CA SER A 371 -26.21 35.09 0.79
C SER A 371 -26.46 36.21 1.81
N GLY A 372 -26.18 35.99 3.09
CA GLY A 372 -26.33 37.01 4.13
C GLY A 372 -25.45 38.25 3.96
N ARG A 373 -24.46 38.24 3.05
CA ARG A 373 -23.60 39.42 2.79
C ARG A 373 -24.35 40.57 2.13
N CYS A 374 -25.44 40.32 1.38
CA CYS A 374 -26.25 41.39 0.81
C CYS A 374 -27.37 41.93 1.72
N GLY A 375 -27.76 41.20 2.77
CA GLY A 375 -28.84 41.58 3.69
C GLY A 375 -28.45 42.54 4.82
N ARG A 376 -27.28 43.19 4.75
CA ARG A 376 -26.71 43.96 5.87
C ARG A 376 -27.12 45.43 5.91
N VAL A 377 -27.31 46.05 4.75
CA VAL A 377 -27.60 47.49 4.64
C VAL A 377 -29.05 47.73 4.23
N ALA A 378 -29.59 46.88 3.36
CA ALA A 378 -30.96 46.91 2.86
C ALA A 378 -31.36 45.53 2.34
N ALA A 379 -32.61 45.36 1.91
CA ALA A 379 -33.05 44.14 1.22
C ALA A 379 -32.25 43.94 -0.08
N GLY A 380 -31.81 42.69 -0.29
CA GLY A 380 -30.89 42.32 -1.36
C GLY A 380 -31.28 40.99 -2.03
N VAL A 381 -30.61 40.68 -3.14
CA VAL A 381 -30.83 39.44 -3.92
C VAL A 381 -29.54 38.62 -3.94
N ALA A 382 -29.64 37.32 -3.73
CA ALA A 382 -28.54 36.37 -3.87
C ALA A 382 -28.87 35.35 -4.96
N ILE A 383 -28.07 35.34 -6.03
CA ILE A 383 -28.16 34.34 -7.10
C ILE A 383 -27.19 33.20 -6.80
N ARG A 384 -27.71 31.97 -6.73
CA ARG A 384 -26.94 30.72 -6.57
C ARG A 384 -26.82 30.03 -7.93
N LEU A 385 -25.61 29.76 -8.39
CA LEU A 385 -25.36 29.13 -9.71
C LEU A 385 -25.52 27.59 -9.69
N TYR A 386 -26.42 27.10 -8.86
CA TYR A 386 -26.72 25.69 -8.63
C TYR A 386 -28.22 25.55 -8.34
N SER A 387 -28.77 24.33 -8.42
CA SER A 387 -30.20 24.10 -8.20
C SER A 387 -30.53 24.12 -6.70
N GLU A 388 -31.81 24.29 -6.39
CA GLU A 388 -32.31 24.16 -5.02
C GLU A 388 -32.13 22.74 -4.49
N GLU A 389 -32.35 21.72 -5.32
CA GLU A 389 -32.08 20.32 -4.98
C GLU A 389 -30.61 20.08 -4.61
N ASP A 390 -29.67 20.67 -5.36
CA ASP A 390 -28.24 20.60 -5.03
C ASP A 390 -27.93 21.34 -3.72
N PHE A 391 -28.61 22.46 -3.43
CA PHE A 391 -28.48 23.14 -2.14
C PHE A 391 -28.93 22.25 -0.97
N GLU A 392 -30.13 21.65 -1.08
CA GLU A 392 -30.72 20.80 -0.04
C GLU A 392 -29.93 19.50 0.20
N ALA A 393 -29.31 18.94 -0.86
CA ALA A 393 -28.49 17.74 -0.76
C ALA A 393 -27.10 17.97 -0.12
N ARG A 394 -26.64 19.22 0.01
CA ARG A 394 -25.32 19.54 0.60
C ARG A 394 -25.31 19.31 2.11
N PRO A 395 -24.14 19.00 2.70
CA PRO A 395 -23.96 18.98 4.14
C PRO A 395 -24.35 20.33 4.77
N GLU A 396 -25.03 20.28 5.92
CA GLU A 396 -25.47 21.47 6.64
C GLU A 396 -24.29 22.35 7.06
N PHE A 397 -23.21 21.75 7.56
CA PHE A 397 -22.00 22.43 8.03
C PHE A 397 -20.74 21.96 7.33
N THR A 398 -19.78 22.88 7.19
CA THR A 398 -18.43 22.56 6.72
C THR A 398 -17.70 21.71 7.76
N GLU A 399 -17.06 20.61 7.34
CA GLU A 399 -16.30 19.75 8.26
C GLU A 399 -15.27 20.57 9.09
N PRO A 400 -15.00 20.24 10.35
CA PRO A 400 -13.94 20.90 11.13
C PRO A 400 -12.53 20.68 10.56
N GLU A 401 -11.62 21.63 10.76
CA GLU A 401 -10.23 21.52 10.26
C GLU A 401 -9.49 20.30 10.83
N ILE A 402 -9.76 19.96 12.09
CA ILE A 402 -9.18 18.80 12.78
C ILE A 402 -9.47 17.46 12.10
N LEU A 403 -10.55 17.35 11.33
CA LEU A 403 -10.91 16.13 10.60
C LEU A 403 -10.19 16.00 9.25
N ARG A 404 -9.61 17.09 8.72
CA ARG A 404 -9.09 17.16 7.34
C ARG A 404 -7.63 17.60 7.22
N THR A 405 -6.91 17.77 8.32
CA THR A 405 -5.52 18.25 8.34
C THR A 405 -4.55 17.23 8.96
N ASN A 406 -3.25 17.47 8.81
CA ASN A 406 -2.20 16.68 9.46
C ASN A 406 -2.10 17.05 10.95
N LEU A 407 -2.18 16.04 11.82
CA LEU A 407 -2.23 16.23 13.28
C LEU A 407 -0.86 16.15 13.96
N ALA A 408 0.25 15.97 13.23
CA ALA A 408 1.58 15.80 13.84
C ALA A 408 1.97 16.94 14.79
N SER A 409 1.76 18.20 14.39
CA SER A 409 2.01 19.36 15.25
C SER A 409 1.18 19.32 16.54
N VAL A 410 -0.09 18.96 16.43
CA VAL A 410 -1.00 18.86 17.58
C VAL A 410 -0.60 17.73 18.50
N ILE A 411 -0.34 16.54 17.96
CA ILE A 411 0.12 15.37 18.74
C ILE A 411 1.43 15.70 19.47
N LEU A 412 2.36 16.39 18.82
CA LEU A 412 3.63 16.81 19.42
C LEU A 412 3.40 17.75 20.60
N GLN A 413 2.54 18.77 20.43
CA GLN A 413 2.18 19.71 21.48
C GLN A 413 1.45 19.02 22.64
N MET A 414 0.48 18.13 22.36
CA MET A 414 -0.25 17.38 23.37
C MET A 414 0.64 16.50 24.21
N THR A 415 1.52 15.75 23.54
CA THR A 415 2.48 14.87 24.22
C THR A 415 3.45 15.68 25.07
N SER A 416 3.91 16.85 24.59
CA SER A 416 4.81 17.76 25.32
C SER A 416 4.15 18.37 26.56
N LEU A 417 2.87 18.72 26.45
CA LEU A 417 2.09 19.25 27.57
C LEU A 417 1.62 18.16 28.55
N GLY A 418 1.76 16.87 28.20
CA GLY A 418 1.30 15.76 29.02
C GLY A 418 -0.23 15.63 29.04
N LEU A 419 -0.90 15.95 27.92
CA LEU A 419 -2.36 15.95 27.80
C LEU A 419 -2.94 14.57 27.47
N GLY A 420 -2.12 13.51 27.50
CA GLY A 420 -2.56 12.14 27.22
C GLY A 420 -2.85 11.90 25.73
N GLU A 421 -3.47 10.76 25.46
CA GLU A 421 -3.78 10.32 24.09
C GLU A 421 -4.78 11.25 23.41
N VAL A 422 -4.51 11.56 22.13
CA VAL A 422 -5.36 12.44 21.32
C VAL A 422 -6.80 11.93 21.23
N GLY A 423 -6.99 10.61 21.11
CA GLY A 423 -8.33 10.01 21.06
C GLY A 423 -9.13 10.13 22.36
N ARG A 424 -8.50 10.44 23.50
CA ARG A 424 -9.16 10.68 24.80
C ARG A 424 -9.20 12.16 25.19
N PHE A 425 -8.67 13.03 24.33
CA PHE A 425 -8.76 14.45 24.55
C PHE A 425 -10.16 14.93 24.19
N PRO A 426 -10.79 15.78 25.02
CA PRO A 426 -12.17 16.18 24.81
C PRO A 426 -12.23 17.25 23.71
N PHE A 427 -12.01 16.86 22.46
CA PHE A 427 -12.35 17.71 21.33
C PHE A 427 -13.88 17.84 21.24
N VAL A 428 -14.36 18.94 20.65
CA VAL A 428 -15.78 19.09 20.32
C VAL A 428 -16.21 17.97 19.37
N GLU A 429 -15.37 17.71 18.36
CA GLU A 429 -15.44 16.51 17.51
C GLU A 429 -14.04 15.87 17.43
N PRO A 430 -13.91 14.59 17.80
CA PRO A 430 -12.61 13.93 17.82
C PRO A 430 -12.09 13.64 16.39
N PRO A 431 -10.77 13.74 16.15
CA PRO A 431 -10.19 13.37 14.86
C PRO A 431 -10.33 11.88 14.53
N ASP A 432 -10.37 11.57 13.24
CA ASP A 432 -10.26 10.18 12.76
C ASP A 432 -8.95 9.54 13.27
N LYS A 433 -9.06 8.31 13.79
CA LYS A 433 -7.94 7.47 14.21
C LYS A 433 -6.86 7.34 13.13
N ARG A 434 -7.24 7.32 11.85
CA ARG A 434 -6.30 7.27 10.71
C ARG A 434 -5.43 8.53 10.64
N ASN A 435 -5.99 9.71 10.87
CA ASN A 435 -5.24 10.97 10.91
C ASN A 435 -4.32 11.04 12.13
N VAL A 436 -4.77 10.54 13.28
CA VAL A 436 -3.96 10.45 14.50
C VAL A 436 -2.75 9.54 14.27
N GLN A 437 -2.98 8.32 13.79
CA GLN A 437 -1.91 7.38 13.47
C GLN A 437 -0.94 7.96 12.42
N ALA A 438 -1.48 8.67 11.42
CA ALA A 438 -0.69 9.29 10.39
C ALA A 438 0.25 10.37 10.92
N GLY A 439 -0.21 11.18 11.88
CA GLY A 439 0.59 12.19 12.56
C GLY A 439 1.61 11.57 13.51
N THR A 440 1.26 10.52 14.25
CA THR A 440 2.21 9.78 15.10
C THR A 440 3.34 9.16 14.28
N GLN A 441 3.03 8.51 13.15
CA GLN A 441 4.04 7.97 12.23
C GLN A 441 4.98 9.05 11.69
N LEU A 442 4.49 10.26 11.44
CA LEU A 442 5.35 11.38 11.05
C LEU A 442 6.28 11.79 12.19
N LEU A 443 5.80 11.83 13.43
CA LEU A 443 6.67 12.11 14.58
C LEU A 443 7.71 11.00 14.81
N GLU A 444 7.37 9.74 14.54
CA GLU A 444 8.33 8.62 14.55
C GLU A 444 9.35 8.75 13.40
N GLU A 445 8.91 9.12 12.20
CA GLU A 445 9.77 9.42 11.04
C GLU A 445 10.82 10.47 11.41
N LEU A 446 10.38 11.56 12.06
CA LEU A 446 11.25 12.65 12.51
C LEU A 446 12.11 12.30 13.73
N GLY A 447 11.93 11.13 14.35
CA GLY A 447 12.58 10.72 15.59
C GLY A 447 12.13 11.53 16.82
N ALA A 448 10.98 12.19 16.74
CA ALA A 448 10.41 13.00 17.82
C ALA A 448 9.73 12.15 18.90
N VAL A 449 9.23 10.96 18.54
CA VAL A 449 8.62 10.02 19.49
C VAL A 449 9.14 8.60 19.29
N THR A 450 9.06 7.79 20.33
CA THR A 450 9.27 6.33 20.29
C THR A 450 8.07 5.67 20.96
N GLY A 451 7.15 5.15 20.16
CA GLY A 451 5.81 4.82 20.63
C GLY A 451 5.11 6.08 21.20
N PRO A 452 4.48 6.01 22.40
CA PRO A 452 3.74 7.15 22.97
C PRO A 452 4.64 8.18 23.69
N LYS A 453 5.95 7.97 23.77
CA LYS A 453 6.86 8.82 24.57
C LYS A 453 7.66 9.77 23.67
N LEU A 454 7.80 11.03 24.12
CA LEU A 454 8.70 12.00 23.50
C LEU A 454 10.16 11.61 23.69
N THR A 455 10.94 11.72 22.62
CA THR A 455 12.41 11.64 22.68
C THR A 455 12.99 12.99 23.14
N ARG A 456 14.30 13.02 23.43
CA ARG A 456 15.01 14.28 23.70
C ARG A 456 14.89 15.26 22.52
N LEU A 457 14.93 14.74 21.30
CA LEU A 457 14.72 15.50 20.07
C LEU A 457 13.29 16.03 20.00
N GLY A 458 12.29 15.19 20.25
CA GLY A 458 10.88 15.61 20.27
C GLY A 458 10.57 16.69 21.30
N GLY A 459 11.17 16.60 22.49
CA GLY A 459 11.05 17.65 23.51
C GLY A 459 11.62 19.00 23.06
N ARG A 460 12.75 19.01 22.35
CA ARG A 460 13.29 20.24 21.72
C ARG A 460 12.38 20.72 20.59
N LEU A 461 11.92 19.80 19.74
CA LEU A 461 11.09 20.10 18.59
C LEU A 461 9.77 20.78 18.99
N ALA A 462 9.13 20.33 20.07
CA ALA A 462 7.88 20.90 20.57
C ALA A 462 8.00 22.37 21.03
N ARG A 463 9.21 22.87 21.29
CA ARG A 463 9.46 24.27 21.66
C ARG A 463 9.55 25.21 20.46
N LEU A 464 9.73 24.68 19.25
CA LEU A 464 9.80 25.47 18.03
C LEU A 464 8.38 25.77 17.51
N PRO A 465 8.02 27.04 17.24
CA PRO A 465 6.68 27.43 16.84
C PRO A 465 6.46 27.26 15.32
N ILE A 466 6.84 26.09 14.77
CA ILE A 466 6.77 25.76 13.34
C ILE A 466 6.40 24.29 13.14
N ASP A 467 6.13 23.93 11.88
CA ASP A 467 5.89 22.55 11.49
C ASP A 467 7.04 21.64 11.97
N PRO A 468 6.74 20.46 12.55
CA PRO A 468 7.72 19.51 13.04
C PRO A 468 8.80 19.13 12.03
N ARG A 469 8.49 19.06 10.72
CA ARG A 469 9.49 18.78 9.68
C ARG A 469 10.51 19.91 9.61
N LEU A 470 10.03 21.16 9.53
CA LEU A 470 10.90 22.34 9.47
C LEU A 470 11.72 22.50 10.75
N GLY A 471 11.12 22.24 11.91
CA GLY A 471 11.84 22.24 13.18
C GLY A 471 12.91 21.16 13.25
N ARG A 472 12.66 19.97 12.70
CA ARG A 472 13.63 18.88 12.61
C ARG A 472 14.85 19.28 11.79
N MET A 473 14.65 20.05 10.71
CA MET A 473 15.74 20.59 9.89
C MET A 473 16.64 21.54 10.68
N ILE A 474 16.05 22.48 11.41
CA ILE A 474 16.80 23.45 12.24
C ILE A 474 17.63 22.72 13.31
N LEU A 475 17.07 21.69 13.94
CA LEU A 475 17.79 20.91 14.95
C LEU A 475 18.90 20.04 14.35
N GLU A 476 18.74 19.52 13.12
CA GLU A 476 19.85 18.83 12.43
C GLU A 476 20.97 19.79 12.05
N ALA A 477 20.60 21.00 11.63
CA ALA A 477 21.54 22.02 11.18
C ALA A 477 22.55 22.42 12.28
N GLU A 478 22.18 22.26 13.56
CA GLU A 478 23.09 22.46 14.69
C GLU A 478 24.29 21.51 14.62
N ARG A 479 24.05 20.22 14.34
CA ARG A 479 25.11 19.21 14.22
C ARG A 479 26.02 19.46 13.02
N LEU A 480 25.48 20.07 11.97
CA LEU A 480 26.17 20.35 10.70
C LEU A 480 26.74 21.77 10.62
N GLY A 481 26.50 22.62 11.63
CA GLY A 481 27.02 23.99 11.67
C GLY A 481 26.35 24.98 10.70
N CYS A 482 25.16 24.66 10.17
CA CYS A 482 24.47 25.44 9.11
C CYS A 482 23.11 26.02 9.56
N VAL A 483 22.91 26.24 10.87
CA VAL A 483 21.63 26.70 11.44
C VAL A 483 21.19 28.03 10.83
N ARG A 484 22.10 28.98 10.59
CA ARG A 484 21.75 30.30 10.06
C ARG A 484 21.07 30.22 8.70
N GLU A 485 21.60 29.39 7.81
CA GLU A 485 21.08 29.16 6.47
C GLU A 485 19.75 28.38 6.53
N VAL A 486 19.70 27.34 7.35
CA VAL A 486 18.50 26.50 7.47
C VAL A 486 17.34 27.25 8.11
N VAL A 487 17.58 28.15 9.07
CA VAL A 487 16.52 29.02 9.64
C VAL A 487 15.94 29.96 8.59
N VAL A 488 16.77 30.51 7.69
CA VAL A 488 16.31 31.34 6.56
C VAL A 488 15.40 30.53 5.63
N ILE A 489 15.82 29.31 5.27
CA ILE A 489 15.06 28.43 4.39
C ILE A 489 13.76 27.97 5.06
N ALA A 490 13.81 27.52 6.31
CA ALA A 490 12.63 27.10 7.07
C ALA A 490 11.62 28.24 7.22
N ALA A 491 12.10 29.48 7.41
CA ALA A 491 11.26 30.67 7.43
C ALA A 491 10.59 30.91 6.06
N ALA A 492 11.33 30.74 4.96
CA ALA A 492 10.79 30.89 3.60
C ALA A 492 9.71 29.85 3.30
N LEU A 493 9.95 28.58 3.65
CA LEU A 493 9.01 27.48 3.42
C LEU A 493 7.72 27.58 4.26
N SER A 494 7.74 28.35 5.36
CA SER A 494 6.56 28.55 6.21
C SER A 494 5.68 29.72 5.76
N LEU A 495 6.15 30.54 4.82
CA LEU A 495 5.54 31.80 4.44
C LEU A 495 5.22 31.82 2.96
N GLN A 496 4.43 32.83 2.55
CA GLN A 496 4.13 33.04 1.14
C GLN A 496 5.36 33.56 0.40
N ASP A 497 5.59 33.07 -0.82
CA ASP A 497 6.71 33.50 -1.66
C ASP A 497 6.67 35.02 -1.90
N PRO A 498 7.77 35.76 -1.60
CA PRO A 498 7.85 37.19 -1.86
C PRO A 498 7.98 37.51 -3.36
N ARG A 499 8.34 36.56 -4.22
CA ARG A 499 8.40 36.76 -5.67
C ARG A 499 6.99 36.86 -6.27
N GLU A 500 6.74 37.95 -6.97
CA GLU A 500 5.50 38.19 -7.69
C GLU A 500 5.69 37.84 -9.17
N ARG A 501 4.66 37.24 -9.78
CA ARG A 501 4.63 36.94 -11.21
C ARG A 501 3.30 37.42 -11.79
N PRO A 502 3.14 38.73 -11.99
CA PRO A 502 1.96 39.28 -12.65
C PRO A 502 1.81 38.66 -14.04
N ALA A 503 0.60 38.32 -14.47
CA ALA A 503 0.38 37.63 -15.74
C ALA A 503 0.95 38.41 -16.93
N ASP A 504 0.66 39.71 -16.99
CA ASP A 504 1.07 40.60 -18.08
C ASP A 504 2.59 40.83 -18.14
N LEU A 505 3.28 40.60 -17.02
CA LEU A 505 4.71 40.85 -16.87
C LEU A 505 5.47 39.58 -16.47
N GLN A 506 4.89 38.40 -16.71
CA GLN A 506 5.43 37.13 -16.22
C GLN A 506 6.85 36.89 -16.76
N ALA A 507 7.08 37.13 -18.06
CA ALA A 507 8.40 36.95 -18.68
C ALA A 507 9.47 37.88 -18.08
N GLN A 508 9.10 39.13 -17.74
CA GLN A 508 10.01 40.09 -17.11
C GLN A 508 10.32 39.70 -15.67
N ALA A 509 9.31 39.26 -14.92
CA ALA A 509 9.49 38.75 -13.56
C ALA A 509 10.39 37.51 -13.54
N ASP A 510 10.14 36.54 -14.45
CA ASP A 510 10.96 35.34 -14.58
C ASP A 510 12.42 35.67 -14.95
N GLN A 511 12.65 36.64 -15.85
CA GLN A 511 13.99 37.11 -16.19
C GLN A 511 14.72 37.72 -14.98
N GLN A 512 14.04 38.57 -14.20
CA GLN A 512 14.62 39.18 -13.00
C GLN A 512 14.92 38.15 -11.91
N HIS A 513 14.05 37.15 -11.76
CA HIS A 513 14.21 36.13 -10.72
C HIS A 513 15.19 35.02 -11.11
N ALA A 514 15.47 34.84 -12.42
CA ALA A 514 16.42 33.85 -12.92
C ALA A 514 17.83 34.00 -12.32
N ARG A 515 18.26 35.22 -11.97
CA ARG A 515 19.58 35.48 -11.35
C ARG A 515 19.75 34.85 -9.96
N PHE A 516 18.66 34.48 -9.31
CA PHE A 516 18.69 33.80 -8.01
C PHE A 516 18.68 32.29 -8.13
N LYS A 517 18.37 31.77 -9.33
CA LYS A 517 18.15 30.36 -9.58
C LYS A 517 19.47 29.61 -9.51
N ASP A 518 19.52 28.63 -8.63
CA ASP A 518 20.61 27.68 -8.52
C ASP A 518 20.30 26.43 -9.35
N PRO A 519 21.27 25.90 -10.13
CA PRO A 519 21.03 24.78 -11.04
C PRO A 519 20.82 23.43 -10.34
N GLU A 520 21.21 23.30 -9.07
CA GLU A 520 21.19 22.05 -8.32
C GLU A 520 20.26 22.07 -7.10
N SER A 521 19.77 23.25 -6.69
CA SER A 521 18.91 23.38 -5.52
C SER A 521 18.02 24.62 -5.51
N ASP A 522 16.71 24.41 -5.51
CA ASP A 522 15.74 25.49 -5.28
C ASP A 522 15.89 26.08 -3.85
N PHE A 523 16.40 25.32 -2.88
CA PHE A 523 16.68 25.81 -1.53
C PHE A 523 17.85 26.81 -1.50
N MET A 524 18.91 26.54 -2.29
CA MET A 524 20.00 27.50 -2.45
C MET A 524 19.53 28.76 -3.18
N SER A 525 18.54 28.63 -4.06
CA SER A 525 17.91 29.78 -4.72
C SER A 525 17.25 30.75 -3.72
N TRP A 526 16.68 30.23 -2.63
CA TRP A 526 16.17 31.04 -1.52
C TRP A 526 17.28 31.79 -0.78
N LEU A 527 18.39 31.11 -0.49
CA LEU A 527 19.54 31.75 0.15
C LEU A 527 20.17 32.84 -0.71
N ASN A 528 20.25 32.62 -2.03
CA ASN A 528 20.74 33.62 -2.98
C ASN A 528 19.86 34.88 -2.97
N LEU A 529 18.53 34.71 -3.00
CA LEU A 529 17.59 35.82 -2.87
C LEU A 529 17.74 36.53 -1.52
N TRP A 530 17.85 35.79 -0.43
CA TRP A 530 18.03 36.36 0.91
C TRP A 530 19.31 37.19 1.03
N ARG A 531 20.45 36.66 0.58
CA ARG A 531 21.75 37.35 0.60
C ARG A 531 21.71 38.62 -0.25
N TYR A 532 21.09 38.55 -1.42
CA TYR A 532 20.85 39.72 -2.27
C TYR A 532 20.03 40.78 -1.53
N LEU A 533 18.89 40.41 -0.95
CA LEU A 533 18.03 41.32 -0.20
C LEU A 533 18.76 41.97 0.98
N LYS A 534 19.53 41.19 1.76
CA LYS A 534 20.30 41.72 2.90
C LYS A 534 21.40 42.69 2.46
N LYS A 535 22.07 42.40 1.35
CA LYS A 535 23.07 43.30 0.75
C LYS A 535 22.41 44.61 0.30
N GLN A 536 21.35 44.54 -0.50
CA GLN A 536 20.64 45.73 -0.96
C GLN A 536 20.03 46.56 0.17
N GLN A 537 19.54 45.92 1.23
CA GLN A 537 19.00 46.62 2.40
C GLN A 537 20.08 47.35 3.20
N LYS A 538 21.33 46.88 3.16
CA LYS A 538 22.49 47.55 3.77
C LYS A 538 22.96 48.73 2.91
N ASP A 539 22.94 48.55 1.59
CA ASP A 539 23.51 49.52 0.63
C ASP A 539 22.52 50.65 0.27
N LEU A 540 21.21 50.40 0.34
CA LEU A 540 20.15 51.34 -0.04
C LEU A 540 19.44 51.95 1.18
N SER A 541 18.91 53.16 1.01
CA SER A 541 17.96 53.72 1.98
C SER A 541 16.65 52.93 2.00
N SER A 542 15.91 53.00 3.11
CA SER A 542 14.64 52.24 3.27
C SER A 542 13.62 52.52 2.15
N SER A 543 13.55 53.76 1.65
CA SER A 543 12.66 54.12 0.54
C SER A 543 13.15 53.60 -0.81
N ALA A 544 14.47 53.64 -1.04
CA ALA A 544 15.09 53.11 -2.25
C ALA A 544 14.98 51.58 -2.32
N PHE A 545 15.19 50.88 -1.20
CA PHE A 545 15.02 49.43 -1.09
C PHE A 545 13.58 49.00 -1.40
N ARG A 546 12.57 49.72 -0.87
CA ARG A 546 11.16 49.45 -1.18
C ARG A 546 10.82 49.65 -2.66
N ARG A 547 11.39 50.68 -3.30
CA ARG A 547 11.23 50.91 -4.75
C ARG A 547 11.92 49.82 -5.58
N MET A 548 13.10 49.38 -5.17
CA MET A 548 13.82 48.27 -5.80
C MET A 548 13.00 46.99 -5.74
N CYS A 549 12.46 46.62 -4.57
CA CYS A 549 11.63 45.43 -4.42
C CYS A 549 10.46 45.45 -5.43
N LYS A 550 9.74 46.58 -5.53
CA LYS A 550 8.66 46.73 -6.52
C LYS A 550 9.14 46.60 -7.97
N LYS A 551 10.27 47.24 -8.32
CA LYS A 551 10.85 47.20 -9.68
C LYS A 551 11.26 45.78 -10.10
N GLU A 552 11.65 44.95 -9.14
CA GLU A 552 12.15 43.60 -9.37
C GLU A 552 11.10 42.51 -9.05
N PHE A 553 9.82 42.89 -8.98
CA PHE A 553 8.71 41.97 -8.72
C PHE A 553 8.85 41.19 -7.41
N LEU A 554 9.27 41.89 -6.35
CA LEU A 554 9.39 41.38 -4.99
C LEU A 554 8.42 42.14 -4.07
N ASN A 555 7.53 41.42 -3.39
CA ASN A 555 6.59 42.00 -2.45
C ASN A 555 7.33 42.42 -1.16
N TYR A 556 7.51 43.74 -0.99
CA TYR A 556 8.21 44.30 0.17
C TYR A 556 7.64 43.85 1.53
N LEU A 557 6.31 43.71 1.66
CA LEU A 557 5.69 43.28 2.91
C LEU A 557 6.00 41.81 3.23
N ARG A 558 5.97 40.92 2.22
CA ARG A 558 6.37 39.51 2.39
C ARG A 558 7.87 39.37 2.66
N VAL A 559 8.70 40.21 2.05
CA VAL A 559 10.14 40.27 2.39
C VAL A 559 10.32 40.64 3.86
N ARG A 560 9.60 41.66 4.34
CA ARG A 560 9.64 42.04 5.76
C ARG A 560 9.13 40.92 6.66
N GLU A 561 8.01 40.29 6.33
CA GLU A 561 7.47 39.16 7.10
C GLU A 561 8.47 37.99 7.17
N TRP A 562 9.14 37.68 6.06
CA TRP A 562 10.20 36.68 6.04
C TRP A 562 11.37 37.06 6.96
N GLN A 563 11.80 38.31 6.93
CA GLN A 563 12.87 38.81 7.81
C GLN A 563 12.50 38.79 9.30
N ASP A 564 11.28 39.23 9.61
CA ASP A 564 10.74 39.24 10.95
C ASP A 564 10.63 37.80 11.49
N PHE A 565 10.18 36.86 10.65
CA PHE A 565 10.02 35.47 11.04
C PHE A 565 11.34 34.71 11.21
N GLU A 566 12.31 34.90 10.30
CA GLU A 566 13.68 34.41 10.48
C GLU A 566 14.26 34.89 11.81
N SER A 567 14.11 36.19 12.12
CA SER A 567 14.63 36.77 13.35
C SER A 567 13.99 36.18 14.60
N GLN A 568 12.70 35.86 14.55
CA GLN A 568 12.02 35.16 15.64
C GLN A 568 12.50 33.73 15.81
N LEU A 569 12.61 32.96 14.72
CA LEU A 569 13.13 31.60 14.80
C LEU A 569 14.55 31.59 15.36
N ARG A 570 15.40 32.53 14.92
CA ARG A 570 16.75 32.71 15.48
C ARG A 570 16.72 33.05 16.97
N GLN A 571 15.79 33.90 17.42
CA GLN A 571 15.63 34.23 18.83
C GLN A 571 15.18 33.01 19.66
N VAL A 572 14.21 32.23 19.17
CA VAL A 572 13.79 30.98 19.83
C VAL A 572 14.94 29.98 19.88
N CYS A 573 15.70 29.83 18.79
CA CYS A 573 16.90 28.99 18.75
C CYS A 573 17.91 29.42 19.81
N LYS A 574 18.15 30.74 19.96
CA LYS A 574 19.03 31.30 21.00
C LYS A 574 18.53 31.00 22.42
N GLU A 575 17.22 31.14 22.68
CA GLU A 575 16.59 30.79 23.96
C GLU A 575 16.67 29.29 24.27
N MET A 576 16.67 28.47 23.23
CA MET A 576 16.88 27.02 23.30
C MET A 576 18.35 26.62 23.38
N ARG A 577 19.29 27.58 23.33
CA ARG A 577 20.74 27.37 23.26
C ARG A 577 21.16 26.51 22.05
N VAL A 578 20.50 26.69 20.91
CA VAL A 578 20.92 26.11 19.63
C VAL A 578 22.12 26.89 19.11
N GLU A 579 23.21 26.20 18.81
CA GLU A 579 24.43 26.82 18.28
C GLU A 579 24.24 27.22 16.81
N ALA A 580 24.35 28.52 16.52
CA ALA A 580 24.05 29.04 15.19
C ALA A 580 25.13 28.73 14.11
N GLY A 581 26.35 28.38 14.53
CA GLY A 581 27.52 28.31 13.66
C GLY A 581 28.11 29.69 13.31
N GLN A 582 29.30 29.70 12.69
CA GLN A 582 29.96 30.92 12.20
C GLN A 582 29.47 31.27 10.79
N PRO A 583 29.35 32.56 10.42
CA PRO A 583 29.05 32.94 9.04
C PRO A 583 30.16 32.46 8.11
N ALA A 584 29.78 31.75 7.04
CA ALA A 584 30.66 31.39 5.94
C ALA A 584 30.35 32.24 4.69
N ASP A 585 31.39 32.65 3.97
CA ASP A 585 31.24 33.39 2.71
C ASP A 585 30.50 32.52 1.67
N GLU A 586 30.92 31.26 1.56
CA GLU A 586 30.24 30.23 0.79
C GLU A 586 29.47 29.28 1.71
N PRO A 587 28.14 29.13 1.54
CA PRO A 587 27.35 28.24 2.37
C PRO A 587 27.60 26.78 1.98
N ASP A 588 27.81 25.92 2.97
CA ASP A 588 27.94 24.46 2.78
C ASP A 588 26.61 23.87 2.28
N SER A 589 26.49 23.75 0.95
CA SER A 589 25.28 23.23 0.31
C SER A 589 24.96 21.80 0.76
N ASP A 590 25.97 20.95 0.92
CA ASP A 590 25.77 19.54 1.32
C ASP A 590 25.30 19.45 2.76
N GLY A 591 25.92 20.21 3.68
CA GLY A 591 25.47 20.31 5.07
C GLY A 591 24.04 20.85 5.18
N ILE A 592 23.70 21.86 4.39
CA ILE A 592 22.33 22.41 4.34
C ILE A 592 21.36 21.35 3.81
N HIS A 593 21.67 20.67 2.70
CA HIS A 593 20.76 19.68 2.13
C HIS A 593 20.57 18.48 3.04
N GLN A 594 21.62 18.02 3.73
CA GLN A 594 21.52 16.99 4.76
C GLN A 594 20.62 17.43 5.94
N ALA A 595 20.74 18.69 6.39
CA ALA A 595 19.86 19.22 7.42
C ALA A 595 18.39 19.25 6.96
N LEU A 596 18.13 19.73 5.74
CA LEU A 596 16.79 19.77 5.16
C LEU A 596 16.20 18.36 4.98
N LEU A 597 17.00 17.41 4.51
CA LEU A 597 16.61 16.02 4.27
C LEU A 597 16.10 15.33 5.54
N SER A 598 16.61 15.72 6.72
CA SER A 598 16.15 15.18 8.01
C SER A 598 14.65 15.40 8.27
N GLY A 599 14.05 16.46 7.71
CA GLY A 599 12.62 16.73 7.77
C GLY A 599 11.83 16.18 6.57
N LEU A 600 12.51 15.69 5.53
CA LEU A 600 11.96 15.36 4.21
C LEU A 600 12.25 13.90 3.80
N LEU A 601 12.52 13.00 4.74
CA LEU A 601 12.82 11.59 4.46
C LEU A 601 11.71 10.88 3.68
N SER A 602 10.45 11.32 3.81
CA SER A 602 9.35 10.83 2.99
C SER A 602 9.12 11.56 1.67
N HIS A 603 9.86 12.63 1.36
CA HIS A 603 9.73 13.42 0.13
C HIS A 603 10.97 13.27 -0.77
N ILE A 604 11.57 12.08 -0.75
CA ILE A 604 12.66 11.71 -1.66
C ILE A 604 12.10 10.99 -2.89
N GLY A 605 12.84 11.01 -3.99
CA GLY A 605 12.56 10.18 -5.16
C GLY A 605 13.82 9.75 -5.89
N ALA A 606 13.76 8.55 -6.47
CA ALA A 606 14.74 8.01 -7.40
C ALA A 606 14.18 8.10 -8.82
N LEU A 607 14.99 8.55 -9.77
CA LEU A 607 14.59 8.68 -11.17
C LEU A 607 14.25 7.29 -11.77
N GLU A 608 13.05 7.12 -12.33
CA GLU A 608 12.68 5.95 -13.14
C GLU A 608 12.89 6.29 -14.62
N GLU A 609 13.85 5.66 -15.29
CA GLU A 609 13.99 5.75 -16.74
C GLU A 609 13.01 4.76 -17.39
N ARG A 610 11.89 5.27 -17.93
CA ARG A 610 11.05 4.50 -18.87
C ARG A 610 11.34 4.94 -20.29
N ASP A 611 11.76 3.98 -21.13
CA ASP A 611 11.71 4.08 -22.58
C ASP A 611 10.26 3.99 -23.06
N THR A 612 9.47 5.05 -22.85
CA THR A 612 8.20 5.21 -23.56
C THR A 612 8.40 6.13 -24.74
N LYS A 613 8.41 5.56 -25.95
CA LYS A 613 8.22 6.28 -27.22
C LYS A 613 6.96 7.15 -27.10
N SER A 614 7.12 8.46 -26.91
CA SER A 614 5.97 9.37 -26.90
C SER A 614 5.54 9.67 -28.33
N SER A 615 4.32 9.28 -28.65
CA SER A 615 3.54 9.83 -29.76
C SER A 615 3.41 11.36 -29.61
N ALA A 616 3.61 12.09 -30.71
CA ALA A 616 3.41 13.54 -30.87
C ALA A 616 4.37 14.49 -30.13
N GLY A 617 5.59 14.67 -30.66
CA GLY A 617 6.34 15.94 -30.66
C GLY A 617 6.76 16.60 -29.34
N ARG A 618 6.36 16.10 -28.17
CA ARG A 618 6.78 16.61 -26.84
C ARG A 618 7.84 15.67 -26.26
N ARG A 619 8.92 16.25 -25.71
CA ARG A 619 9.95 15.47 -24.98
C ARG A 619 9.28 14.66 -23.85
N PRO A 620 9.59 13.35 -23.70
CA PRO A 620 9.05 12.54 -22.61
C PRO A 620 9.49 13.13 -21.28
N MET A 621 8.52 13.37 -20.40
CA MET A 621 8.78 13.95 -19.08
C MET A 621 9.29 12.86 -18.15
N ARG A 622 10.43 13.12 -17.49
CA ARG A 622 11.06 12.17 -16.56
C ARG A 622 10.25 12.07 -15.27
N GLU A 623 9.99 10.85 -14.82
CA GLU A 623 9.23 10.54 -13.60
C GLU A 623 10.14 9.96 -12.51
N TYR A 624 9.78 10.20 -11.25
CA TYR A 624 10.50 9.74 -10.08
C TYR A 624 9.66 8.76 -9.27
N LEU A 625 10.27 7.64 -8.85
CA LEU A 625 9.76 6.76 -7.81
C LEU A 625 10.03 7.38 -6.44
N GLY A 626 8.99 7.92 -5.84
CA GLY A 626 8.97 8.46 -4.50
C GLY A 626 8.65 7.44 -3.42
N ALA A 627 8.78 7.90 -2.16
CA ALA A 627 8.38 7.13 -0.99
C ALA A 627 6.94 6.61 -1.11
N ARG A 628 6.72 5.40 -0.62
CA ARG A 628 5.42 4.70 -0.58
C ARG A 628 4.82 4.48 -1.98
N GLY A 629 5.67 4.36 -3.00
CA GLY A 629 5.26 4.10 -4.39
C GLY A 629 4.65 5.31 -5.11
N ALA A 630 4.79 6.51 -4.56
CA ALA A 630 4.33 7.73 -5.22
C ALA A 630 5.14 7.94 -6.51
N ARG A 631 4.47 8.34 -7.60
CA ARG A 631 5.15 8.80 -8.81
C ARG A 631 4.94 10.29 -8.98
N PHE A 632 6.03 11.04 -9.19
CA PHE A 632 5.97 12.48 -9.36
C PHE A 632 6.99 12.97 -10.40
N ALA A 633 6.81 14.21 -10.83
CA ALA A 633 7.76 14.89 -11.72
C ALA A 633 8.16 16.25 -11.15
N ILE A 634 9.34 16.74 -11.56
CA ILE A 634 9.85 18.05 -11.12
C ILE A 634 9.02 19.17 -11.74
N PHE A 635 8.55 20.12 -10.91
CA PHE A 635 7.81 21.28 -11.39
C PHE A 635 8.65 22.12 -12.38
N PRO A 636 8.11 22.54 -13.55
CA PRO A 636 8.89 23.22 -14.60
C PRO A 636 9.64 24.49 -14.15
N GLY A 637 9.14 25.18 -13.12
CA GLY A 637 9.79 26.36 -12.56
C GLY A 637 11.12 26.09 -11.84
N SER A 638 11.38 24.84 -11.43
CA SER A 638 12.55 24.44 -10.64
C SER A 638 13.88 24.59 -11.39
N GLY A 639 14.98 24.80 -10.65
CA GLY A 639 16.38 24.67 -11.10
C GLY A 639 16.65 23.36 -11.82
N LEU A 640 16.08 22.29 -11.28
CA LEU A 640 16.43 20.92 -11.60
C LEU A 640 15.58 20.31 -12.73
N ALA A 641 14.54 21.00 -13.21
CA ALA A 641 13.60 20.47 -14.20
C ALA A 641 14.29 20.02 -15.51
N ARG A 642 15.44 20.62 -15.85
CA ARG A 642 16.26 20.22 -17.00
C ARG A 642 17.25 19.11 -16.66
N LYS A 643 17.93 19.19 -15.50
CA LYS A 643 19.03 18.29 -15.12
C LYS A 643 18.53 16.89 -14.70
N ASN A 644 17.37 16.81 -14.03
CA ASN A 644 16.76 15.56 -13.56
C ASN A 644 17.78 14.64 -12.83
N PRO A 645 18.25 15.00 -11.62
CA PRO A 645 19.23 14.19 -10.89
C PRO A 645 18.70 12.77 -10.59
N GLN A 646 19.60 11.81 -10.39
CA GLN A 646 19.21 10.42 -10.09
C GLN A 646 18.41 10.30 -8.79
N PHE A 647 18.78 11.06 -7.77
CA PHE A 647 18.04 11.18 -6.51
C PHE A 647 17.77 12.65 -6.20
N LEU A 648 16.57 12.93 -5.70
CA LEU A 648 16.21 14.25 -5.22
C LEU A 648 15.39 14.21 -3.94
N MET A 649 15.38 15.32 -3.23
CA MET A 649 14.37 15.64 -2.23
C MET A 649 13.50 16.82 -2.69
N ALA A 650 12.26 16.86 -2.23
CA ALA A 650 11.31 17.94 -2.47
C ALA A 650 10.78 18.47 -1.13
N ALA A 651 10.65 19.80 -0.99
CA ALA A 651 9.96 20.34 0.19
C ALA A 651 8.49 19.97 0.17
N GLU A 652 7.87 20.05 -1.02
CA GLU A 652 6.45 19.83 -1.21
C GLU A 652 6.19 18.93 -2.42
N LEU A 653 5.28 17.97 -2.23
CA LEU A 653 4.65 17.21 -3.31
C LEU A 653 3.21 17.70 -3.42
N VAL A 654 2.85 18.33 -4.53
CA VAL A 654 1.53 18.95 -4.73
C VAL A 654 0.81 18.30 -5.90
N GLU A 655 -0.39 17.78 -5.66
CA GLU A 655 -1.22 17.18 -6.68
C GLU A 655 -2.10 18.24 -7.36
N THR A 656 -1.92 18.43 -8.68
CA THR A 656 -2.82 19.23 -9.52
C THR A 656 -3.44 18.33 -10.60
N SER A 657 -2.97 18.39 -11.85
CA SER A 657 -3.27 17.37 -12.87
C SER A 657 -2.44 16.10 -12.71
N ARG A 658 -1.33 16.21 -11.98
CA ARG A 658 -0.43 15.12 -11.55
C ARG A 658 0.30 15.55 -10.29
N LEU A 659 1.08 14.65 -9.72
CA LEU A 659 1.92 14.95 -8.55
C LEU A 659 3.20 15.68 -8.99
N TRP A 660 3.35 16.92 -8.53
CA TRP A 660 4.49 17.78 -8.82
C TRP A 660 5.38 17.96 -7.60
N ALA A 661 6.67 17.78 -7.79
CA ALA A 661 7.69 18.09 -6.79
C ALA A 661 8.14 19.56 -6.92
N ARG A 662 8.00 20.32 -5.83
CA ARG A 662 8.33 21.74 -5.74
C ARG A 662 9.38 21.97 -4.66
N GLN A 663 10.24 22.96 -4.90
CA GLN A 663 11.39 23.28 -4.05
C GLN A 663 12.29 22.05 -3.89
N ASN A 664 13.04 21.75 -4.93
CA ASN A 664 13.78 20.50 -5.07
C ASN A 664 15.29 20.71 -4.88
N ALA A 665 15.99 19.66 -4.45
CA ALA A 665 17.45 19.58 -4.50
C ALA A 665 17.92 18.17 -4.80
N ALA A 666 19.05 18.07 -5.49
CA ALA A 666 19.74 16.79 -5.66
C ALA A 666 20.28 16.31 -4.31
N ILE A 667 20.24 15.00 -4.05
CA ILE A 667 20.76 14.42 -2.81
C ILE A 667 21.65 13.20 -3.11
N ASN A 668 22.59 12.93 -2.21
CA ASN A 668 23.26 11.63 -2.17
C ASN A 668 22.41 10.64 -1.34
N PRO A 669 22.09 9.43 -1.84
CA PRO A 669 21.31 8.44 -1.12
C PRO A 669 21.91 8.02 0.24
N GLU A 670 23.23 8.10 0.42
CA GLU A 670 23.89 7.79 1.70
C GLU A 670 23.44 8.72 2.83
N TRP A 671 23.12 9.98 2.52
CA TRP A 671 22.59 10.93 3.49
C TRP A 671 21.23 10.49 4.01
N ALA A 672 20.35 10.05 3.09
CA ALA A 672 19.03 9.52 3.42
C ALA A 672 19.13 8.22 4.22
N GLU A 673 20.07 7.33 3.86
CA GLU A 673 20.31 6.09 4.60
C GLU A 673 20.72 6.38 6.05
N ARG A 674 21.67 7.29 6.27
CA ARG A 674 22.17 7.63 7.61
C ARG A 674 21.12 8.35 8.46
N LEU A 675 20.42 9.33 7.89
CA LEU A 675 19.38 10.10 8.60
C LEU A 675 18.14 9.26 8.90
N GLY A 676 17.82 8.31 8.02
CA GLY A 676 16.70 7.38 8.14
C GLY A 676 17.11 6.00 8.65
N ALA A 677 18.23 5.86 9.38
CA ALA A 677 18.74 4.55 9.81
C ALA A 677 17.72 3.72 10.62
N HIS A 678 16.82 4.38 11.35
CA HIS A 678 15.71 3.75 12.09
C HIS A 678 14.49 3.39 11.22
N LEU A 679 14.50 3.77 9.93
CA LEU A 679 13.39 3.63 8.99
C LEU A 679 13.73 2.74 7.78
N VAL A 680 15.02 2.58 7.47
CA VAL A 680 15.46 1.77 6.33
C VAL A 680 15.17 0.29 6.55
N LYS A 681 14.77 -0.39 5.48
CA LYS A 681 14.70 -1.85 5.41
C LYS A 681 15.91 -2.37 4.66
N ARG A 682 16.62 -3.31 5.28
CA ARG A 682 17.83 -3.93 4.74
C ARG A 682 17.53 -5.38 4.38
N ASN A 683 17.80 -5.74 3.14
CA ASN A 683 17.68 -7.10 2.64
C ASN A 683 19.07 -7.58 2.23
N TYR A 684 19.40 -8.82 2.56
CA TYR A 684 20.70 -9.43 2.27
C TYR A 684 20.53 -10.63 1.33
N SER A 685 21.41 -10.79 0.36
CA SER A 685 21.42 -11.91 -0.59
C SER A 685 22.84 -12.41 -0.86
N GLU A 686 22.95 -13.63 -1.37
CA GLU A 686 24.22 -14.27 -1.80
C GLU A 686 25.34 -14.26 -0.74
N PRO A 687 25.12 -14.81 0.48
CA PRO A 687 26.21 -15.02 1.42
C PRO A 687 27.22 -16.03 0.85
N HIS A 688 28.48 -15.62 0.67
CA HIS A 688 29.54 -16.45 0.11
C HIS A 688 30.88 -16.20 0.80
N TRP A 689 31.73 -17.23 0.85
CA TRP A 689 33.11 -17.08 1.32
C TRP A 689 33.96 -16.30 0.31
N SER A 690 34.75 -15.33 0.79
CA SER A 690 35.74 -14.63 -0.03
C SER A 690 37.14 -14.96 0.47
N ALA A 691 37.84 -15.85 -0.25
CA ALA A 691 39.23 -16.21 0.04
C ALA A 691 40.14 -14.96 0.13
N LYS A 692 39.95 -13.98 -0.76
CA LYS A 692 40.70 -12.72 -0.78
C LYS A 692 40.52 -11.88 0.49
N ARG A 693 39.30 -11.82 1.04
CA ARG A 693 38.99 -11.03 2.25
C ARG A 693 39.05 -11.86 3.53
N ALA A 694 39.25 -13.18 3.42
CA ALA A 694 39.16 -14.16 4.49
C ALA A 694 37.91 -13.95 5.37
N ALA A 695 36.77 -13.66 4.75
CA ALA A 695 35.50 -13.40 5.43
C ALA A 695 34.31 -13.76 4.51
N VAL A 696 33.16 -14.02 5.14
CA VAL A 696 31.89 -14.21 4.42
C VAL A 696 31.32 -12.87 4.02
N MET A 697 31.02 -12.73 2.73
CA MET A 697 30.52 -11.51 2.10
C MET A 697 29.08 -11.73 1.65
N ALA A 698 28.26 -10.68 1.66
CA ALA A 698 26.90 -10.72 1.11
C ALA A 698 26.57 -9.41 0.39
N ARG A 699 25.59 -9.47 -0.51
CA ARG A 699 25.01 -8.30 -1.19
C ARG A 699 23.89 -7.71 -0.32
N GLU A 700 23.96 -6.41 -0.05
CA GLU A 700 22.96 -5.66 0.73
C GLU A 700 22.17 -4.71 -0.18
N ARG A 701 20.84 -4.77 -0.08
CA ARG A 701 19.90 -3.82 -0.67
C ARG A 701 19.20 -3.03 0.44
N VAL A 702 19.21 -1.71 0.33
CA VAL A 702 18.64 -0.79 1.33
C VAL A 702 17.49 0.01 0.72
N LEU A 703 16.32 -0.07 1.34
CA LEU A 703 15.10 0.61 0.92
C LEU A 703 14.67 1.62 2.00
N LEU A 704 14.36 2.86 1.61
CA LEU A 704 13.70 3.84 2.47
C LEU A 704 12.29 4.11 1.94
N TYR A 705 11.28 3.65 2.68
CA TYR A 705 9.87 3.72 2.25
C TYR A 705 9.60 3.18 0.83
N GLY A 706 10.37 2.18 0.38
CA GLY A 706 10.23 1.60 -0.96
C GLY A 706 11.10 2.26 -2.04
N VAL A 707 11.75 3.40 -1.75
CA VAL A 707 12.78 3.97 -2.64
C VAL A 707 14.08 3.19 -2.44
N PRO A 708 14.68 2.61 -3.49
CA PRO A 708 15.97 1.94 -3.39
C PRO A 708 17.09 2.96 -3.22
N LEU A 709 17.65 3.06 -2.02
CA LEU A 709 18.81 3.91 -1.73
C LEU A 709 20.10 3.22 -2.12
N VAL A 710 20.19 1.92 -1.84
CA VAL A 710 21.33 1.07 -2.19
C VAL A 710 20.78 -0.15 -2.90
N ALA A 711 21.20 -0.35 -4.17
CA ALA A 711 20.73 -1.47 -4.98
C ALA A 711 21.51 -2.76 -4.68
N ASP A 712 22.84 -2.66 -4.61
CA ASP A 712 23.75 -3.78 -4.40
C ASP A 712 25.07 -3.31 -3.75
N ARG A 713 25.20 -3.44 -2.43
CA ARG A 713 26.43 -3.13 -1.68
C ARG A 713 27.02 -4.40 -1.08
N LEU A 714 28.28 -4.68 -1.40
CA LEU A 714 29.01 -5.81 -0.80
C LEU A 714 29.40 -5.50 0.65
N ILE A 715 28.93 -6.31 1.60
CA ILE A 715 29.20 -6.14 3.04
C ILE A 715 29.78 -7.40 3.69
N ASN A 716 30.46 -7.23 4.82
CA ASN A 716 30.88 -8.36 5.65
C ASN A 716 29.66 -8.94 6.38
N TYR A 717 29.31 -10.16 6.02
CA TYR A 717 28.10 -10.83 6.49
C TYR A 717 28.21 -11.30 7.95
N GLY A 718 29.43 -11.44 8.48
CA GLY A 718 29.64 -11.77 9.90
C GLY A 718 29.13 -10.71 10.88
N ASN A 719 28.84 -9.48 10.42
CA ASN A 719 28.18 -8.45 11.23
C ASN A 719 26.65 -8.56 11.22
N VAL A 720 26.09 -9.37 10.32
CA VAL A 720 24.65 -9.55 10.11
C VAL A 720 24.21 -10.88 10.71
N ASP A 721 24.84 -11.98 10.28
CA ASP A 721 24.60 -13.33 10.78
C ASP A 721 25.93 -14.00 11.09
N ARG A 722 26.26 -14.03 12.39
CA ARG A 722 27.51 -14.62 12.88
C ARG A 722 27.53 -16.13 12.73
N GLU A 723 26.39 -16.78 12.89
CA GLU A 723 26.31 -18.24 12.91
C GLU A 723 26.54 -18.79 11.49
N LEU A 724 25.82 -18.26 10.50
CA LEU A 724 26.01 -18.66 9.11
C LEU A 724 27.41 -18.28 8.61
N ALA A 725 27.93 -17.11 9.00
CA ALA A 725 29.28 -16.70 8.63
C ALA A 725 30.36 -17.62 9.21
N ARG A 726 30.18 -18.13 10.44
CA ARG A 726 31.08 -19.13 11.04
C ARG A 726 31.03 -20.46 10.30
N GLU A 727 29.83 -20.94 10.01
CA GLU A 727 29.62 -22.20 9.28
C GLU A 727 30.32 -22.17 7.92
N LEU A 728 30.09 -21.11 7.13
CA LEU A 728 30.74 -20.91 5.83
C LEU A 728 32.26 -20.69 5.95
N PHE A 729 32.73 -20.01 7.01
CA PHE A 729 34.16 -19.93 7.30
C PHE A 729 34.76 -21.33 7.52
N ILE A 730 34.20 -22.15 8.40
CA ILE A 730 34.78 -23.48 8.66
C ILE A 730 34.77 -24.34 7.40
N ARG A 731 33.64 -24.38 6.68
CA ARG A 731 33.48 -25.24 5.51
C ARG A 731 34.39 -24.83 4.35
N HIS A 732 34.36 -23.57 3.92
CA HIS A 732 35.19 -23.14 2.79
C HIS A 732 36.66 -22.90 3.18
N ALA A 733 36.90 -22.23 4.31
CA ALA A 733 38.25 -21.85 4.70
C ALA A 733 39.09 -23.04 5.20
N LEU A 734 38.50 -23.95 5.99
CA LEU A 734 39.25 -25.00 6.71
C LEU A 734 39.03 -26.39 6.14
N VAL A 735 37.83 -26.73 5.67
CA VAL A 735 37.53 -28.05 5.10
C VAL A 735 37.91 -28.10 3.62
N TYR A 736 37.42 -27.16 2.80
CA TYR A 736 37.70 -27.12 1.34
C TYR A 736 39.07 -26.56 0.97
N GLY A 737 39.83 -26.10 1.95
CA GLY A 737 41.18 -25.61 1.70
C GLY A 737 41.25 -24.21 1.06
N GLU A 738 40.14 -23.47 0.98
CA GLU A 738 40.07 -22.18 0.25
C GLU A 738 40.66 -20.99 1.02
N TRP A 739 41.38 -21.24 2.11
CA TRP A 739 42.06 -20.22 2.89
C TRP A 739 43.58 -20.28 2.76
N SER A 740 44.16 -19.17 2.29
CA SER A 740 45.61 -19.00 2.28
C SER A 740 46.09 -18.52 3.66
N THR A 741 46.71 -19.42 4.43
CA THR A 741 47.22 -19.14 5.78
C THR A 741 48.58 -19.76 6.03
N HIS A 742 49.32 -19.22 6.99
CA HIS A 742 50.66 -19.69 7.39
C HIS A 742 50.63 -20.58 8.63
N HIS A 743 49.45 -21.05 9.06
CA HIS A 743 49.31 -21.88 10.25
C HIS A 743 49.87 -23.30 10.02
N LYS A 744 50.77 -23.74 10.89
CA LYS A 744 51.45 -25.04 10.77
C LYS A 744 50.49 -26.25 10.82
N PHE A 745 49.45 -26.20 11.64
CA PHE A 745 48.46 -27.29 11.73
C PHE A 745 47.73 -27.47 10.40
N TYR A 746 47.43 -26.37 9.71
CA TYR A 746 46.67 -26.38 8.47
C TYR A 746 47.47 -27.01 7.32
N ALA A 747 48.76 -26.64 7.19
CA ALA A 747 49.67 -27.29 6.25
C ALA A 747 49.84 -28.78 6.53
N LYS A 748 49.90 -29.17 7.82
CA LYS A 748 50.00 -30.58 8.23
C LYS A 748 48.71 -31.36 7.93
N ASN A 749 47.54 -30.77 8.16
CA ASN A 749 46.25 -31.38 7.86
C ASN A 749 46.04 -31.57 6.36
N LEU A 750 46.39 -30.57 5.54
CA LEU A 750 46.33 -30.69 4.07
C LEU A 750 47.29 -31.77 3.54
N ALA A 751 48.49 -31.90 4.12
CA ALA A 751 49.42 -32.97 3.77
C ALA A 751 48.85 -34.35 4.15
N LEU A 752 48.27 -34.49 5.34
CA LEU A 752 47.65 -35.74 5.80
C LEU A 752 46.43 -36.14 4.94
N LEU A 753 45.58 -35.17 4.56
CA LEU A 753 44.46 -35.42 3.65
C LEU A 753 44.96 -35.89 2.29
N LYS A 754 45.98 -35.24 1.74
CA LYS A 754 46.59 -35.64 0.46
C LYS A 754 47.23 -37.03 0.53
N GLU A 755 47.92 -37.35 1.63
CA GLU A 755 48.49 -38.70 1.85
C GLU A 755 47.37 -39.76 1.94
N ALA A 756 46.24 -39.43 2.57
CA ALA A 756 45.08 -40.29 2.67
C ALA A 756 44.37 -40.48 1.31
N GLU A 757 44.18 -39.42 0.52
CA GLU A 757 43.69 -39.48 -0.87
C GLU A 757 44.61 -40.31 -1.76
N GLU A 758 45.94 -40.15 -1.63
CA GLU A 758 46.93 -40.96 -2.36
C GLU A 758 46.92 -42.45 -1.95
N LEU A 759 46.52 -42.76 -0.72
CA LEU A 759 46.30 -44.13 -0.23
C LEU A 759 44.98 -44.70 -0.78
N GLU A 760 43.91 -43.91 -0.83
CA GLU A 760 42.62 -44.23 -1.44
C GLU A 760 42.77 -44.57 -2.93
N HIS A 761 43.49 -43.72 -3.67
CA HIS A 761 43.81 -43.94 -5.09
C HIS A 761 44.70 -45.17 -5.34
N ARG A 762 45.62 -45.50 -4.41
CA ARG A 762 46.48 -46.70 -4.52
C ARG A 762 45.75 -47.99 -4.16
N ALA A 763 44.84 -47.94 -3.19
CA ALA A 763 44.08 -49.09 -2.71
C ALA A 763 42.82 -49.37 -3.55
N ARG A 764 42.43 -48.47 -4.46
CA ARG A 764 41.17 -48.53 -5.24
C ARG A 764 39.95 -48.84 -4.36
N ARG A 765 39.88 -48.20 -3.20
CA ARG A 765 38.78 -48.31 -2.23
C ARG A 765 38.49 -46.90 -1.70
N ARG A 766 37.26 -46.41 -1.94
CA ARG A 766 36.81 -45.05 -1.56
C ARG A 766 36.63 -44.86 -0.05
N ASP A 767 36.60 -45.95 0.70
CA ASP A 767 36.13 -45.94 2.10
C ASP A 767 37.28 -45.68 3.10
N ILE A 768 38.42 -45.18 2.62
CA ILE A 768 39.62 -44.99 3.44
C ILE A 768 39.67 -43.58 4.03
N VAL A 769 39.13 -42.55 3.36
CA VAL A 769 39.19 -41.15 3.79
C VAL A 769 37.84 -40.67 4.32
N VAL A 770 37.86 -39.96 5.45
CA VAL A 770 36.67 -39.48 6.14
C VAL A 770 35.97 -38.35 5.36
N ASP A 771 34.64 -38.35 5.36
CA ASP A 771 33.82 -37.33 4.69
C ASP A 771 34.01 -35.88 5.20
N GLU A 772 33.64 -34.92 4.35
CA GLU A 772 33.70 -33.48 4.63
C GLU A 772 32.93 -33.06 5.89
N HIS A 773 31.85 -33.78 6.21
CA HIS A 773 31.01 -33.50 7.38
C HIS A 773 31.75 -33.78 8.68
N THR A 774 32.53 -34.85 8.73
CA THR A 774 33.32 -35.21 9.90
C THR A 774 34.49 -34.25 10.07
N LEU A 775 35.10 -33.79 8.97
CA LEU A 775 36.10 -32.71 9.01
C LEU A 775 35.50 -31.40 9.52
N PHE A 776 34.28 -31.07 9.08
CA PHE A 776 33.53 -29.91 9.59
C PHE A 776 33.25 -30.04 11.09
N ASP A 777 32.68 -31.17 11.54
CA ASP A 777 32.33 -31.41 12.95
C ASP A 777 33.57 -31.38 13.85
N PHE A 778 34.73 -31.85 13.35
CA PHE A 778 36.01 -31.75 14.05
C PHE A 778 36.38 -30.30 14.37
N TYR A 779 36.31 -29.42 13.36
CA TYR A 779 36.61 -28.01 13.51
C TYR A 779 35.53 -27.27 14.30
N ASP A 780 34.25 -27.58 14.06
CA ASP A 780 33.10 -26.95 14.70
C ASP A 780 33.10 -27.16 16.22
N ALA A 781 33.39 -28.38 16.68
CA ALA A 781 33.47 -28.70 18.10
C ALA A 781 34.62 -28.00 18.85
N ARG A 782 35.62 -27.46 18.13
CA ARG A 782 36.87 -26.92 18.71
C ARG A 782 37.04 -25.42 18.53
N ILE A 783 36.52 -24.86 17.43
CA ILE A 783 36.64 -23.44 17.10
C ILE A 783 35.53 -22.65 17.81
N GLY A 784 35.90 -21.60 18.54
CA GLY A 784 34.95 -20.77 19.29
C GLY A 784 33.87 -20.09 18.44
N ALA A 785 32.72 -19.78 19.06
CA ALA A 785 31.55 -19.21 18.38
C ALA A 785 31.77 -17.82 17.73
N ASP A 786 32.73 -17.04 18.23
CA ASP A 786 33.05 -15.70 17.70
C ASP A 786 33.94 -15.73 16.45
N VAL A 787 34.42 -16.90 16.04
CA VAL A 787 35.37 -17.06 14.93
C VAL A 787 34.63 -17.12 13.59
N VAL A 788 34.28 -15.95 13.06
CA VAL A 788 33.51 -15.80 11.80
C VAL A 788 34.34 -15.35 10.59
N SER A 789 35.66 -15.20 10.75
CA SER A 789 36.59 -14.74 9.72
C SER A 789 38.02 -15.19 10.02
N GLY A 790 38.92 -15.11 9.03
CA GLY A 790 40.34 -15.39 9.22
C GLY A 790 40.98 -14.50 10.29
N ALA A 791 40.63 -13.20 10.35
CA ALA A 791 41.15 -12.29 11.37
C ALA A 791 40.68 -12.67 12.79
N HIS A 792 39.42 -13.11 12.92
CA HIS A 792 38.91 -13.64 14.19
C HIS A 792 39.62 -14.95 14.57
N PHE A 793 39.84 -15.83 13.59
CA PHE A 793 40.56 -17.08 13.79
C PHE A 793 41.99 -16.84 14.25
N ASP A 794 42.74 -15.95 13.59
CA ASP A 794 44.13 -15.64 13.95
C ASP A 794 44.25 -15.13 15.38
N THR A 795 43.31 -14.27 15.79
CA THR A 795 43.25 -13.71 17.14
C THR A 795 42.95 -14.79 18.18
N TRP A 796 42.00 -15.67 17.90
CA TRP A 796 41.63 -16.80 18.76
C TRP A 796 42.75 -17.84 18.84
N TRP A 797 43.27 -18.29 17.69
CA TRP A 797 44.30 -19.32 17.58
C TRP A 797 45.63 -18.91 18.22
N LYS A 798 46.00 -17.61 18.18
CA LYS A 798 47.19 -17.09 18.86
C LYS A 798 47.18 -17.39 20.36
N LYS A 799 46.00 -17.34 21.00
CA LYS A 799 45.82 -17.66 22.42
C LYS A 799 45.72 -19.16 22.63
N GLU A 800 44.91 -19.84 21.82
CA GLU A 800 44.61 -21.27 22.03
C GLU A 800 45.80 -22.19 21.76
N ARG A 801 46.63 -21.88 20.76
CA ARG A 801 47.83 -22.66 20.44
C ARG A 801 48.87 -22.70 21.56
N GLN A 802 48.85 -21.72 22.47
CA GLN A 802 49.74 -21.71 23.64
C GLN A 802 49.30 -22.72 24.71
N ARG A 803 47.99 -23.03 24.75
CA ARG A 803 47.39 -23.99 25.68
C ARG A 803 47.40 -25.40 25.10
N ASN A 804 47.01 -25.53 23.84
CA ASN A 804 46.98 -26.82 23.14
C ASN A 804 47.35 -26.63 21.66
N GLY A 805 48.66 -26.70 21.36
CA GLY A 805 49.19 -26.44 20.01
C GLY A 805 48.75 -27.44 18.94
N ASN A 806 48.26 -28.62 19.33
CA ASN A 806 47.79 -29.67 18.43
C ASN A 806 46.26 -29.77 18.38
N LEU A 807 45.53 -28.85 19.00
CA LEU A 807 44.06 -28.90 19.12
C LEU A 807 43.35 -29.14 17.78
N LEU A 808 43.85 -28.51 16.71
CA LEU A 808 43.27 -28.56 15.37
C LEU A 808 44.04 -29.44 14.39
N THR A 809 45.05 -30.19 14.85
CA THR A 809 45.79 -31.12 13.97
C THR A 809 45.06 -32.47 13.91
N PHE A 810 44.88 -33.04 12.73
CA PHE A 810 44.26 -34.36 12.57
C PHE A 810 45.13 -35.46 13.19
N ASP A 811 44.48 -36.46 13.79
CA ASP A 811 45.10 -37.74 14.15
C ASP A 811 45.03 -38.65 12.91
N PRO A 812 46.13 -39.27 12.44
CA PRO A 812 46.08 -40.22 11.33
C PRO A 812 45.05 -41.34 11.49
N ARG A 813 44.75 -41.78 12.72
CA ARG A 813 43.70 -42.78 13.00
C ARG A 813 42.29 -42.25 12.79
N MET A 814 42.11 -40.94 12.94
CA MET A 814 40.84 -40.29 12.63
C MET A 814 40.57 -40.33 11.13
N LEU A 815 41.62 -40.37 10.30
CA LEU A 815 41.53 -40.29 8.84
C LEU A 815 41.22 -41.64 8.17
N THR A 816 41.12 -42.74 8.93
CA THR A 816 40.89 -44.11 8.43
C THR A 816 39.76 -44.80 9.22
N HIS A 817 38.81 -45.45 8.55
CA HIS A 817 37.73 -46.18 9.21
C HIS A 817 38.24 -47.50 9.86
N ASP A 818 38.33 -47.55 11.19
CA ASP A 818 38.47 -48.80 11.97
C ASP A 818 37.10 -49.47 12.11
N THR A 819 36.60 -50.08 11.04
CA THR A 819 35.49 -51.06 11.08
C THR A 819 35.77 -52.17 10.07
N ALA A 820 36.60 -53.11 10.49
CA ALA A 820 36.67 -54.44 9.90
C ALA A 820 35.92 -55.41 10.83
N ASP A 821 34.59 -55.34 10.79
CA ASP A 821 33.74 -56.44 11.26
C ASP A 821 33.11 -57.10 10.02
N GLU A 822 33.07 -58.42 10.06
CA GLU A 822 32.79 -59.40 9.00
C GLU A 822 31.75 -58.98 7.93
N VAL A 823 32.21 -58.64 6.72
CA VAL A 823 31.34 -58.57 5.53
C VAL A 823 30.92 -60.00 5.18
N GLN A 824 29.64 -60.34 5.34
CA GLN A 824 29.10 -61.61 4.91
C GLN A 824 28.74 -61.54 3.42
N ALA A 825 28.79 -62.66 2.70
CA ALA A 825 28.43 -62.70 1.26
C ALA A 825 26.99 -62.20 1.00
N ASP A 826 26.12 -62.26 2.02
CA ASP A 826 24.73 -61.81 1.97
C ASP A 826 24.59 -60.27 2.03
N ASP A 827 25.65 -59.54 2.41
CA ASP A 827 25.63 -58.07 2.48
C ASP A 827 25.73 -57.40 1.09
N TYR A 828 26.31 -58.12 0.13
CA TYR A 828 26.54 -57.70 -1.27
C TYR A 828 26.15 -58.82 -2.25
N PRO A 829 24.84 -59.08 -2.45
CA PRO A 829 24.37 -60.15 -3.33
C PRO A 829 24.75 -59.92 -4.80
N GLU A 830 24.88 -60.99 -5.60
CA GLU A 830 25.12 -60.86 -7.06
C GLU A 830 23.82 -60.67 -7.87
N LEU A 831 22.67 -60.90 -7.23
CA LEU A 831 21.34 -60.84 -7.83
C LEU A 831 20.39 -60.00 -6.97
N TRP A 832 19.62 -59.10 -7.59
CA TRP A 832 18.54 -58.35 -6.95
C TRP A 832 17.19 -58.97 -7.28
N HIS A 833 16.41 -59.36 -6.27
CA HIS A 833 15.07 -59.91 -6.44
C HIS A 833 13.99 -58.85 -6.13
N ALA A 834 13.12 -58.54 -7.08
CA ALA A 834 11.99 -57.61 -6.91
C ALA A 834 10.74 -58.10 -7.64
N GLU A 835 9.62 -58.25 -6.94
CA GLU A 835 8.28 -58.59 -7.48
C GLU A 835 8.25 -59.65 -8.60
N GLY A 836 8.99 -60.75 -8.42
CA GLY A 836 9.04 -61.87 -9.39
C GLY A 836 10.00 -61.67 -10.57
N LEU A 837 10.81 -60.59 -10.56
CA LEU A 837 11.92 -60.34 -11.47
C LEU A 837 13.25 -60.46 -10.71
N THR A 838 14.30 -60.87 -11.42
CA THR A 838 15.67 -60.96 -10.91
C THR A 838 16.58 -60.16 -11.82
N PHE A 839 17.41 -59.28 -11.26
CA PHE A 839 18.35 -58.42 -11.97
C PHE A 839 19.77 -58.76 -11.56
N ASP A 840 20.68 -58.77 -12.53
CA ASP A 840 22.11 -58.90 -12.25
C ASP A 840 22.63 -57.58 -11.64
N ILE A 841 23.39 -57.68 -10.57
CA ILE A 841 23.99 -56.52 -9.90
C ILE A 841 25.50 -56.63 -9.86
N GLY A 842 26.16 -55.56 -10.33
CA GLY A 842 27.60 -55.42 -10.36
C GLY A 842 28.06 -54.36 -9.38
N TYR A 843 29.19 -54.60 -8.73
CA TYR A 843 29.84 -53.65 -7.83
C TYR A 843 31.15 -53.21 -8.44
N HIS A 844 31.32 -51.91 -8.62
CA HIS A 844 32.59 -51.35 -9.07
C HIS A 844 32.98 -50.22 -8.12
N PHE A 845 34.09 -50.37 -7.44
CA PHE A 845 34.61 -49.38 -6.49
C PHE A 845 35.79 -48.66 -7.13
N GLU A 846 35.49 -47.60 -7.90
CA GLU A 846 36.51 -46.77 -8.53
C GLU A 846 36.12 -45.28 -8.51
N PRO A 847 36.77 -44.50 -7.65
CA PRO A 847 36.43 -43.11 -7.45
C PRO A 847 36.34 -42.25 -8.72
N GLY A 848 35.14 -41.80 -9.09
CA GLY A 848 34.94 -40.89 -10.24
C GLY A 848 34.83 -41.61 -11.58
N SER A 849 34.84 -42.93 -11.57
CA SER A 849 34.35 -43.74 -12.69
C SER A 849 32.83 -43.61 -12.80
N VAL A 850 32.31 -43.69 -14.02
CA VAL A 850 30.86 -43.76 -14.29
C VAL A 850 30.26 -45.07 -13.75
N ASP A 851 31.10 -46.08 -13.51
CA ASP A 851 30.71 -47.37 -12.94
C ASP A 851 30.69 -47.38 -11.41
N ASP A 852 31.14 -46.31 -10.74
CA ASP A 852 31.33 -46.31 -9.29
C ASP A 852 30.03 -46.50 -8.49
N GLY A 853 30.04 -47.49 -7.60
CA GLY A 853 28.92 -47.90 -6.76
C GLY A 853 28.21 -49.16 -7.26
N LEU A 854 26.91 -49.25 -6.95
CA LEU A 854 26.04 -50.36 -7.37
C LEU A 854 25.51 -50.11 -8.79
N THR A 855 25.78 -51.03 -9.72
CA THR A 855 25.18 -51.05 -11.06
C THR A 855 24.16 -52.18 -11.16
N ILE A 856 22.95 -51.85 -11.61
CA ILE A 856 21.85 -52.78 -11.79
C ILE A 856 21.57 -52.94 -13.27
N ASP A 857 21.72 -54.16 -13.78
CA ASP A 857 21.41 -54.49 -15.16
C ASP A 857 19.91 -54.68 -15.31
N VAL A 858 19.27 -53.76 -16.03
CA VAL A 858 17.83 -53.80 -16.31
C VAL A 858 17.63 -54.19 -17.77
N PRO A 859 17.17 -55.42 -18.07
CA PRO A 859 16.83 -55.79 -19.43
C PRO A 859 15.80 -54.81 -20.02
N VAL A 860 16.00 -54.39 -21.28
CA VAL A 860 15.08 -53.48 -22.00
C VAL A 860 13.63 -53.98 -21.88
N ALA A 861 13.41 -55.29 -22.00
CA ALA A 861 12.09 -55.91 -21.94
C ALA A 861 11.36 -55.73 -20.59
N THR A 862 12.11 -55.57 -19.50
CA THR A 862 11.56 -55.40 -18.14
C THR A 862 11.50 -53.95 -17.68
N LEU A 863 12.12 -53.01 -18.42
CA LEU A 863 12.27 -51.61 -18.02
C LEU A 863 10.95 -50.90 -17.65
N ASN A 864 9.83 -51.24 -18.31
CA ASN A 864 8.51 -50.67 -18.02
C ASN A 864 7.77 -51.29 -16.82
N ARG A 865 8.29 -52.39 -16.26
CA ARG A 865 7.74 -53.08 -15.08
C ARG A 865 8.52 -52.75 -13.80
N VAL A 866 9.58 -51.97 -13.94
CA VAL A 866 10.55 -51.69 -12.88
C VAL A 866 10.41 -50.24 -12.46
N GLU A 867 10.15 -50.03 -11.18
CA GLU A 867 10.04 -48.71 -10.56
C GLU A 867 11.28 -48.44 -9.70
N ALA A 868 11.77 -47.20 -9.69
CA ALA A 868 12.98 -46.84 -8.94
C ALA A 868 12.85 -47.12 -7.43
N ASP A 869 11.63 -47.02 -6.90
CA ASP A 869 11.32 -47.27 -5.49
C ASP A 869 11.64 -48.71 -5.05
N GLN A 870 11.64 -49.67 -5.98
CA GLN A 870 11.99 -51.08 -5.71
C GLN A 870 13.46 -51.26 -5.30
N PHE A 871 14.32 -50.28 -5.59
CA PHE A 871 15.75 -50.27 -5.24
C PHE A 871 16.09 -49.24 -4.16
N SER A 872 15.08 -48.54 -3.63
CA SER A 872 15.25 -47.40 -2.72
C SER A 872 16.03 -47.74 -1.43
N TRP A 873 15.97 -48.99 -0.97
CA TRP A 873 16.68 -49.45 0.22
C TRP A 873 18.15 -49.81 -0.03
N ASN A 874 18.60 -49.92 -1.27
CA ASN A 874 19.95 -50.39 -1.63
C ASN A 874 20.28 -51.78 -1.01
N VAL A 875 21.48 -52.30 -1.27
CA VAL A 875 21.95 -53.59 -0.75
C VAL A 875 22.26 -53.51 0.74
N PRO A 876 22.14 -54.60 1.53
CA PRO A 876 22.31 -54.56 2.98
C PRO A 876 23.60 -53.86 3.45
N GLY A 877 24.72 -54.10 2.77
CA GLY A 877 26.02 -53.49 3.11
C GLY A 877 26.11 -51.97 2.92
N LEU A 878 25.21 -51.33 2.17
CA LEU A 878 25.22 -49.88 1.91
C LEU A 878 24.11 -49.11 2.63
N ARG A 879 23.21 -49.79 3.36
CA ARG A 879 22.00 -49.15 3.92
C ARG A 879 22.30 -48.14 5.01
N GLU A 880 23.21 -48.49 5.93
CA GLU A 880 23.56 -47.60 7.05
C GLU A 880 24.18 -46.30 6.54
N GLU A 881 25.07 -46.40 5.55
CA GLU A 881 25.72 -45.26 4.92
C GLU A 881 24.70 -44.40 4.14
N LEU A 882 23.82 -45.03 3.35
CA LEU A 882 22.75 -44.35 2.60
C LEU A 882 21.80 -43.59 3.52
N VAL A 883 21.30 -44.21 4.59
CA VAL A 883 20.40 -43.55 5.54
C VAL A 883 21.11 -42.41 6.26
N THR A 884 22.36 -42.59 6.66
CA THR A 884 23.16 -41.54 7.29
C THR A 884 23.35 -40.34 6.35
N ALA A 885 23.66 -40.57 5.08
CA ALA A 885 23.79 -39.54 4.06
C ALA A 885 22.47 -38.79 3.81
N LEU A 886 21.34 -39.49 3.78
CA LEU A 886 20.01 -38.89 3.65
C LEU A 886 19.67 -38.00 4.85
N ILE A 887 19.93 -38.42 6.08
CA ILE A 887 19.71 -37.57 7.27
C ILE A 887 20.57 -36.30 7.20
N ARG A 888 21.80 -36.42 6.70
CA ARG A 888 22.71 -35.29 6.54
C ARG A 888 22.28 -34.33 5.44
N SER A 889 21.57 -34.80 4.42
CA SER A 889 21.10 -33.97 3.30
C SER A 889 19.96 -33.02 3.66
N LEU A 890 19.24 -33.31 4.76
CA LEU A 890 18.14 -32.47 5.24
C LEU A 890 18.55 -31.01 5.55
N PRO A 891 17.64 -30.03 5.33
CA PRO A 891 17.79 -28.64 5.77
C PRO A 891 18.11 -28.53 7.25
N LYS A 892 18.95 -27.55 7.61
CA LYS A 892 19.48 -27.37 8.98
C LYS A 892 18.39 -27.38 10.06
N ASN A 893 17.24 -26.74 9.82
CA ASN A 893 16.11 -26.67 10.76
C ASN A 893 15.42 -28.03 11.01
N LEU A 894 15.48 -28.97 10.07
CA LEU A 894 14.95 -30.32 10.22
C LEU A 894 16.02 -31.28 10.74
N ARG A 895 17.24 -31.20 10.18
CA ARG A 895 18.38 -32.07 10.51
C ARG A 895 18.74 -32.06 11.98
N VAL A 896 18.68 -30.91 12.65
CA VAL A 896 19.00 -30.78 14.10
C VAL A 896 18.21 -31.74 15.00
N ASN A 897 17.03 -32.18 14.58
CA ASN A 897 16.20 -33.11 15.34
C ASN A 897 16.66 -34.58 15.23
N PHE A 898 17.60 -34.87 14.32
CA PHE A 898 18.06 -36.20 13.97
C PHE A 898 19.58 -36.36 14.11
N VAL A 899 20.23 -35.48 14.88
CA VAL A 899 21.65 -35.53 15.21
C VAL A 899 21.85 -36.30 16.54
N PRO A 900 22.82 -37.23 16.64
CA PRO A 900 23.78 -37.66 15.62
C PRO A 900 23.17 -38.55 14.53
N ALA A 901 23.37 -38.19 13.26
CA ALA A 901 22.79 -38.89 12.11
C ALA A 901 23.14 -40.40 12.05
N PRO A 902 24.40 -40.83 12.30
CA PRO A 902 24.75 -42.26 12.30
C PRO A 902 24.02 -43.08 13.37
N ASN A 903 23.74 -42.49 14.53
CA ASN A 903 23.01 -43.17 15.60
C ASN A 903 21.54 -43.36 15.19
N LYS A 904 20.93 -42.34 14.61
CA LYS A 904 19.54 -42.41 14.14
C LYS A 904 19.36 -43.35 12.95
N ALA A 905 20.36 -43.45 12.07
CA ALA A 905 20.37 -44.45 11.00
C ALA A 905 20.35 -45.88 11.56
N ARG A 906 21.21 -46.20 12.54
CA ARG A 906 21.22 -47.53 13.19
C ARG A 906 19.93 -47.83 13.96
N GLU A 907 19.38 -46.85 14.69
CA GLU A 907 18.10 -47.00 15.37
C GLU A 907 16.94 -47.27 14.40
N PHE A 908 16.92 -46.58 13.25
CA PHE A 908 15.94 -46.79 12.19
C PHE A 908 16.05 -48.20 11.59
N LEU A 909 17.25 -48.60 11.18
CA LEU A 909 17.50 -49.90 10.55
C LEU A 909 17.25 -51.09 11.49
N ALA A 910 17.42 -50.90 12.80
CA ALA A 910 17.06 -51.92 13.80
C ALA A 910 15.54 -52.00 14.05
N ALA A 911 14.80 -50.90 13.84
CA ALA A 911 13.38 -50.80 14.16
C ALA A 911 12.44 -51.04 12.98
N VAL A 912 12.92 -50.84 11.74
CA VAL A 912 12.12 -50.91 10.53
C VAL A 912 12.68 -51.98 9.58
N PRO A 913 11.93 -53.07 9.31
CA PRO A 913 12.36 -54.07 8.34
C PRO A 913 12.41 -53.46 6.93
N ALA A 914 13.48 -53.76 6.19
CA ALA A 914 13.66 -53.29 4.83
C ALA A 914 12.73 -54.02 3.85
N GLY A 915 12.15 -53.29 2.88
CA GLY A 915 11.41 -53.87 1.75
C GLY A 915 9.88 -53.84 1.83
N ASP A 916 9.29 -53.47 2.98
CA ASP A 916 7.82 -53.39 3.12
C ASP A 916 7.20 -52.11 2.52
N GLU A 917 7.98 -51.02 2.44
CA GLU A 917 7.60 -49.72 1.86
C GLU A 917 8.86 -48.98 1.38
N PRO A 918 8.79 -47.95 0.51
CA PRO A 918 9.96 -47.22 0.03
C PRO A 918 10.79 -46.56 1.16
N LEU A 919 12.12 -46.50 1.02
CA LEU A 919 13.04 -46.07 2.10
C LEU A 919 12.69 -44.71 2.71
N LEU A 920 12.40 -43.71 1.88
CA LEU A 920 12.07 -42.37 2.37
C LEU A 920 10.71 -42.33 3.09
N GLU A 921 9.74 -43.14 2.69
CA GLU A 921 8.44 -43.24 3.38
C GLU A 921 8.60 -43.88 4.75
N ALA A 922 9.40 -44.95 4.82
CA ALA A 922 9.78 -45.58 6.08
C ALA A 922 10.49 -44.60 7.02
N LEU A 923 11.45 -43.82 6.50
CA LEU A 923 12.18 -42.81 7.28
C LEU A 923 11.26 -41.69 7.77
N GLU A 924 10.44 -41.12 6.90
CA GLU A 924 9.49 -40.04 7.26
C GLU A 924 8.47 -40.51 8.30
N ARG A 925 7.94 -41.72 8.14
CA ARG A 925 7.03 -42.35 9.10
C ARG A 925 7.73 -42.58 10.44
N TRP A 926 8.94 -43.13 10.42
CA TRP A 926 9.72 -43.41 11.64
C TRP A 926 10.12 -42.13 12.36
N PHE A 927 10.56 -41.09 11.66
CA PHE A 927 10.86 -39.77 12.24
C PHE A 927 9.64 -39.13 12.86
N ARG A 928 8.50 -39.13 12.16
CA ARG A 928 7.26 -38.61 12.73
C ARG A 928 6.83 -39.37 13.99
N ALA A 929 6.97 -40.69 14.00
CA ALA A 929 6.59 -41.53 15.14
C ALA A 929 7.53 -41.38 16.35
N THR A 930 8.83 -41.19 16.13
CA THR A 930 9.84 -41.16 17.20
C THR A 930 10.17 -39.76 17.71
N THR A 931 10.09 -38.72 16.86
CA THR A 931 10.44 -37.34 17.24
C THR A 931 9.28 -36.35 17.10
N GLY A 932 8.16 -36.74 16.46
CA GLY A 932 7.02 -35.85 16.20
C GLY A 932 7.25 -34.83 15.07
N VAL A 933 8.44 -34.83 14.46
CA VAL A 933 8.82 -33.91 13.38
C VAL A 933 8.36 -34.48 12.04
N VAL A 934 7.61 -33.68 11.27
CA VAL A 934 7.22 -34.03 9.90
C VAL A 934 8.31 -33.53 8.96
N VAL A 935 9.01 -34.45 8.32
CA VAL A 935 9.98 -34.14 7.25
C VAL A 935 9.22 -34.20 5.92
N PRO A 936 9.08 -33.09 5.18
CA PRO A 936 8.41 -33.11 3.88
C PRO A 936 9.33 -33.70 2.81
N ARG A 937 8.75 -34.33 1.78
CA ARG A 937 9.48 -35.11 0.76
C ARG A 937 10.53 -34.29 0.00
N ASP A 938 10.26 -33.01 -0.23
CA ASP A 938 11.12 -32.05 -0.92
C ASP A 938 12.28 -31.55 -0.06
N ALA A 939 12.30 -31.87 1.24
CA ALA A 939 13.44 -31.59 2.11
C ALA A 939 14.61 -32.56 1.90
N TRP A 940 14.40 -33.72 1.26
CA TRP A 940 15.49 -34.66 0.98
C TRP A 940 16.28 -34.19 -0.24
N ASP A 941 17.46 -33.64 0.01
CA ASP A 941 18.35 -33.14 -1.04
C ASP A 941 19.24 -34.29 -1.56
N TRP A 942 18.77 -34.97 -2.59
CA TRP A 942 19.52 -36.08 -3.18
C TRP A 942 20.87 -35.65 -3.73
N ASP A 943 21.04 -34.41 -4.21
CA ASP A 943 22.31 -33.92 -4.77
C ASP A 943 23.47 -33.95 -3.77
N LYS A 944 23.17 -33.91 -2.47
CA LYS A 944 24.14 -34.03 -1.38
C LYS A 944 24.48 -35.48 -1.00
N VAL A 945 23.77 -36.47 -1.53
CA VAL A 945 24.06 -37.89 -1.27
C VAL A 945 25.21 -38.34 -2.18
N PRO A 946 26.28 -38.95 -1.64
CA PRO A 946 27.40 -39.45 -2.43
C PRO A 946 26.97 -40.30 -3.63
N GLU A 947 27.69 -40.17 -4.74
CA GLU A 947 27.32 -40.78 -6.00
C GLU A 947 27.30 -42.31 -5.97
N HIS A 948 28.18 -42.96 -5.21
CA HIS A 948 28.27 -44.42 -5.09
C HIS A 948 27.11 -45.05 -4.31
N LEU A 949 26.41 -44.25 -3.50
CA LEU A 949 25.22 -44.68 -2.74
C LEU A 949 23.93 -44.60 -3.55
N ARG A 950 23.98 -44.02 -4.75
CA ARG A 950 22.86 -43.97 -5.68
C ARG A 950 23.01 -45.10 -6.70
N PRO A 951 22.03 -46.02 -6.82
CA PRO A 951 22.10 -47.09 -7.81
C PRO A 951 22.23 -46.52 -9.23
N THR A 952 23.15 -47.08 -10.00
CA THR A 952 23.26 -46.84 -11.44
C THR A 952 22.48 -47.90 -12.18
N PHE A 953 21.56 -47.51 -13.05
CA PHE A 953 20.82 -48.43 -13.89
C PHE A 953 21.50 -48.54 -15.25
N ARG A 954 21.86 -49.75 -15.65
CA ARG A 954 22.38 -50.07 -16.98
C ARG A 954 21.32 -50.85 -17.74
N VAL A 955 20.75 -50.24 -18.76
CA VAL A 955 19.74 -50.87 -19.60
C VAL A 955 20.44 -51.73 -20.65
N VAL A 956 20.17 -53.03 -20.69
CA VAL A 956 20.85 -54.00 -21.58
C VAL A 956 19.87 -54.68 -22.54
N ASP A 957 20.32 -54.98 -23.76
CA ASP A 957 19.56 -55.79 -24.74
C ASP A 957 19.78 -57.31 -24.56
N GLU A 958 19.13 -58.12 -25.41
CA GLU A 958 19.17 -59.60 -25.38
C GLU A 958 20.58 -60.19 -25.61
N SER A 959 21.54 -59.40 -26.11
CA SER A 959 22.93 -59.81 -26.30
C SER A 959 23.86 -59.35 -25.16
N GLY A 960 23.31 -58.73 -24.12
CA GLY A 960 24.07 -58.13 -23.01
C GLY A 960 24.70 -56.78 -23.37
N ARG A 961 24.29 -56.15 -24.47
CA ARG A 961 24.87 -54.89 -24.93
C ARG A 961 24.09 -53.70 -24.33
N GLU A 962 24.83 -52.76 -23.76
CA GLU A 962 24.29 -51.55 -23.13
C GLU A 962 23.58 -50.64 -24.13
N GLN A 963 22.34 -50.28 -23.81
CA GLN A 963 21.46 -49.41 -24.59
C GLN A 963 21.34 -48.00 -24.00
N ALA A 964 21.36 -47.89 -22.67
CA ALA A 964 21.36 -46.63 -21.95
C ALA A 964 21.87 -46.85 -20.51
N ARG A 965 22.39 -45.80 -19.88
CA ARG A 965 22.91 -45.84 -18.51
C ARG A 965 22.67 -44.53 -17.80
N GLY A 966 22.31 -44.58 -16.52
CA GLY A 966 22.12 -43.40 -15.69
C GLY A 966 21.57 -43.74 -14.31
N LYS A 967 21.48 -42.73 -13.44
CA LYS A 967 21.02 -42.87 -12.04
C LYS A 967 19.53 -42.54 -11.84
N ASP A 968 18.90 -41.96 -12.86
CA ASP A 968 17.47 -41.67 -12.89
C ASP A 968 16.79 -42.63 -13.87
N LEU A 969 16.11 -43.63 -13.32
CA LEU A 969 15.42 -44.65 -14.11
C LEU A 969 14.30 -44.04 -14.98
N GLU A 970 13.63 -42.98 -14.53
CA GLU A 970 12.58 -42.31 -15.31
C GLU A 970 13.16 -41.49 -16.46
N ALA A 971 14.26 -40.79 -16.23
CA ALA A 971 14.99 -40.10 -17.29
C ALA A 971 15.56 -41.08 -18.33
N LEU A 972 15.92 -42.32 -17.94
CA LEU A 972 16.35 -43.37 -18.88
C LEU A 972 15.18 -44.00 -19.65
N LYS A 973 13.98 -44.04 -19.07
CA LYS A 973 12.75 -44.45 -19.76
C LYS A 973 12.38 -43.46 -20.87
N GLU A 974 12.68 -42.16 -20.72
CA GLU A 974 12.27 -41.10 -21.65
C GLU A 974 12.82 -41.21 -23.10
N PRO A 975 14.14 -41.40 -23.35
CA PRO A 975 14.70 -41.57 -24.70
C PRO A 975 14.48 -42.97 -25.29
N LEU A 976 14.12 -43.96 -24.46
CA LEU A 976 13.82 -45.33 -24.88
C LEU A 976 12.31 -45.57 -25.10
N ARG A 977 11.44 -44.67 -24.63
CA ARG A 977 9.99 -44.64 -24.95
C ARG A 977 9.68 -44.70 -26.46
N PRO A 978 10.41 -44.00 -27.36
CA PRO A 978 10.24 -44.15 -28.81
C PRO A 978 10.67 -45.53 -29.32
N LYS A 979 11.70 -46.16 -28.75
CA LYS A 979 12.12 -47.54 -29.11
C LYS A 979 11.12 -48.59 -28.58
N PHE A 980 10.51 -48.35 -27.43
CA PHE A 980 9.43 -49.18 -26.89
C PHE A 980 8.11 -48.96 -27.63
N ALA A 981 7.81 -47.72 -28.03
CA ALA A 981 6.70 -47.39 -28.92
C ALA A 981 6.91 -47.95 -30.33
N ALA A 982 8.17 -48.02 -30.81
CA ALA A 982 8.53 -48.69 -32.05
C ALA A 982 8.43 -50.22 -31.93
N ALA A 983 8.87 -50.82 -30.82
CA ALA A 983 8.69 -52.24 -30.53
C ALA A 983 7.20 -52.61 -30.34
N MET A 984 6.40 -51.73 -29.72
CA MET A 984 4.94 -51.87 -29.61
C MET A 984 4.22 -51.61 -30.94
N ALA A 985 4.71 -50.70 -31.79
CA ALA A 985 4.22 -50.48 -33.14
C ALA A 985 4.58 -51.65 -34.07
N GLU A 986 5.76 -52.28 -33.92
CA GLU A 986 6.15 -53.51 -34.61
C GLU A 986 5.35 -54.73 -34.12
N VAL A 987 5.08 -54.84 -32.81
CA VAL A 987 4.16 -55.84 -32.27
C VAL A 987 2.74 -55.64 -32.80
N ALA A 988 2.29 -54.39 -32.97
CA ALA A 988 0.99 -54.05 -33.53
C ALA A 988 0.90 -54.19 -35.07
N ALA A 989 2.06 -54.20 -35.76
CA ALA A 989 2.17 -54.47 -37.20
C ALA A 989 2.22 -55.99 -37.51
N ASP A 990 2.92 -56.79 -36.68
CA ASP A 990 3.01 -58.25 -36.85
C ASP A 990 1.77 -59.02 -36.34
N SER A 991 0.95 -58.42 -35.47
CA SER A 991 -0.31 -59.00 -34.97
C SER A 991 -1.54 -58.59 -35.80
N GLY A 992 -1.41 -57.61 -36.72
CA GLY A 992 -2.50 -57.14 -37.58
C GLY A 992 -3.59 -56.31 -36.86
N ILE A 993 -3.33 -55.79 -35.66
CA ILE A 993 -4.33 -55.17 -34.77
C ILE A 993 -4.44 -53.64 -34.95
N THR A 994 -3.56 -53.00 -35.72
CA THR A 994 -3.65 -51.55 -35.98
C THR A 994 -4.53 -51.24 -37.18
N VAL A 995 -5.63 -50.53 -36.95
CA VAL A 995 -6.53 -50.03 -38.01
C VAL A 995 -6.73 -48.54 -37.81
N THR A 996 -6.71 -47.74 -38.86
CA THR A 996 -6.96 -46.29 -38.80
C THR A 996 -8.06 -45.89 -39.78
N GLY A 997 -8.58 -44.67 -39.66
CA GLY A 997 -9.45 -44.10 -40.69
C GLY A 997 -10.88 -44.61 -40.71
N GLN A 998 -11.36 -45.32 -39.67
CA GLN A 998 -12.71 -45.88 -39.67
C GLN A 998 -13.75 -44.87 -39.16
N THR A 999 -14.93 -44.87 -39.76
CA THR A 999 -16.07 -44.03 -39.36
C THR A 999 -17.24 -44.84 -38.80
N SER A 1000 -17.12 -46.17 -38.77
CA SER A 1000 -18.09 -47.12 -38.24
C SER A 1000 -17.37 -48.30 -37.57
N TRP A 1001 -18.09 -49.13 -36.82
CA TRP A 1001 -17.49 -50.27 -36.11
C TRP A 1001 -17.10 -51.38 -37.09
N THR A 1002 -15.83 -51.43 -37.48
CA THR A 1002 -15.26 -52.45 -38.39
C THR A 1002 -14.14 -53.25 -37.73
N PHE A 1003 -13.90 -53.03 -36.43
CA PHE A 1003 -12.75 -53.52 -35.67
C PHE A 1003 -12.90 -54.97 -35.13
N GLY A 1004 -14.07 -55.59 -35.31
CA GLY A 1004 -14.36 -56.89 -34.69
C GLY A 1004 -14.48 -56.82 -33.17
N VAL A 1005 -14.06 -57.88 -32.48
CA VAL A 1005 -14.03 -57.97 -31.00
C VAL A 1005 -12.66 -57.47 -30.50
N ILE A 1006 -12.67 -56.49 -29.60
CA ILE A 1006 -11.46 -55.85 -29.06
C ILE A 1006 -11.15 -56.41 -27.66
N GLU A 1007 -10.15 -57.27 -27.56
CA GLU A 1007 -9.75 -57.91 -26.29
C GLU A 1007 -9.35 -56.91 -25.20
N SER A 1008 -9.60 -57.23 -23.92
CA SER A 1008 -9.23 -56.35 -22.80
C SER A 1008 -7.72 -56.23 -22.61
N SER A 1009 -6.99 -57.30 -22.89
CA SER A 1009 -5.54 -57.33 -22.96
C SER A 1009 -5.13 -58.63 -23.64
N PHE A 1010 -4.01 -58.63 -24.33
CA PHE A 1010 -3.37 -59.85 -24.80
C PHE A 1010 -1.95 -59.93 -24.24
N THR A 1011 -1.45 -61.15 -24.11
CA THR A 1011 -0.06 -61.41 -23.70
C THR A 1011 0.63 -62.12 -24.86
N GLN A 1012 1.75 -61.59 -25.34
CA GLN A 1012 2.54 -62.20 -26.39
C GLN A 1012 3.95 -62.48 -25.87
N VAL A 1013 4.42 -63.71 -26.10
CA VAL A 1013 5.79 -64.12 -25.76
C VAL A 1013 6.68 -63.86 -26.97
N ARG A 1014 7.62 -62.92 -26.83
CA ARG A 1014 8.65 -62.67 -27.84
C ARG A 1014 10.01 -62.69 -27.14
N ALA A 1015 10.96 -63.42 -27.74
CA ALA A 1015 12.32 -63.60 -27.20
C ALA A 1015 12.37 -64.02 -25.71
N GLY A 1016 11.42 -64.86 -25.26
CA GLY A 1016 11.39 -65.38 -23.89
C GLY A 1016 10.73 -64.48 -22.83
N HIS A 1017 10.20 -63.31 -23.19
CA HIS A 1017 9.50 -62.40 -22.28
C HIS A 1017 8.00 -62.29 -22.60
N GLU A 1018 7.16 -62.33 -21.57
CA GLU A 1018 5.72 -62.03 -21.67
C GLU A 1018 5.49 -60.51 -21.70
N VAL A 1019 5.03 -59.98 -22.84
CA VAL A 1019 4.62 -58.58 -22.99
C VAL A 1019 3.10 -58.49 -23.06
N ARG A 1020 2.50 -57.73 -22.14
CA ARG A 1020 1.05 -57.52 -22.06
C ARG A 1020 0.65 -56.22 -22.75
N GLY A 1021 -0.12 -56.33 -23.83
CA GLY A 1021 -0.67 -55.20 -24.59
C GLY A 1021 -2.14 -54.96 -24.30
N TYR A 1022 -2.57 -53.70 -24.30
CA TYR A 1022 -3.94 -53.28 -24.03
C TYR A 1022 -4.54 -52.57 -25.27
N PRO A 1023 -5.23 -53.29 -26.18
CA PRO A 1023 -5.77 -52.69 -27.39
C PRO A 1023 -6.99 -51.80 -27.08
N ALA A 1024 -7.02 -50.60 -27.64
CA ALA A 1024 -8.12 -49.65 -27.51
C ALA A 1024 -8.35 -48.82 -28.77
N LEU A 1025 -9.60 -48.39 -28.92
CA LEU A 1025 -9.97 -47.41 -29.91
C LEU A 1025 -9.37 -46.04 -29.57
N VAL A 1026 -9.04 -45.26 -30.59
CA VAL A 1026 -8.42 -43.94 -30.48
C VAL A 1026 -9.18 -42.95 -31.35
N ASP A 1027 -9.52 -41.78 -30.78
CA ASP A 1027 -10.09 -40.66 -31.53
C ASP A 1027 -9.00 -40.00 -32.38
N GLU A 1028 -9.12 -40.08 -33.71
CA GLU A 1028 -8.21 -39.46 -34.69
C GLU A 1028 -8.77 -38.10 -35.18
N GLY A 1029 -9.86 -37.62 -34.56
CA GLY A 1029 -10.52 -36.35 -34.88
C GLY A 1029 -11.65 -36.53 -35.90
N SER A 1030 -11.33 -36.89 -37.15
CA SER A 1030 -12.32 -37.15 -38.22
C SER A 1030 -12.67 -38.63 -38.37
N THR A 1031 -11.87 -39.51 -37.78
CA THR A 1031 -11.99 -40.98 -37.85
C THR A 1031 -11.63 -41.60 -36.51
N VAL A 1032 -11.78 -42.91 -36.40
CA VAL A 1032 -11.36 -43.71 -35.24
C VAL A 1032 -10.43 -44.82 -35.70
N GLY A 1033 -9.39 -45.03 -34.91
CA GLY A 1033 -8.43 -46.12 -35.10
C GLY A 1033 -8.43 -47.11 -33.93
N LEU A 1034 -7.77 -48.25 -34.09
CA LEU A 1034 -7.47 -49.24 -33.08
C LEU A 1034 -5.95 -49.29 -32.88
N GLN A 1035 -5.48 -49.12 -31.64
CA GLN A 1035 -4.06 -49.12 -31.28
C GLN A 1035 -3.83 -49.88 -29.97
N VAL A 1036 -2.60 -50.28 -29.69
CA VAL A 1036 -2.22 -51.01 -28.46
C VAL A 1036 -1.48 -50.08 -27.50
N PHE A 1037 -1.90 -50.08 -26.23
CA PHE A 1037 -1.32 -49.25 -25.15
C PHE A 1037 -0.64 -50.10 -24.08
N GLY A 1038 0.26 -49.46 -23.31
CA GLY A 1038 1.05 -50.12 -22.26
C GLY A 1038 0.38 -50.20 -20.89
N SER A 1039 -0.78 -49.56 -20.68
CA SER A 1039 -1.52 -49.61 -19.41
C SER A 1039 -3.03 -49.69 -19.61
N ALA A 1040 -3.71 -50.36 -18.68
CA ALA A 1040 -5.17 -50.49 -18.68
C ALA A 1040 -5.88 -49.14 -18.48
N ASP A 1041 -5.32 -48.24 -17.65
CA ASP A 1041 -5.88 -46.91 -17.39
C ASP A 1041 -5.86 -46.02 -18.64
N GLU A 1042 -4.77 -46.06 -19.40
CA GLU A 1042 -4.67 -45.32 -20.66
C GLU A 1042 -5.57 -45.91 -21.74
N GLN A 1043 -5.62 -47.25 -21.82
CA GLN A 1043 -6.52 -47.98 -22.70
C GLN A 1043 -7.96 -47.53 -22.47
N GLU A 1044 -8.47 -47.59 -21.24
CA GLU A 1044 -9.86 -47.26 -20.94
C GLU A 1044 -10.21 -45.80 -21.24
N ALA A 1045 -9.33 -44.86 -20.87
CA ALA A 1045 -9.58 -43.44 -21.11
C ALA A 1045 -9.63 -43.08 -22.60
N ARG A 1046 -8.70 -43.60 -23.42
CA ARG A 1046 -8.69 -43.37 -24.87
C ARG A 1046 -9.84 -44.10 -25.56
N HIS A 1047 -10.13 -45.34 -25.15
CA HIS A 1047 -11.19 -46.16 -25.71
C HIS A 1047 -12.56 -45.49 -25.60
N ARG A 1048 -12.91 -44.96 -24.42
CA ARG A 1048 -14.20 -44.29 -24.22
C ARG A 1048 -14.37 -43.04 -25.09
N LEU A 1049 -13.31 -42.23 -25.24
CA LEU A 1049 -13.34 -41.05 -26.11
C LEU A 1049 -13.50 -41.42 -27.58
N ALA A 1050 -12.86 -42.50 -28.01
CA ALA A 1050 -12.96 -43.02 -29.37
C ALA A 1050 -14.34 -43.63 -29.68
N VAL A 1051 -14.95 -44.35 -28.73
CA VAL A 1051 -16.34 -44.82 -28.86
C VAL A 1051 -17.29 -43.63 -28.97
N ARG A 1052 -17.07 -42.54 -28.21
CA ARG A 1052 -17.82 -41.29 -28.36
C ARG A 1052 -17.67 -40.70 -29.76
N ARG A 1053 -16.45 -40.68 -30.32
CA ARG A 1053 -16.21 -40.23 -31.70
C ARG A 1053 -16.96 -41.09 -32.71
N LEU A 1054 -16.93 -42.42 -32.60
CA LEU A 1054 -17.70 -43.31 -33.47
C LEU A 1054 -19.20 -43.02 -33.39
N LEU A 1055 -19.75 -42.82 -32.21
CA LEU A 1055 -21.16 -42.45 -32.05
C LEU A 1055 -21.47 -41.07 -32.67
N LEU A 1056 -20.57 -40.09 -32.55
CA LEU A 1056 -20.70 -38.78 -33.19
C LEU A 1056 -20.69 -38.86 -34.72
N LEU A 1057 -19.90 -39.78 -35.30
CA LEU A 1057 -19.82 -40.01 -36.74
C LEU A 1057 -20.99 -40.86 -37.27
N GLY A 1058 -21.42 -41.86 -36.51
CA GLY A 1058 -22.42 -42.84 -36.91
C GLY A 1058 -23.87 -42.47 -36.60
N THR A 1059 -24.11 -41.52 -35.69
CA THR A 1059 -25.47 -41.08 -35.31
C THR A 1059 -25.80 -39.72 -35.93
N PRO A 1060 -26.93 -39.55 -36.63
CA PRO A 1060 -27.35 -38.24 -37.15
C PRO A 1060 -27.38 -37.16 -36.06
N SER A 1061 -26.87 -35.97 -36.36
CA SER A 1061 -26.85 -34.86 -35.40
C SER A 1061 -28.24 -34.23 -35.26
N PRO A 1062 -28.82 -34.15 -34.05
CA PRO A 1062 -30.08 -33.44 -33.81
C PRO A 1062 -29.90 -31.93 -33.73
N VAL A 1063 -28.67 -31.42 -33.85
CA VAL A 1063 -28.32 -30.02 -33.60
C VAL A 1063 -29.09 -29.06 -34.49
N LYS A 1064 -29.26 -29.39 -35.78
CA LYS A 1064 -30.01 -28.53 -36.72
C LYS A 1064 -31.50 -28.43 -36.32
N GLU A 1065 -32.15 -29.56 -36.04
CA GLU A 1065 -33.56 -29.60 -35.61
C GLU A 1065 -33.76 -28.82 -34.30
N ILE A 1066 -32.86 -29.03 -33.33
CA ILE A 1066 -32.92 -28.33 -32.04
C ILE A 1066 -32.70 -26.83 -32.24
N LEU A 1067 -31.71 -26.42 -33.03
CA LEU A 1067 -31.42 -25.02 -33.33
C LEU A 1067 -32.59 -24.31 -34.03
N ASP A 1068 -33.26 -25.00 -34.96
CA ASP A 1068 -34.44 -24.48 -35.65
C ASP A 1068 -35.65 -24.33 -34.69
N SER A 1069 -35.71 -25.17 -33.65
CA SER A 1069 -36.77 -25.12 -32.61
C SER A 1069 -36.57 -24.03 -31.54
N LEU A 1070 -35.37 -23.46 -31.39
CA LEU A 1070 -35.10 -22.42 -30.38
C LEU A 1070 -35.72 -21.08 -30.76
N GLY A 1071 -36.35 -20.42 -29.78
CA GLY A 1071 -36.87 -19.06 -29.93
C GLY A 1071 -35.74 -18.01 -30.00
N ASN A 1072 -36.07 -16.79 -30.45
CA ASN A 1072 -35.08 -15.69 -30.55
C ASN A 1072 -34.47 -15.33 -29.18
N ALA A 1073 -35.23 -15.40 -28.10
CA ALA A 1073 -34.75 -15.12 -26.74
C ALA A 1073 -33.73 -16.19 -26.27
N GLU A 1074 -33.99 -17.46 -26.57
CA GLU A 1074 -33.08 -18.57 -26.25
C GLU A 1074 -31.79 -18.48 -27.07
N LYS A 1075 -31.90 -18.21 -28.38
CA LYS A 1075 -30.75 -17.97 -29.26
C LYS A 1075 -29.88 -16.81 -28.77
N LEU A 1076 -30.51 -15.70 -28.36
CA LEU A 1076 -29.81 -14.55 -27.79
C LEU A 1076 -29.15 -14.88 -26.45
N ALA A 1077 -29.81 -15.66 -25.60
CA ALA A 1077 -29.26 -16.10 -24.33
C ALA A 1077 -28.02 -17.01 -24.51
N LEU A 1078 -27.93 -17.77 -25.59
CA LEU A 1078 -26.77 -18.61 -25.93
C LEU A 1078 -25.65 -17.87 -26.68
N ALA A 1079 -25.97 -16.79 -27.39
CA ALA A 1079 -25.01 -16.01 -28.19
C ALA A 1079 -23.91 -15.30 -27.37
N GLY A 1080 -24.14 -15.10 -26.07
CA GLY A 1080 -23.15 -14.52 -25.16
C GLY A 1080 -22.21 -15.54 -24.49
N SER A 1081 -22.22 -16.80 -24.89
CA SER A 1081 -21.41 -17.89 -24.30
C SER A 1081 -19.94 -17.86 -24.77
N PRO A 1082 -19.01 -18.63 -24.17
CA PRO A 1082 -17.62 -18.72 -24.65
C PRO A 1082 -17.47 -19.45 -26.01
N TYR A 1083 -18.56 -19.85 -26.65
CA TYR A 1083 -18.54 -20.52 -27.95
C TYR A 1083 -18.67 -19.51 -29.10
N PRO A 1084 -17.98 -19.73 -30.24
CA PRO A 1084 -18.11 -18.88 -31.42
C PRO A 1084 -19.53 -18.82 -32.01
N ASN A 1085 -20.33 -19.89 -31.84
CA ASN A 1085 -21.70 -19.98 -32.32
C ASN A 1085 -22.50 -21.02 -31.52
N VAL A 1086 -23.83 -20.95 -31.62
CA VAL A 1086 -24.76 -21.85 -30.90
C VAL A 1086 -24.62 -23.31 -31.35
N THR A 1087 -24.28 -23.55 -32.61
CA THR A 1087 -24.09 -24.90 -33.16
C THR A 1087 -22.98 -25.65 -32.43
N GLU A 1088 -21.83 -25.00 -32.18
CA GLU A 1088 -20.73 -25.62 -31.44
C GLU A 1088 -21.09 -25.95 -29.99
N LEU A 1089 -21.88 -25.09 -29.33
CA LEU A 1089 -22.37 -25.37 -27.97
C LEU A 1089 -23.31 -26.58 -27.96
N LEU A 1090 -24.20 -26.69 -28.95
CA LEU A 1090 -25.11 -27.82 -29.07
C LEU A 1090 -24.36 -29.13 -29.41
N GLU A 1091 -23.30 -29.07 -30.22
CA GLU A 1091 -22.42 -30.22 -30.47
C GLU A 1091 -21.64 -30.64 -29.20
N ASP A 1092 -21.27 -29.69 -28.34
CA ASP A 1092 -20.67 -30.01 -27.03
C ASP A 1092 -21.68 -30.63 -26.06
N CYS A 1093 -22.93 -30.13 -26.04
CA CYS A 1093 -24.03 -30.75 -25.30
C CYS A 1093 -24.29 -32.19 -25.78
N ARG A 1094 -24.28 -32.41 -27.09
CA ARG A 1094 -24.38 -33.74 -27.70
C ARG A 1094 -23.23 -34.63 -27.25
N ALA A 1095 -21.98 -34.15 -27.30
CA ALA A 1095 -20.83 -34.91 -26.82
C ALA A 1095 -20.95 -35.29 -25.32
N ALA A 1096 -21.49 -34.41 -24.47
CA ALA A 1096 -21.71 -34.68 -23.06
C ALA A 1096 -22.78 -35.76 -22.82
N VAL A 1097 -23.90 -35.71 -23.55
CA VAL A 1097 -24.96 -36.74 -23.48
C VAL A 1097 -24.44 -38.09 -23.93
N LEU A 1098 -23.67 -38.12 -25.01
CA LEU A 1098 -23.04 -39.36 -25.51
C LEU A 1098 -22.04 -39.92 -24.50
N GLN A 1099 -21.23 -39.06 -23.88
CA GLN A 1099 -20.28 -39.47 -22.85
C GLN A 1099 -21.00 -40.09 -21.64
N GLN A 1100 -22.11 -39.51 -21.20
CA GLN A 1100 -22.92 -40.07 -20.11
C GLN A 1100 -23.48 -41.46 -20.45
N ALA A 1101 -23.97 -41.64 -21.68
CA ALA A 1101 -24.49 -42.93 -22.13
C ALA A 1101 -23.39 -44.01 -22.18
N ILE A 1102 -22.16 -43.62 -22.53
CA ILE A 1102 -20.98 -44.49 -22.49
C ILE A 1102 -20.61 -44.82 -21.03
N ASP A 1103 -20.54 -43.81 -20.16
CA ASP A 1103 -20.09 -43.98 -18.78
C ASP A 1103 -21.07 -44.77 -17.91
N ALA A 1104 -22.34 -44.80 -18.28
CA ALA A 1104 -23.38 -45.61 -17.63
C ALA A 1104 -23.26 -47.12 -17.92
N ARG A 1105 -22.29 -47.55 -18.75
CA ARG A 1105 -22.13 -48.93 -19.20
C ARG A 1105 -20.67 -49.40 -19.07
N PRO A 1106 -20.45 -50.73 -19.03
CA PRO A 1106 -19.11 -51.29 -19.22
C PRO A 1106 -18.52 -50.84 -20.57
N PRO A 1107 -17.17 -50.78 -20.69
CA PRO A 1107 -16.51 -50.42 -21.95
C PRO A 1107 -16.97 -51.30 -23.12
N VAL A 1108 -17.51 -50.68 -24.16
CA VAL A 1108 -17.97 -51.34 -25.39
C VAL A 1108 -16.78 -51.91 -26.14
N ARG A 1109 -16.74 -53.23 -26.35
CA ARG A 1109 -15.61 -53.91 -27.00
C ARG A 1109 -16.03 -54.82 -28.16
N THR A 1110 -17.33 -55.00 -28.37
CA THR A 1110 -17.89 -55.84 -29.44
C THR A 1110 -18.81 -55.04 -30.37
N PRO A 1111 -18.99 -55.49 -31.62
CA PRO A 1111 -19.94 -54.88 -32.56
C PRO A 1111 -21.38 -54.85 -32.01
N GLU A 1112 -21.80 -55.91 -31.31
CA GLU A 1112 -23.14 -56.05 -30.74
C GLU A 1112 -23.38 -55.05 -29.61
N GLU A 1113 -22.39 -54.87 -28.71
CA GLU A 1113 -22.45 -53.86 -27.65
C GLU A 1113 -22.49 -52.44 -28.23
N TYR A 1114 -21.72 -52.17 -29.28
CA TYR A 1114 -21.74 -50.88 -29.96
C TYR A 1114 -23.09 -50.61 -30.64
N ALA A 1115 -23.62 -51.60 -31.37
CA ALA A 1115 -24.93 -51.49 -32.02
C ALA A 1115 -26.06 -51.26 -30.99
N ALA A 1116 -26.04 -51.97 -29.86
CA ALA A 1116 -26.97 -51.76 -28.76
C ALA A 1116 -26.83 -50.36 -28.15
N LEU A 1117 -25.60 -49.86 -27.98
CA LEU A 1117 -25.36 -48.49 -27.53
C LEU A 1117 -25.85 -47.44 -28.52
N ALA A 1118 -25.53 -47.59 -29.79
CA ALA A 1118 -25.96 -46.70 -30.86
C ALA A 1118 -27.48 -46.64 -30.99
N ALA A 1119 -28.19 -47.78 -30.89
CA ALA A 1119 -29.65 -47.83 -30.98
C ALA A 1119 -30.35 -47.09 -29.82
N VAL A 1120 -29.87 -47.29 -28.58
CA VAL A 1120 -30.41 -46.60 -27.40
C VAL A 1120 -30.14 -45.09 -27.49
N VAL A 1121 -28.92 -44.72 -27.86
CA VAL A 1121 -28.53 -43.33 -28.03
C VAL A 1121 -29.38 -42.65 -29.12
N ALA A 1122 -29.50 -43.26 -30.30
CA ALA A 1122 -30.19 -42.65 -31.43
C ALA A 1122 -31.67 -42.32 -31.16
N THR A 1123 -32.33 -43.10 -30.30
CA THR A 1123 -33.75 -42.93 -29.96
C THR A 1123 -34.00 -41.70 -29.09
N ASP A 1124 -33.16 -41.50 -28.05
CA ASP A 1124 -33.42 -40.48 -27.03
C ASP A 1124 -32.49 -39.25 -27.11
N LEU A 1125 -31.52 -39.24 -28.03
CA LEU A 1125 -30.50 -38.19 -28.15
C LEU A 1125 -31.10 -36.77 -28.27
N PRO A 1126 -32.12 -36.49 -29.12
CA PRO A 1126 -32.68 -35.14 -29.21
C PRO A 1126 -33.30 -34.67 -27.89
N ALA A 1127 -34.03 -35.56 -27.19
CA ALA A 1127 -34.68 -35.25 -25.92
C ALA A 1127 -33.66 -34.99 -24.81
N HIS A 1128 -32.60 -35.81 -24.72
CA HIS A 1128 -31.55 -35.62 -23.74
C HIS A 1128 -30.71 -34.36 -24.00
N VAL A 1129 -30.39 -34.04 -25.26
CA VAL A 1129 -29.67 -32.79 -25.60
C VAL A 1129 -30.53 -31.57 -25.22
N ARG A 1130 -31.83 -31.59 -25.49
CA ARG A 1130 -32.76 -30.53 -25.02
C ARG A 1130 -32.80 -30.43 -23.49
N GLY A 1131 -32.76 -31.55 -22.78
CA GLY A 1131 -32.69 -31.57 -21.31
C GLY A 1131 -31.44 -30.91 -20.76
N VAL A 1132 -30.28 -31.14 -21.39
CA VAL A 1132 -28.99 -30.54 -21.00
C VAL A 1132 -28.97 -29.03 -21.22
N MET A 1133 -29.64 -28.54 -22.27
CA MET A 1133 -29.71 -27.10 -22.53
C MET A 1133 -30.27 -26.29 -21.35
N HIS A 1134 -31.24 -26.84 -20.61
CA HIS A 1134 -31.77 -26.16 -19.42
C HIS A 1134 -30.68 -25.95 -18.35
N ASP A 1135 -29.84 -26.96 -18.12
CA ASP A 1135 -28.71 -26.85 -17.20
C ASP A 1135 -27.67 -25.85 -17.75
N VAL A 1136 -27.40 -25.85 -19.05
CA VAL A 1136 -26.51 -24.89 -19.71
C VAL A 1136 -27.02 -23.45 -19.59
N PHE A 1137 -28.31 -23.19 -19.76
CA PHE A 1137 -28.89 -21.85 -19.58
C PHE A 1137 -28.65 -21.33 -18.16
N ARG A 1138 -28.88 -22.16 -17.14
CA ARG A 1138 -28.63 -21.81 -15.73
C ARG A 1138 -27.16 -21.50 -15.48
N VAL A 1139 -26.25 -22.27 -16.09
CA VAL A 1139 -24.80 -22.01 -15.99
C VAL A 1139 -24.42 -20.69 -16.66
N LEU A 1140 -24.88 -20.45 -17.89
CA LEU A 1140 -24.55 -19.23 -18.64
C LEU A 1140 -25.14 -17.96 -18.00
N GLU A 1141 -26.31 -18.06 -17.38
CA GLU A 1141 -26.88 -16.99 -16.58
C GLU A 1141 -26.03 -16.68 -15.35
N ALA A 1142 -25.67 -17.70 -14.55
CA ALA A 1142 -24.79 -17.54 -13.39
C ALA A 1142 -23.40 -17.02 -13.78
N TRP A 1143 -22.86 -17.49 -14.89
CA TRP A 1143 -21.57 -17.08 -15.42
C TRP A 1143 -21.58 -15.61 -15.84
N ARG A 1144 -22.57 -15.15 -16.60
CA ARG A 1144 -22.69 -13.72 -16.96
C ARG A 1144 -22.81 -12.81 -15.75
N ARG A 1145 -23.56 -13.24 -14.73
CA ARG A 1145 -23.65 -12.51 -13.46
C ARG A 1145 -22.30 -12.43 -12.76
N THR A 1146 -21.58 -13.55 -12.68
CA THR A 1146 -20.26 -13.63 -12.03
C THR A 1146 -19.23 -12.79 -12.80
N ASP A 1147 -19.20 -12.91 -14.12
CA ASP A 1147 -18.31 -12.13 -15.00
C ASP A 1147 -18.54 -10.63 -14.87
N LYS A 1148 -19.81 -10.19 -14.83
CA LYS A 1148 -20.17 -8.80 -14.55
C LYS A 1148 -19.72 -8.35 -13.16
N THR A 1149 -19.84 -9.22 -12.14
CA THR A 1149 -19.43 -8.93 -10.75
C THR A 1149 -17.91 -8.81 -10.61
N LEU A 1150 -17.16 -9.55 -11.42
CA LEU A 1150 -15.70 -9.47 -11.50
C LEU A 1150 -15.20 -8.41 -12.50
N SER A 1151 -16.09 -7.82 -13.30
CA SER A 1151 -15.80 -6.75 -14.26
C SER A 1151 -15.81 -5.38 -13.58
N GLY A 1152 -14.70 -4.65 -13.67
CA GLY A 1152 -14.56 -3.33 -13.03
C GLY A 1152 -13.12 -3.01 -12.66
N ARG A 1153 -12.89 -1.81 -12.10
CA ARG A 1153 -11.58 -1.42 -11.56
C ARG A 1153 -11.34 -2.15 -10.23
N ALA A 1154 -10.24 -2.90 -10.17
CA ALA A 1154 -9.77 -3.57 -8.96
C ALA A 1154 -8.73 -2.70 -8.23
N ASP A 1155 -8.86 -2.57 -6.92
CA ASP A 1155 -7.82 -1.96 -6.09
C ASP A 1155 -6.60 -2.89 -5.99
N MET A 1156 -5.40 -2.31 -5.85
CA MET A 1156 -4.15 -3.08 -5.76
C MET A 1156 -4.12 -4.10 -4.62
N SER A 1157 -4.88 -3.86 -3.54
CA SER A 1157 -4.99 -4.79 -2.41
C SER A 1157 -5.86 -6.01 -2.68
N THR A 1158 -6.83 -5.91 -3.59
CA THR A 1158 -7.78 -6.98 -3.97
C THR A 1158 -7.41 -7.65 -5.28
N LEU A 1159 -6.42 -7.11 -6.00
CA LEU A 1159 -6.05 -7.53 -7.35
C LEU A 1159 -5.72 -9.03 -7.43
N SER A 1160 -4.93 -9.57 -6.50
CA SER A 1160 -4.56 -11.00 -6.53
C SER A 1160 -5.76 -11.93 -6.35
N ALA A 1161 -6.70 -11.57 -5.48
CA ALA A 1161 -7.92 -12.34 -5.25
C ALA A 1161 -8.86 -12.26 -6.47
N ILE A 1162 -8.99 -11.08 -7.10
CA ILE A 1162 -9.77 -10.91 -8.33
C ILE A 1162 -9.14 -11.68 -9.50
N THR A 1163 -7.81 -11.71 -9.59
CA THR A 1163 -7.10 -12.52 -10.59
C THR A 1163 -7.32 -14.02 -10.39
N ASP A 1164 -7.26 -14.54 -9.15
CA ASP A 1164 -7.57 -15.95 -8.87
C ASP A 1164 -9.04 -16.29 -9.17
N MET A 1165 -9.99 -15.42 -8.80
CA MET A 1165 -11.41 -15.62 -9.11
C MET A 1165 -11.70 -15.63 -10.61
N ARG A 1166 -11.04 -14.77 -11.40
CA ARG A 1166 -11.13 -14.80 -12.87
C ARG A 1166 -10.52 -16.09 -13.45
N ALA A 1167 -9.34 -16.49 -12.96
CA ALA A 1167 -8.73 -17.74 -13.40
C ALA A 1167 -9.60 -18.97 -13.05
N GLN A 1168 -10.33 -18.94 -11.93
CA GLN A 1168 -11.32 -19.95 -11.58
C GLN A 1168 -12.53 -19.92 -12.52
N LEU A 1169 -13.07 -18.73 -12.81
CA LEU A 1169 -14.18 -18.54 -13.75
C LEU A 1169 -13.85 -19.14 -15.13
N ASP A 1170 -12.65 -18.84 -15.65
CA ASP A 1170 -12.18 -19.33 -16.96
C ASP A 1170 -12.00 -20.86 -17.00
N ARG A 1171 -11.70 -21.51 -15.86
CA ARG A 1171 -11.60 -22.98 -15.76
C ARG A 1171 -12.96 -23.68 -15.64
N LEU A 1172 -13.96 -22.99 -15.10
CA LEU A 1172 -15.32 -23.53 -14.92
C LEU A 1172 -16.14 -23.41 -16.21
N VAL A 1173 -15.97 -22.30 -16.95
CA VAL A 1173 -16.74 -22.01 -18.17
C VAL A 1173 -15.80 -21.56 -19.28
N HIS A 1174 -15.49 -22.49 -20.19
CA HIS A 1174 -14.66 -22.31 -21.38
C HIS A 1174 -15.28 -23.00 -22.59
N ARG A 1175 -14.74 -22.82 -23.79
CA ARG A 1175 -15.16 -23.61 -24.96
C ARG A 1175 -14.90 -25.10 -24.70
N GLY A 1176 -15.95 -25.93 -24.74
CA GLY A 1176 -15.90 -27.37 -24.45
C GLY A 1176 -16.26 -27.77 -23.00
N PHE A 1177 -16.71 -26.83 -22.16
CA PHE A 1177 -16.93 -27.10 -20.73
C PHE A 1177 -18.07 -28.09 -20.46
N VAL A 1178 -19.03 -28.26 -21.37
CA VAL A 1178 -20.22 -29.10 -21.12
C VAL A 1178 -19.82 -30.57 -21.13
N ALA A 1179 -19.07 -31.00 -22.15
CA ALA A 1179 -18.56 -32.37 -22.23
C ALA A 1179 -17.41 -32.64 -21.26
N ASP A 1180 -16.58 -31.63 -20.98
CA ASP A 1180 -15.48 -31.74 -20.02
C ASP A 1180 -15.97 -31.82 -18.55
N ALA A 1181 -17.02 -31.08 -18.20
CA ALA A 1181 -17.66 -31.19 -16.89
C ALA A 1181 -18.38 -32.53 -16.71
N GLY A 1182 -19.11 -32.97 -17.73
CA GLY A 1182 -20.08 -34.04 -17.60
C GLY A 1182 -21.35 -33.57 -16.88
N LEU A 1183 -22.47 -34.27 -17.11
CA LEU A 1183 -23.78 -33.80 -16.67
C LEU A 1183 -23.94 -33.66 -15.13
N PRO A 1184 -23.38 -34.55 -14.29
CA PRO A 1184 -23.50 -34.39 -12.84
C PRO A 1184 -22.85 -33.09 -12.36
N GLN A 1185 -21.65 -32.77 -12.85
CA GLN A 1185 -20.92 -31.56 -12.46
C GLN A 1185 -21.46 -30.31 -13.13
N LEU A 1186 -22.00 -30.41 -14.35
CA LEU A 1186 -22.68 -29.30 -15.04
C LEU A 1186 -23.78 -28.68 -14.17
N ARG A 1187 -24.53 -29.51 -13.44
CA ARG A 1187 -25.61 -29.09 -12.53
C ARG A 1187 -25.09 -28.38 -11.27
N GLU A 1188 -23.84 -28.62 -10.90
CA GLU A 1188 -23.17 -28.02 -9.75
C GLU A 1188 -22.44 -26.71 -10.10
N LEU A 1189 -22.12 -26.46 -11.38
CA LEU A 1189 -21.44 -25.23 -11.81
C LEU A 1189 -22.13 -23.93 -11.32
N PRO A 1190 -23.47 -23.79 -11.31
CA PRO A 1190 -24.10 -22.58 -10.76
C PRO A 1190 -23.78 -22.36 -9.27
N ARG A 1191 -23.58 -23.43 -8.49
CA ARG A 1191 -23.19 -23.36 -7.07
C ARG A 1191 -21.74 -22.88 -6.94
N TYR A 1192 -20.83 -23.39 -7.76
CA TYR A 1192 -19.43 -22.93 -7.76
C TYR A 1192 -19.30 -21.46 -8.19
N LEU A 1193 -20.07 -21.04 -9.21
CA LEU A 1193 -20.14 -19.65 -9.64
C LEU A 1193 -20.72 -18.74 -8.55
N ALA A 1194 -21.78 -19.17 -7.86
CA ALA A 1194 -22.30 -18.45 -6.70
C ALA A 1194 -21.29 -18.33 -5.54
N ALA A 1195 -20.40 -19.32 -5.35
CA ALA A 1195 -19.33 -19.23 -4.36
C ALA A 1195 -18.29 -18.14 -4.71
N ILE A 1196 -18.04 -17.90 -6.01
CA ILE A 1196 -17.20 -16.78 -6.47
C ILE A 1196 -17.87 -15.43 -6.16
N ASP A 1197 -19.17 -15.31 -6.42
CA ASP A 1197 -19.95 -14.10 -6.08
C ASP A 1197 -19.86 -13.80 -4.57
N VAL A 1198 -20.11 -14.79 -3.71
CA VAL A 1198 -20.01 -14.67 -2.24
C VAL A 1198 -18.61 -14.25 -1.80
N ARG A 1199 -17.56 -14.82 -2.40
CA ARG A 1199 -16.18 -14.46 -2.10
C ARG A 1199 -15.91 -13.00 -2.47
N ARG A 1200 -16.37 -12.55 -3.64
CA ARG A 1200 -16.19 -11.17 -4.12
C ARG A 1200 -16.91 -10.16 -3.25
N GLU A 1201 -18.14 -10.43 -2.83
CA GLU A 1201 -18.93 -9.57 -1.92
C GLU A 1201 -18.24 -9.35 -0.57
N ARG A 1202 -17.61 -10.40 -0.02
CA ARG A 1202 -16.95 -10.34 1.30
C ARG A 1202 -15.52 -9.80 1.25
N LEU A 1203 -14.91 -9.79 0.07
CA LEU A 1203 -13.48 -9.51 -0.13
C LEU A 1203 -13.04 -8.18 0.48
N ASP A 1204 -13.81 -7.11 0.27
CA ASP A 1204 -13.43 -5.75 0.69
C ASP A 1204 -13.33 -5.61 2.22
N SER A 1205 -14.04 -6.47 2.97
CA SER A 1205 -14.02 -6.50 4.43
C SER A 1205 -13.01 -7.51 5.03
N GLN A 1206 -12.48 -8.45 4.22
CA GLN A 1206 -11.70 -9.61 4.71
C GLN A 1206 -10.44 -9.93 3.88
N VAL A 1207 -9.82 -8.93 3.26
CA VAL A 1207 -8.67 -9.09 2.35
C VAL A 1207 -7.51 -9.93 2.93
N ALA A 1208 -7.15 -9.73 4.20
CA ALA A 1208 -6.04 -10.48 4.82
C ALA A 1208 -6.36 -11.96 5.03
N LYS A 1209 -7.61 -12.27 5.41
CA LYS A 1209 -8.08 -13.64 5.61
C LYS A 1209 -8.22 -14.37 4.28
N ASP A 1210 -8.74 -13.68 3.26
CA ASP A 1210 -8.82 -14.21 1.90
C ASP A 1210 -7.45 -14.62 1.37
N ARG A 1211 -6.43 -13.78 1.59
CA ARG A 1211 -5.06 -14.07 1.17
C ARG A 1211 -4.49 -15.34 1.79
N GLN A 1212 -4.68 -15.54 3.10
CA GLN A 1212 -4.21 -16.75 3.79
C GLN A 1212 -4.87 -18.03 3.24
N VAL A 1213 -6.18 -17.96 2.99
CA VAL A 1213 -6.95 -19.09 2.45
C VAL A 1213 -6.61 -19.36 0.98
N MET A 1214 -6.34 -18.29 0.21
CA MET A 1214 -5.89 -18.36 -1.18
C MET A 1214 -4.51 -19.03 -1.29
N ASP A 1215 -3.57 -18.74 -0.39
CA ASP A 1215 -2.25 -19.37 -0.37
C ASP A 1215 -2.38 -20.89 -0.16
N GLN A 1216 -3.23 -21.33 0.78
CA GLN A 1216 -3.52 -22.75 0.99
C GLN A 1216 -4.14 -23.44 -0.25
N MET A 1217 -5.09 -22.77 -0.91
CA MET A 1217 -5.71 -23.31 -2.12
C MET A 1217 -4.74 -23.39 -3.30
N SER A 1218 -3.83 -22.42 -3.41
CA SER A 1218 -2.89 -22.32 -4.53
C SER A 1218 -1.91 -23.49 -4.56
N GLU A 1219 -1.44 -23.96 -3.39
CA GLU A 1219 -0.58 -25.16 -3.32
C GLU A 1219 -1.25 -26.39 -3.93
N LEU A 1220 -2.50 -26.67 -3.53
CA LEU A 1220 -3.26 -27.83 -4.02
C LEU A 1220 -3.60 -27.72 -5.50
N GLN A 1221 -3.95 -26.51 -5.95
CA GLN A 1221 -4.23 -26.23 -7.36
C GLN A 1221 -2.98 -26.46 -8.22
N ASN A 1222 -1.82 -25.99 -7.79
CA ASN A 1222 -0.56 -26.13 -8.52
C ASN A 1222 -0.10 -27.59 -8.57
N ALA A 1223 -0.26 -28.35 -7.48
CA ALA A 1223 0.04 -29.78 -7.47
C ALA A 1223 -0.82 -30.56 -8.48
N TRP A 1224 -2.11 -30.23 -8.59
CA TRP A 1224 -2.98 -30.82 -9.61
C TRP A 1224 -2.57 -30.41 -11.03
N LEU A 1225 -2.29 -29.12 -11.27
CA LEU A 1225 -1.82 -28.64 -12.58
C LEU A 1225 -0.54 -29.35 -13.02
N HIS A 1226 0.44 -29.51 -12.12
CA HIS A 1226 1.68 -30.20 -12.41
C HIS A 1226 1.47 -31.67 -12.80
N ARG A 1227 0.59 -32.39 -12.10
CA ARG A 1227 0.22 -33.78 -12.45
C ARG A 1227 -0.48 -33.89 -13.80
N VAL A 1228 -1.27 -32.88 -14.18
CA VAL A 1228 -1.93 -32.83 -15.50
C VAL A 1228 -0.93 -32.51 -16.61
N GLU A 1229 -0.01 -31.57 -16.38
CA GLU A 1229 1.06 -31.20 -17.33
C GLU A 1229 2.08 -32.34 -17.54
N ALA A 1230 2.29 -33.19 -16.54
CA ALA A 1230 3.17 -34.37 -16.63
C ALA A 1230 2.59 -35.53 -17.47
N LEU A 1231 1.33 -35.44 -17.93
CA LEU A 1231 0.75 -36.45 -18.81
C LEU A 1231 1.35 -36.33 -20.22
N PRO A 1232 1.70 -37.46 -20.87
CA PRO A 1232 2.14 -37.46 -22.27
C PRO A 1232 1.16 -36.68 -23.18
N GLN A 1233 1.70 -35.96 -24.16
CA GLN A 1233 0.91 -35.12 -25.06
C GLN A 1233 -0.24 -35.93 -25.69
N GLY A 1234 -1.47 -35.46 -25.51
CA GLY A 1234 -2.68 -36.14 -26.01
C GLY A 1234 -3.24 -37.25 -25.10
N ARG A 1235 -2.63 -37.53 -23.94
CA ARG A 1235 -3.20 -38.43 -22.92
C ARG A 1235 -4.21 -37.66 -22.06
N PRO A 1236 -5.50 -38.06 -22.03
CA PRO A 1236 -6.48 -37.43 -21.16
C PRO A 1236 -6.21 -37.76 -19.67
N PRO A 1237 -6.55 -36.86 -18.73
CA PRO A 1237 -6.45 -37.16 -17.30
C PRO A 1237 -7.32 -38.36 -16.92
N GLY A 1238 -6.76 -39.31 -16.18
CA GLY A 1238 -7.47 -40.48 -15.67
C GLY A 1238 -8.59 -40.10 -14.67
N ALA A 1239 -9.43 -41.08 -14.31
CA ALA A 1239 -10.58 -40.85 -13.44
C ALA A 1239 -10.20 -40.24 -12.07
N ALA A 1240 -9.06 -40.63 -11.50
CA ALA A 1240 -8.55 -40.08 -10.24
C ALA A 1240 -8.23 -38.58 -10.33
N LEU A 1241 -7.48 -38.15 -11.36
CA LEU A 1241 -7.14 -36.74 -11.56
C LEU A 1241 -8.36 -35.88 -11.91
N ARG A 1242 -9.33 -36.42 -12.66
CA ARG A 1242 -10.62 -35.75 -12.90
C ARG A 1242 -11.42 -35.59 -11.61
N LYS A 1243 -11.40 -36.57 -10.71
CA LYS A 1243 -12.05 -36.47 -9.39
C LYS A 1243 -11.41 -35.37 -8.53
N VAL A 1244 -10.08 -35.26 -8.53
CA VAL A 1244 -9.36 -34.22 -7.78
C VAL A 1244 -9.76 -32.82 -8.25
N ARG A 1245 -9.89 -32.59 -9.57
CA ARG A 1245 -10.36 -31.31 -10.12
C ARG A 1245 -11.63 -30.82 -9.42
N TRP A 1246 -12.62 -31.70 -9.26
CA TRP A 1246 -13.90 -31.33 -8.63
C TRP A 1246 -13.81 -31.25 -7.12
N MET A 1247 -12.91 -32.01 -6.48
CA MET A 1247 -12.60 -31.82 -5.05
C MET A 1247 -12.00 -30.44 -4.77
N LEU A 1248 -11.21 -29.88 -5.69
CA LEU A 1248 -10.69 -28.51 -5.56
C LEU A 1248 -11.84 -27.51 -5.50
N GLU A 1249 -12.83 -27.59 -6.39
CA GLU A 1249 -13.99 -26.69 -6.37
C GLU A 1249 -14.86 -26.85 -5.11
N GLU A 1250 -15.07 -28.07 -4.63
CA GLU A 1250 -15.74 -28.31 -3.35
C GLU A 1250 -14.97 -27.70 -2.18
N TYR A 1251 -13.65 -27.74 -2.22
CA TYR A 1251 -12.82 -27.13 -1.20
C TYR A 1251 -12.94 -25.61 -1.22
N ARG A 1252 -12.98 -24.99 -2.41
CA ARG A 1252 -13.24 -23.56 -2.55
C ARG A 1252 -14.59 -23.17 -1.93
N VAL A 1253 -15.65 -23.95 -2.14
CA VAL A 1253 -16.95 -23.70 -1.47
C VAL A 1253 -16.82 -23.80 0.05
N SER A 1254 -16.12 -24.82 0.56
CA SER A 1254 -15.92 -25.00 2.01
C SER A 1254 -15.11 -23.87 2.69
N LEU A 1255 -14.24 -23.19 1.92
CA LEU A 1255 -13.37 -22.15 2.43
C LEU A 1255 -14.05 -20.76 2.39
N TRP A 1256 -14.72 -20.43 1.29
CA TRP A 1256 -15.26 -19.09 1.05
C TRP A 1256 -16.78 -18.97 1.18
N ALA A 1257 -17.53 -20.05 0.96
CA ALA A 1257 -18.99 -20.04 0.84
C ALA A 1257 -19.67 -21.21 1.56
N GLN A 1258 -19.30 -21.45 2.83
CA GLN A 1258 -19.78 -22.59 3.65
C GLN A 1258 -21.30 -22.76 3.69
N HIS A 1259 -22.06 -21.67 3.63
CA HIS A 1259 -23.53 -21.67 3.66
C HIS A 1259 -24.17 -22.28 2.40
N LEU A 1260 -23.43 -22.38 1.30
CA LEU A 1260 -23.91 -23.04 0.07
C LEU A 1260 -23.82 -24.58 0.16
N GLY A 1261 -23.06 -25.11 1.13
CA GLY A 1261 -22.84 -26.54 1.31
C GLY A 1261 -21.92 -27.18 0.26
N THR A 1262 -21.31 -28.31 0.60
CA THR A 1262 -20.49 -29.12 -0.31
C THR A 1262 -21.23 -30.41 -0.68
N ALA A 1263 -21.13 -30.87 -1.93
CA ALA A 1263 -21.79 -32.11 -2.37
C ALA A 1263 -21.11 -33.37 -1.81
N GLN A 1264 -19.85 -33.25 -1.39
CA GLN A 1264 -19.09 -34.30 -0.72
C GLN A 1264 -18.21 -33.71 0.38
N THR A 1265 -17.73 -34.57 1.27
CA THR A 1265 -16.84 -34.16 2.36
C THR A 1265 -15.42 -33.99 1.83
N VAL A 1266 -14.89 -32.77 1.94
CA VAL A 1266 -13.62 -32.36 1.34
C VAL A 1266 -12.71 -31.71 2.38
N SER A 1267 -11.39 -31.92 2.25
CA SER A 1267 -10.36 -31.28 3.07
C SER A 1267 -9.03 -31.36 2.33
N ASP A 1268 -8.08 -30.50 2.72
CA ASP A 1268 -6.69 -30.49 2.25
C ASP A 1268 -6.08 -31.91 2.24
N ALA A 1269 -6.14 -32.62 3.38
CA ALA A 1269 -5.62 -33.99 3.52
C ALA A 1269 -6.25 -35.00 2.55
N ARG A 1270 -7.55 -34.86 2.25
CA ARG A 1270 -8.22 -35.75 1.29
C ARG A 1270 -7.86 -35.44 -0.15
N ILE A 1271 -7.62 -34.17 -0.48
CA ILE A 1271 -7.15 -33.76 -1.81
C ILE A 1271 -5.72 -34.26 -2.03
N ARG A 1272 -4.82 -34.07 -1.05
CA ARG A 1272 -3.45 -34.59 -1.13
C ARG A 1272 -3.43 -36.12 -1.27
N LYS A 1273 -4.23 -36.84 -0.45
CA LYS A 1273 -4.37 -38.30 -0.58
C LYS A 1273 -4.90 -38.74 -1.96
N ALA A 1274 -5.77 -37.94 -2.58
CA ALA A 1274 -6.32 -38.25 -3.91
C ALA A 1274 -5.38 -37.86 -5.06
N LEU A 1275 -4.40 -36.98 -4.82
CA LEU A 1275 -3.35 -36.59 -5.77
C LEU A 1275 -2.21 -37.60 -5.87
N GLY A 1276 -2.14 -38.56 -4.93
CA GLY A 1276 -1.01 -39.49 -4.79
C GLY A 1276 0.07 -38.83 -3.96
#